data_AF-E4N2F0-F1
#
_entry.id   AF-E4N2F0-F1
#
_cell.length_a   1.000
_cell.length_b   1.000
_cell.length_c   1.000
_cell.angle_alpha   90.00
_cell.angle_beta   90.00
_cell.angle_gamma   90.00
#
_symmetry.space_group_name_H-M   'P 1'
#
loop_
_entity.id
_entity.type
_entity.pdbx_description
1 polymer ?
#
loop_
_entity_poly.entity_id
_entity_poly.type
_entity_poly.pdbx_seq_one_letter_code
_entity_poly.pdbx_strand_id
1 'polypeptide(L)'
;MRRWELVGDGSAKFWEAAVEAAAVRVRYGRIGTEGREQLKELPSADAAAAHFAKQVAEKERKGYTEVAAVATGVAGATGVAGAAGSEGTAAADAAVTDPDVAAGELPDEELFVLPAAWRRAVLPRRGGRVPEVVRPGAEALEREQRRIAGRPGWVPQVLDAPASDPELVRAARAYLAGAPDAAGAAAVAAMLPAAWQADDAEHALFVDAWTARHGLPFAVRALLERDAVEVHYQQSGREVSDLALRPRTVFPSRYGQQALPAEGRLRTLLAAAPEAEYREALAVLAAHRDTPRRRALASYLAPGVPGWLDECLADLTGRPDDEAQLALLLLHSLDDPAQVEPFLDVFLGLWRKVPVQLIATAVDGVGTAAAPLVGDWLAMARGTDGVKGLAAALTHFPTDEAFRALLARQDDKHVRPALLEAARRYPVRALRLLAEAAVPDGPDGQDGPNRQAAAAARQLLVVHLSAHRELLPRALPSVLPLLGPAAAALLAELAPVRPQAPEAGPGALPPLLVAPPWTRPRTRRAPRVVEGLPPNGPEGDGPETELVWRAGERERWTQADFSGYRYPADTDWAAEAARLLTGASGLWYSTRLLAQGPVEALAPALADWRPDDLWGGSEYLPSVVAKYGRAALPMALHAARSKPGVLSSLLLPFLDAGAARLLADGLLRLKSVHATARSWFARHGVAGALLLVPDAVGPAGRGRDAAENALRLVAAKTGTAGAEGTAGAAGTAGAAGTAGTAGTAGTAGTAGTEGTEALLAAVAARYGEAAAEAVAEVLAADPLETALPARMPVLPVWARPGVLPQLLLRDGSGTALPEAAAGHVLTMLALSRPGAPYPGLAVAVEVCGAESAAEFGWALFEQWRQAGAPAKESWALHALGVLGDDGTVRRLTPVIRDWPGQGAHQRAVEGLDVLAAIGTDLALLHLHGISQRVKFKALKARAQERITEIAEGLGLTAEQLADRLVPDFGLDPAGTTAIDYGTRTFTVGFDEQLRPYVLDPDGKRRKDLPAVGTRDDQVLAPAERKRFAALKKDVRTTAADLLRRLEAAMVTQRTWSAEEFTALFVEHPLVWHLARRLVWQAEGGGPFRIAEDRSLADADDTPCTLPADAVVRLAHPLLLGEAAVAAWSELFADYEILQPFPQLGRPVHHLTPEEAAANRLHRFEGRTVPVGRLLGLTKRGWERGAPQDAGVERWFSKRLADGCHLVIQLDEGIAVGLLDEFPDQTFETIWLDSSPGDHHPRVDYPLRYGALDPVAASELLAELEEVTAG
;
A
#
# COMPACT_ATOMS: atom_id res chain seq x y z
N MET A 1 31.01 -37.11 12.48
CA MET A 1 30.86 -35.96 11.56
C MET A 1 30.87 -34.68 12.36
N ARG A 2 31.48 -33.62 11.82
CA ARG A 2 31.35 -32.26 12.36
C ARG A 2 30.06 -31.65 11.82
N ARG A 3 29.34 -30.87 12.62
CA ARG A 3 28.01 -30.35 12.28
C ARG A 3 28.04 -28.83 12.25
N TRP A 4 27.43 -28.25 11.23
CA TRP A 4 27.19 -26.81 11.14
C TRP A 4 25.70 -26.54 10.94
N GLU A 5 25.19 -25.48 11.55
CA GLU A 5 23.77 -25.11 11.53
C GLU A 5 23.58 -23.66 11.09
N LEU A 6 22.51 -23.40 10.34
CA LEU A 6 22.09 -22.05 9.92
C LEU A 6 20.63 -21.85 10.33
N VAL A 7 20.38 -20.87 11.19
CA VAL A 7 19.04 -20.53 11.71
C VAL A 7 18.75 -19.04 11.49
N GLY A 8 17.94 -18.72 10.47
CA GLY A 8 17.54 -17.35 10.08
C GLY A 8 16.59 -17.31 8.87
N ASP A 9 15.77 -16.25 8.75
CA ASP A 9 14.80 -16.00 7.66
C ASP A 9 13.88 -17.19 7.27
N GLY A 10 13.26 -17.82 8.28
CA GLY A 10 12.24 -18.85 8.06
C GLY A 10 12.79 -20.22 7.59
N SER A 11 14.10 -20.48 7.71
CA SER A 11 14.65 -21.83 7.53
C SER A 11 15.74 -22.18 8.55
N ALA A 12 15.59 -23.34 9.19
CA ALA A 12 16.59 -23.94 10.09
C ALA A 12 17.22 -25.15 9.38
N LYS A 13 18.50 -25.07 9.01
CA LYS A 13 19.20 -26.08 8.21
C LYS A 13 20.46 -26.55 8.89
N PHE A 14 20.77 -27.84 8.74
CA PHE A 14 22.05 -28.39 9.14
C PHE A 14 22.84 -28.90 7.95
N TRP A 15 24.14 -28.87 8.11
CA TRP A 15 25.12 -29.43 7.20
C TRP A 15 26.18 -30.10 8.06
N GLU A 16 26.25 -31.42 7.97
CA GLU A 16 27.24 -32.25 8.61
C GLU A 16 28.19 -32.78 7.57
N ALA A 17 29.46 -32.88 7.91
CA ALA A 17 30.39 -33.56 7.05
C ALA A 17 31.51 -34.24 7.85
N ALA A 18 32.05 -35.32 7.28
CA ALA A 18 33.28 -35.97 7.73
C ALA A 18 34.14 -36.34 6.53
N VAL A 19 35.45 -36.38 6.78
CA VAL A 19 36.41 -37.00 5.87
C VAL A 19 36.62 -38.42 6.35
N GLU A 20 36.37 -39.39 5.47
CA GLU A 20 36.59 -40.81 5.70
C GLU A 20 37.58 -41.30 4.62
N ALA A 21 38.84 -41.47 4.99
CA ALA A 21 39.94 -41.78 4.07
C ALA A 21 40.00 -40.82 2.88
N ALA A 22 39.82 -41.30 1.64
CA ALA A 22 39.84 -40.50 0.42
C ALA A 22 38.44 -39.99 0.01
N ALA A 23 37.43 -40.06 0.88
CA ALA A 23 36.08 -39.60 0.60
C ALA A 23 35.59 -38.54 1.60
N VAL A 24 34.77 -37.60 1.12
CA VAL A 24 34.05 -36.65 1.97
C VAL A 24 32.57 -37.04 1.97
N ARG A 25 32.07 -37.40 3.16
CA ARG A 25 30.67 -37.71 3.40
C ARG A 25 29.99 -36.49 3.98
N VAL A 26 28.89 -36.06 3.37
CA VAL A 26 28.18 -34.84 3.69
C VAL A 26 26.70 -35.16 3.88
N ARG A 27 26.11 -34.78 5.00
CA ARG A 27 24.68 -34.92 5.29
C ARG A 27 24.07 -33.56 5.56
N TYR A 28 23.04 -33.17 4.81
CA TYR A 28 22.45 -31.83 4.96
C TYR A 28 20.94 -31.84 4.78
N GLY A 29 20.25 -30.98 5.53
CA GLY A 29 18.80 -30.97 5.57
C GLY A 29 18.25 -29.85 6.44
N ARG A 30 16.94 -29.88 6.72
CA ARG A 30 16.39 -29.03 7.78
C ARG A 30 16.70 -29.65 9.14
N ILE A 31 17.03 -28.84 10.14
CA ILE A 31 17.26 -29.30 11.51
C ILE A 31 16.00 -30.03 11.99
N GLY A 32 16.12 -31.28 12.41
CA GLY A 32 15.00 -32.16 12.77
C GLY A 32 14.50 -33.11 11.65
N THR A 33 15.11 -33.09 10.46
CA THR A 33 14.88 -34.10 9.40
C THR A 33 16.07 -35.06 9.31
N GLU A 34 15.91 -36.25 8.71
CA GLU A 34 17.03 -37.19 8.52
C GLU A 34 18.17 -36.61 7.65
N GLY A 35 17.86 -35.58 6.85
CA GLY A 35 18.78 -34.96 5.90
C GLY A 35 18.99 -35.81 4.65
N ARG A 36 19.63 -35.24 3.64
CA ARG A 36 20.12 -35.98 2.46
C ARG A 36 21.62 -36.16 2.59
N GLU A 37 22.08 -37.38 2.34
CA GLU A 37 23.48 -37.73 2.39
C GLU A 37 24.08 -37.79 0.98
N GLN A 38 25.29 -37.28 0.85
CA GLN A 38 26.12 -37.35 -0.35
C GLN A 38 27.51 -37.81 0.05
N LEU A 39 28.00 -38.82 -0.64
CA LEU A 39 29.38 -39.30 -0.53
C LEU A 39 30.13 -38.89 -1.80
N LYS A 40 31.31 -38.29 -1.63
CA LYS A 40 32.19 -37.95 -2.73
C LYS A 40 33.58 -38.52 -2.52
N GLU A 41 33.95 -39.49 -3.36
CA GLU A 41 35.29 -40.05 -3.41
C GLU A 41 36.24 -39.12 -4.18
N LEU A 42 37.47 -39.02 -3.70
CA LEU A 42 38.55 -38.20 -4.23
C LEU A 42 39.82 -39.06 -4.35
N PRO A 43 40.81 -38.63 -5.17
CA PRO A 43 41.95 -39.49 -5.52
C PRO A 43 42.88 -39.85 -4.35
N SER A 44 42.84 -39.10 -3.25
CA SER A 44 43.67 -39.32 -2.07
C SER A 44 43.04 -38.71 -0.81
N ALA A 45 43.52 -39.13 0.37
CA ALA A 45 43.09 -38.58 1.66
C ALA A 45 43.40 -37.07 1.79
N ASP A 46 44.54 -36.61 1.28
CA ASP A 46 44.90 -35.19 1.28
C ASP A 46 43.96 -34.36 0.40
N ALA A 47 43.56 -34.89 -0.75
CA ALA A 47 42.57 -34.24 -1.62
C ALA A 47 41.19 -34.16 -0.95
N ALA A 48 40.80 -35.18 -0.18
CA ALA A 48 39.56 -35.19 0.59
C ALA A 48 39.58 -34.18 1.75
N ALA A 49 40.69 -34.08 2.48
CA ALA A 49 40.88 -33.07 3.53
C ALA A 49 40.81 -31.63 2.98
N ALA A 50 41.48 -31.36 1.85
CA ALA A 50 41.44 -30.06 1.18
C ALA A 50 40.03 -29.73 0.65
N HIS A 51 39.33 -30.71 0.07
CA HIS A 51 37.95 -30.52 -0.39
C HIS A 51 36.98 -30.22 0.76
N PHE A 52 37.12 -30.93 1.89
CA PHE A 52 36.32 -30.70 3.09
C PHE A 52 36.56 -29.31 3.68
N ALA A 53 37.81 -28.88 3.83
CA ALA A 53 38.14 -27.53 4.32
C ALA A 53 37.54 -26.43 3.43
N LYS A 54 37.56 -26.61 2.10
CA LYS A 54 36.93 -25.68 1.15
C LYS A 54 35.41 -25.62 1.34
N GLN A 55 34.75 -26.77 1.57
CA GLN A 55 33.31 -26.81 1.81
C GLN A 55 32.92 -26.16 3.14
N VAL A 56 33.70 -26.36 4.21
CA VAL A 56 33.48 -25.71 5.51
C VAL A 56 33.55 -24.18 5.35
N ALA A 57 34.60 -23.65 4.74
CA ALA A 57 34.74 -22.21 4.50
C ALA A 57 33.61 -21.62 3.64
N GLU A 58 33.09 -22.38 2.67
CA GLU A 58 31.93 -21.97 1.87
C GLU A 58 30.63 -21.93 2.70
N LYS A 59 30.46 -22.87 3.63
CA LYS A 59 29.26 -22.95 4.49
C LYS A 59 29.28 -21.87 5.57
N GLU A 60 30.43 -21.61 6.19
CA GLU A 60 30.59 -20.53 7.17
C GLU A 60 30.37 -19.15 6.55
N ARG A 61 30.83 -18.92 5.30
CA ARG A 61 30.53 -17.68 4.55
C ARG A 61 29.02 -17.51 4.25
N LYS A 62 28.28 -18.62 4.16
CA LYS A 62 26.81 -18.63 4.00
C LYS A 62 26.07 -18.57 5.35
N GLY A 63 26.78 -18.31 6.44
CA GLY A 63 26.25 -18.09 7.78
C GLY A 63 26.04 -19.35 8.63
N TYR A 64 26.51 -20.52 8.20
CA TYR A 64 26.44 -21.74 9.01
C TYR A 64 27.49 -21.68 10.13
N THR A 65 27.12 -22.00 11.37
CA THR A 65 28.02 -22.03 12.54
C THR A 65 28.24 -23.45 13.03
N GLU A 66 29.47 -23.79 13.40
CA GLU A 66 29.82 -25.13 13.86
C GLU A 66 29.28 -25.43 15.27
N VAL A 67 28.75 -26.63 15.46
CA VAL A 67 28.21 -27.15 16.73
C VAL A 67 28.86 -28.50 17.05
N ALA A 68 29.35 -28.66 18.29
CA ALA A 68 30.09 -29.85 18.71
C ALA A 68 29.19 -31.11 18.76
N ALA A 69 29.65 -32.22 18.17
CA ALA A 69 28.89 -33.47 18.08
C ALA A 69 29.02 -34.33 19.36
N VAL A 70 27.89 -34.84 19.89
CA VAL A 70 27.84 -35.84 20.98
C VAL A 70 27.57 -37.22 20.37
N ALA A 71 28.40 -38.21 20.71
CA ALA A 71 28.38 -39.56 20.14
C ALA A 71 27.26 -40.44 20.72
N THR A 72 26.63 -41.26 19.88
CA THR A 72 25.78 -42.39 20.29
C THR A 72 26.16 -43.65 19.51
N GLY A 73 26.56 -44.69 20.24
CA GLY A 73 26.84 -46.04 19.73
C GLY A 73 25.74 -47.03 20.16
N VAL A 74 25.50 -48.02 19.31
CA VAL A 74 24.30 -48.88 19.29
C VAL A 74 24.58 -50.31 19.76
N ALA A 75 23.60 -50.85 20.50
CA ALA A 75 23.11 -52.24 20.63
C ALA A 75 23.85 -53.34 21.41
N GLY A 76 23.01 -54.10 22.14
CA GLY A 76 23.21 -55.50 22.51
C GLY A 76 22.22 -55.96 23.59
N ALA A 77 21.12 -56.63 23.21
CA ALA A 77 20.14 -57.21 24.13
C ALA A 77 20.28 -58.74 24.21
N THR A 78 20.28 -59.30 25.42
CA THR A 78 19.80 -60.66 25.74
C THR A 78 19.45 -60.81 27.23
N GLY A 79 18.21 -61.22 27.54
CA GLY A 79 17.97 -62.34 28.47
C GLY A 79 17.55 -62.09 29.94
N VAL A 80 16.24 -62.23 30.18
CA VAL A 80 15.58 -62.97 31.30
C VAL A 80 15.39 -62.31 32.68
N ALA A 81 14.11 -61.94 32.91
CA ALA A 81 13.22 -62.12 34.06
C ALA A 81 13.52 -61.53 35.46
N GLY A 82 12.56 -60.74 35.96
CA GLY A 82 12.38 -60.41 37.38
C GLY A 82 11.47 -59.20 37.62
N ALA A 83 10.17 -59.44 37.76
CA ALA A 83 9.09 -58.45 37.77
C ALA A 83 9.04 -57.49 38.98
N ALA A 84 8.72 -56.22 38.71
CA ALA A 84 7.83 -55.37 39.52
C ALA A 84 7.43 -54.13 38.67
N GLY A 85 6.13 -53.97 38.42
CA GLY A 85 5.58 -53.17 37.31
C GLY A 85 5.45 -51.67 37.54
N SER A 86 5.60 -50.91 36.46
CA SER A 86 4.58 -50.01 35.93
C SER A 86 5.04 -49.58 34.54
N GLU A 87 4.28 -50.03 33.56
CA GLU A 87 4.55 -49.95 32.14
C GLU A 87 4.63 -48.50 31.67
N GLY A 88 5.76 -48.18 31.05
CA GLY A 88 5.82 -47.09 30.10
C GLY A 88 5.08 -47.50 28.83
N THR A 89 4.40 -46.55 28.23
CA THR A 89 3.98 -46.65 26.83
C THR A 89 4.38 -45.39 26.08
N ALA A 90 4.98 -45.66 24.93
CA ALA A 90 5.21 -44.81 23.76
C ALA A 90 4.46 -43.46 23.65
N ALA A 91 5.16 -42.48 23.08
CA ALA A 91 4.60 -41.52 22.13
C ALA A 91 5.72 -41.20 21.11
N ALA A 92 5.82 -41.87 19.96
CA ALA A 92 5.05 -41.68 18.74
C ALA A 92 5.20 -40.27 18.14
N ASP A 93 5.52 -40.22 16.85
CA ASP A 93 5.07 -39.18 15.94
C ASP A 93 3.65 -38.76 16.31
N ALA A 94 3.47 -37.48 16.59
CA ALA A 94 2.21 -36.82 16.30
C ALA A 94 2.56 -35.63 15.41
N ALA A 95 1.98 -35.62 14.22
CA ALA A 95 1.50 -34.38 13.65
C ALA A 95 0.91 -33.49 14.76
N VAL A 96 0.77 -32.18 14.52
CA VAL A 96 -0.48 -31.59 15.00
C VAL A 96 -1.56 -32.20 14.11
N THR A 97 -1.88 -33.49 14.35
CA THR A 97 -3.24 -33.95 14.28
C THR A 97 -4.03 -32.91 15.06
N ASP A 98 -5.24 -32.62 14.59
CA ASP A 98 -6.30 -32.17 15.48
C ASP A 98 -6.12 -32.81 16.87
N PRO A 99 -6.56 -32.18 17.95
CA PRO A 99 -6.99 -33.02 19.04
C PRO A 99 -8.02 -33.97 18.41
N ASP A 100 -7.61 -35.20 18.10
CA ASP A 100 -8.38 -36.39 18.39
C ASP A 100 -8.57 -36.35 19.91
N VAL A 101 -9.39 -35.38 20.35
CA VAL A 101 -10.59 -35.64 21.09
C VAL A 101 -10.89 -37.11 20.89
N ALA A 102 -10.64 -37.92 21.93
CA ALA A 102 -11.23 -39.24 22.01
C ALA A 102 -12.67 -39.07 21.56
N ALA A 103 -13.03 -39.67 20.41
CA ALA A 103 -14.21 -39.27 19.62
C ALA A 103 -15.43 -39.05 20.52
N GLY A 104 -15.65 -37.81 21.00
CA GLY A 104 -16.45 -37.60 22.22
C GLY A 104 -16.28 -36.28 22.98
N GLU A 105 -15.09 -35.89 23.45
CA GLU A 105 -14.90 -34.80 24.47
C GLU A 105 -14.37 -33.44 23.95
N LEU A 106 -14.72 -32.30 24.56
CA LEU A 106 -14.23 -30.97 24.15
C LEU A 106 -12.76 -30.74 24.59
N PRO A 107 -11.96 -29.92 23.86
CA PRO A 107 -10.57 -29.63 24.22
C PRO A 107 -10.45 -28.86 25.56
N ASP A 108 -9.40 -29.12 26.34
CA ASP A 108 -9.05 -28.35 27.55
C ASP A 108 -8.43 -27.00 27.15
N GLU A 109 -9.19 -25.93 27.37
CA GLU A 109 -8.83 -24.56 27.00
C GLU A 109 -8.42 -23.68 28.20
N GLU A 110 -8.16 -24.27 29.38
CA GLU A 110 -7.88 -23.53 30.64
C GLU A 110 -6.45 -23.72 31.19
N LEU A 111 -5.73 -24.77 30.80
CA LEU A 111 -4.38 -25.06 31.31
C LEU A 111 -3.31 -24.09 30.75
N PHE A 112 -2.64 -23.33 31.63
CA PHE A 112 -1.49 -22.49 31.26
C PHE A 112 -0.14 -23.18 31.56
N VAL A 113 0.75 -23.19 30.56
CA VAL A 113 2.13 -23.68 30.71
C VAL A 113 3.12 -22.65 30.20
N LEU A 114 4.06 -22.22 31.06
CA LEU A 114 5.06 -21.22 30.69
C LEU A 114 5.97 -21.73 29.55
N PRO A 115 6.02 -21.04 28.39
CA PRO A 115 6.83 -21.47 27.25
C PRO A 115 8.31 -21.65 27.60
N ALA A 116 8.95 -22.68 27.05
CA ALA A 116 10.35 -22.99 27.35
C ALA A 116 11.33 -21.86 26.99
N ALA A 117 11.02 -21.09 25.94
CA ALA A 117 11.80 -19.91 25.57
C ALA A 117 11.68 -18.78 26.61
N TRP A 118 10.50 -18.57 27.19
CA TRP A 118 10.27 -17.57 28.23
C TRP A 118 10.95 -17.95 29.53
N ARG A 119 10.93 -19.23 29.90
CA ARG A 119 11.63 -19.77 31.08
C ARG A 119 13.13 -19.43 31.12
N ARG A 120 13.78 -19.20 29.98
CA ARG A 120 15.21 -18.79 29.92
C ARG A 120 15.41 -17.28 30.06
N ALA A 121 14.37 -16.49 29.82
CA ALA A 121 14.41 -15.03 29.84
C ALA A 121 13.98 -14.43 31.18
N VAL A 122 13.44 -15.24 32.11
CA VAL A 122 13.04 -14.81 33.46
C VAL A 122 14.27 -14.26 34.22
N LEU A 123 14.14 -13.05 34.78
CA LEU A 123 15.19 -12.47 35.64
C LEU A 123 15.34 -13.26 36.95
N PRO A 124 16.57 -13.50 37.43
CA PRO A 124 16.79 -14.19 38.69
C PRO A 124 16.12 -13.49 39.88
N ARG A 125 15.56 -14.29 40.80
CA ARG A 125 15.07 -13.83 42.11
C ARG A 125 15.40 -14.86 43.19
N ARG A 126 15.53 -14.39 44.44
CA ARG A 126 15.78 -15.26 45.60
C ARG A 126 14.64 -16.26 45.77
N GLY A 127 14.95 -17.53 45.97
CA GLY A 127 13.95 -18.61 46.06
C GLY A 127 13.36 -19.06 44.71
N GLY A 128 13.64 -18.35 43.61
CA GLY A 128 13.30 -18.76 42.26
C GLY A 128 14.46 -19.43 41.53
N ARG A 129 14.40 -19.47 40.21
CA ARG A 129 15.49 -20.01 39.38
C ARG A 129 16.67 -19.04 39.35
N VAL A 130 17.84 -19.50 39.79
CA VAL A 130 19.09 -18.73 39.73
C VAL A 130 20.08 -19.46 38.80
N PRO A 131 20.56 -18.81 37.72
CA PRO A 131 21.59 -19.40 36.87
C PRO A 131 22.92 -19.54 37.62
N GLU A 132 23.83 -20.38 37.12
CA GLU A 132 25.20 -20.42 37.64
C GLU A 132 25.90 -19.07 37.35
N VAL A 133 26.42 -18.41 38.39
CA VAL A 133 26.95 -17.05 38.29
C VAL A 133 28.46 -17.04 38.50
N VAL A 134 29.20 -16.58 37.48
CA VAL A 134 30.64 -16.29 37.61
C VAL A 134 30.84 -15.05 38.47
N ARG A 135 31.59 -15.18 39.56
CA ARG A 135 31.93 -14.08 40.48
C ARG A 135 33.02 -13.18 39.86
N PRO A 136 32.89 -11.84 39.92
CA PRO A 136 33.92 -10.93 39.42
C PRO A 136 35.28 -11.09 40.10
N GLY A 137 36.36 -11.05 39.32
CA GLY A 137 37.74 -11.18 39.79
C GLY A 137 38.65 -10.01 39.39
N ALA A 138 39.97 -10.21 39.48
CA ALA A 138 40.98 -9.18 39.21
C ALA A 138 40.88 -8.54 37.81
N GLU A 139 40.40 -9.29 36.82
CA GLU A 139 40.18 -8.83 35.45
C GLU A 139 39.23 -7.62 35.35
N ALA A 140 38.23 -7.53 36.23
CA ALA A 140 37.29 -6.41 36.25
C ALA A 140 37.99 -5.11 36.72
N LEU A 141 38.95 -5.24 37.64
CA LEU A 141 39.75 -4.12 38.15
C LEU A 141 40.68 -3.58 37.06
N GLU A 142 41.33 -4.48 36.30
CA GLU A 142 42.18 -4.09 35.17
C GLU A 142 41.39 -3.41 34.05
N ARG A 143 40.16 -3.88 33.78
CA ARG A 143 39.27 -3.25 32.79
C ARG A 143 38.81 -1.87 33.25
N GLU A 144 38.46 -1.69 34.52
CA GLU A 144 38.13 -0.37 35.09
C GLU A 144 39.31 0.61 34.95
N GLN A 145 40.52 0.19 35.31
CA GLN A 145 41.72 1.01 35.16
C GLN A 145 41.97 1.41 33.71
N ARG A 146 41.82 0.47 32.77
CA ARG A 146 41.90 0.77 31.32
C ARG A 146 40.82 1.75 30.87
N ARG A 147 39.58 1.64 31.39
CA ARG A 147 38.49 2.55 31.08
C ARG A 147 38.79 3.98 31.53
N ILE A 148 39.33 4.12 32.75
CA ILE A 148 39.77 5.41 33.29
C ILE A 148 40.92 5.99 32.45
N ALA A 149 41.87 5.16 32.03
CA ALA A 149 43.02 5.58 31.23
C ALA A 149 42.69 5.86 29.74
N GLY A 150 41.59 5.32 29.21
CA GLY A 150 41.26 5.36 27.77
C GLY A 150 40.87 6.74 27.23
N ARG A 151 40.60 7.73 28.09
CA ARG A 151 40.33 9.12 27.71
C ARG A 151 41.22 10.08 28.51
N PRO A 152 42.53 10.13 28.22
CA PRO A 152 43.48 10.87 29.03
C PRO A 152 43.09 12.35 29.08
N GLY A 153 42.97 12.89 30.30
CA GLY A 153 42.58 14.29 30.55
C GLY A 153 41.09 14.51 30.81
N TRP A 154 40.18 13.61 30.41
CA TRP A 154 38.73 13.83 30.60
C TRP A 154 38.31 13.83 32.06
N VAL A 155 38.67 12.81 32.84
CA VAL A 155 38.32 12.74 34.27
C VAL A 155 38.89 13.94 35.05
N PRO A 156 40.19 14.30 34.91
CA PRO A 156 40.71 15.55 35.48
C PRO A 156 39.94 16.80 35.02
N GLN A 157 39.64 16.93 33.72
CA GLN A 157 38.93 18.08 33.17
C GLN A 157 37.53 18.24 33.78
N VAL A 158 36.80 17.15 34.03
CA VAL A 158 35.51 17.21 34.73
C VAL A 158 35.68 17.60 36.20
N LEU A 159 36.66 17.01 36.89
CA LEU A 159 36.88 17.27 38.32
C LEU A 159 37.42 18.67 38.61
N ASP A 160 38.14 19.27 37.66
CA ASP A 160 38.71 20.61 37.77
C ASP A 160 37.79 21.69 37.19
N ALA A 161 36.64 21.31 36.59
CA ALA A 161 35.66 22.26 36.07
C ALA A 161 35.06 23.10 37.23
N PRO A 162 35.07 24.44 37.15
CA PRO A 162 34.59 25.31 38.24
C PRO A 162 33.11 25.12 38.60
N ALA A 163 32.30 24.61 37.67
CA ALA A 163 30.88 24.36 37.86
C ALA A 163 30.58 22.98 38.50
N SER A 164 31.60 22.16 38.76
CA SER A 164 31.45 20.86 39.41
C SER A 164 31.21 20.99 40.92
N ASP A 165 30.35 20.12 41.45
CA ASP A 165 30.00 20.05 42.87
C ASP A 165 31.21 19.63 43.73
N PRO A 166 31.63 20.46 44.72
CA PRO A 166 32.82 20.19 45.51
C PRO A 166 32.79 18.88 46.31
N GLU A 167 31.63 18.45 46.79
CA GLU A 167 31.48 17.22 47.56
C GLU A 167 31.61 15.99 46.66
N LEU A 168 31.01 16.02 45.46
CA LEU A 168 31.18 14.95 44.47
C LEU A 168 32.62 14.87 43.95
N VAL A 169 33.28 16.02 43.75
CA VAL A 169 34.71 16.05 43.37
C VAL A 169 35.58 15.45 44.48
N ARG A 170 35.33 15.79 45.75
CA ARG A 170 36.05 15.23 46.90
C ARG A 170 35.86 13.71 46.98
N ALA A 171 34.63 13.23 46.85
CA ALA A 171 34.31 11.80 46.86
C ALA A 171 34.99 11.06 45.69
N ALA A 172 34.90 11.60 44.47
CA ALA A 172 35.53 11.01 43.28
C ALA A 172 37.06 10.91 43.43
N ARG A 173 37.71 11.96 43.95
CA ARG A 173 39.15 11.95 44.24
C ARG A 173 39.52 10.93 45.32
N ALA A 174 38.70 10.78 46.36
CA ALA A 174 38.90 9.77 47.40
C ALA A 174 38.83 8.34 46.82
N TYR A 175 37.85 8.05 45.96
CA TYR A 175 37.75 6.75 45.28
C TYR A 175 38.93 6.48 44.35
N LEU A 176 39.35 7.47 43.54
CA LEU A 176 40.53 7.35 42.67
C LEU A 176 41.84 7.14 43.46
N ALA A 177 41.90 7.61 44.71
CA ALA A 177 43.00 7.34 45.64
C ALA A 177 42.90 5.98 46.36
N GLY A 178 41.86 5.19 46.09
CA GLY A 178 41.66 3.84 46.63
C GLY A 178 40.78 3.76 47.89
N ALA A 179 40.16 4.86 48.33
CA ALA A 179 39.22 4.80 49.45
C ALA A 179 37.89 4.15 49.01
N PRO A 180 37.23 3.37 49.89
CA PRO A 180 35.92 2.76 49.61
C PRO A 180 34.79 3.80 49.73
N ASP A 181 34.83 4.83 48.88
CA ASP A 181 33.80 5.87 48.79
C ASP A 181 32.80 5.53 47.68
N ALA A 182 31.58 5.13 48.06
CA ALA A 182 30.55 4.70 47.12
C ALA A 182 30.00 5.85 46.25
N ALA A 183 29.93 7.07 46.79
CA ALA A 183 29.54 8.26 46.02
C ALA A 183 30.65 8.65 45.03
N GLY A 184 31.91 8.48 45.43
CA GLY A 184 33.07 8.64 44.56
C GLY A 184 33.12 7.62 43.42
N ALA A 185 32.85 6.36 43.74
CA ALA A 185 32.75 5.27 42.76
C ALA A 185 31.67 5.56 41.71
N ALA A 186 30.49 5.98 42.17
CA ALA A 186 29.37 6.43 41.35
C ALA A 186 29.74 7.60 40.42
N ALA A 187 30.39 8.63 40.96
CA ALA A 187 30.83 9.79 40.19
C ALA A 187 31.83 9.43 39.08
N VAL A 188 32.81 8.56 39.37
CA VAL A 188 33.78 8.06 38.37
C VAL A 188 33.10 7.27 37.26
N ALA A 189 32.14 6.41 37.59
CA ALA A 189 31.36 5.71 36.56
C ALA A 189 30.52 6.66 35.70
N ALA A 190 29.90 7.70 36.30
CA ALA A 190 29.12 8.71 35.57
C ALA A 190 29.96 9.54 34.58
N MET A 191 31.24 9.77 34.87
CA MET A 191 32.19 10.42 33.95
C MET A 191 32.55 9.56 32.74
N LEU A 192 32.38 8.24 32.81
CA LEU A 192 32.88 7.29 31.83
C LEU A 192 31.76 6.38 31.29
N PRO A 193 30.65 6.94 30.77
CA PRO A 193 29.55 6.13 30.25
C PRO A 193 30.04 5.23 29.12
N ALA A 194 29.48 4.02 29.02
CA ALA A 194 29.76 3.11 27.91
C ALA A 194 29.35 3.76 26.56
N ALA A 195 30.01 3.36 25.47
CA ALA A 195 29.58 3.79 24.14
C ALA A 195 28.19 3.22 23.84
N TRP A 196 27.36 3.94 23.09
CA TRP A 196 25.97 3.52 22.82
C TRP A 196 25.86 2.14 22.11
N GLN A 197 26.93 1.69 21.45
CA GLN A 197 27.01 0.39 20.78
C GLN A 197 27.73 -0.70 21.61
N ALA A 198 28.13 -0.38 22.85
CA ALA A 198 28.85 -1.33 23.70
C ALA A 198 27.93 -2.48 24.15
N ASP A 199 28.53 -3.64 24.44
CA ASP A 199 27.77 -4.81 24.93
C ASP A 199 27.41 -4.69 26.42
N ASP A 200 26.58 -5.63 26.91
CA ASP A 200 26.14 -5.66 28.31
C ASP A 200 27.30 -5.80 29.31
N ALA A 201 28.38 -6.48 28.92
CA ALA A 201 29.54 -6.70 29.77
C ALA A 201 30.36 -5.42 29.97
N GLU A 202 30.39 -4.53 28.98
CA GLU A 202 31.00 -3.21 29.11
C GLU A 202 30.11 -2.26 29.93
N HIS A 203 28.79 -2.37 29.82
CA HIS A 203 27.87 -1.58 30.65
C HIS A 203 27.85 -2.04 32.12
N ALA A 204 28.09 -3.33 32.40
CA ALA A 204 28.16 -3.88 33.75
C ALA A 204 29.55 -3.77 34.42
N LEU A 205 30.57 -3.28 33.69
CA LEU A 205 31.97 -3.27 34.11
C LEU A 205 32.19 -2.73 35.53
N PHE A 206 31.64 -1.56 35.84
CA PHE A 206 31.86 -0.93 37.14
C PHE A 206 31.25 -1.73 38.30
N VAL A 207 30.09 -2.36 38.09
CA VAL A 207 29.47 -3.24 39.10
C VAL A 207 30.38 -4.43 39.43
N ASP A 208 30.95 -5.06 38.40
CA ASP A 208 31.88 -6.16 38.57
C ASP A 208 33.17 -5.70 39.27
N ALA A 209 33.70 -4.53 38.94
CA ALA A 209 34.89 -3.96 39.59
C ALA A 209 34.65 -3.60 41.06
N TRP A 210 33.50 -2.98 41.39
CA TRP A 210 33.11 -2.66 42.76
C TRP A 210 32.92 -3.93 43.60
N THR A 211 32.27 -4.95 43.02
CA THR A 211 32.06 -6.23 43.68
C THR A 211 33.39 -6.94 43.96
N ALA A 212 34.31 -6.96 42.98
CA ALA A 212 35.63 -7.57 43.14
C ALA A 212 36.51 -6.85 44.16
N ARG A 213 36.46 -5.50 44.23
CA ARG A 213 37.33 -4.70 45.10
C ARG A 213 36.83 -4.59 46.53
N HIS A 214 35.52 -4.42 46.72
CA HIS A 214 34.93 -4.03 48.01
C HIS A 214 33.74 -4.90 48.44
N GLY A 215 33.38 -5.92 47.67
CA GLY A 215 32.28 -6.83 47.97
C GLY A 215 30.91 -6.35 47.50
N LEU A 216 29.94 -7.26 47.55
CA LEU A 216 28.58 -7.04 47.04
C LEU A 216 27.81 -5.91 47.75
N PRO A 217 27.88 -5.74 49.09
CA PRO A 217 27.20 -4.62 49.77
C PRO A 217 27.71 -3.25 49.32
N PHE A 218 29.00 -3.12 49.01
CA PHE A 218 29.56 -1.87 48.47
C PHE A 218 29.07 -1.60 47.05
N ALA A 219 29.05 -2.61 46.19
CA ALA A 219 28.57 -2.47 44.81
C ALA A 219 27.09 -2.03 44.76
N VAL A 220 26.26 -2.55 45.68
CA VAL A 220 24.88 -2.10 45.91
C VAL A 220 24.82 -0.63 46.28
N ARG A 221 25.62 -0.20 47.27
CA ARG A 221 25.67 1.19 47.70
C ARG A 221 26.10 2.12 46.57
N ALA A 222 27.15 1.76 45.82
CA ALA A 222 27.67 2.54 44.71
C ALA A 222 26.66 2.66 43.55
N LEU A 223 25.91 1.60 43.24
CA LEU A 223 24.86 1.64 42.23
C LEU A 223 23.70 2.58 42.63
N LEU A 224 23.29 2.57 43.90
CA LEU A 224 22.27 3.50 44.42
C LEU A 224 22.71 4.97 44.40
N GLU A 225 24.02 5.23 44.54
CA GLU A 225 24.59 6.58 44.43
C GLU A 225 24.77 7.04 42.98
N ARG A 226 25.01 6.13 42.04
CA ARG A 226 25.18 6.43 40.60
C ARG A 226 23.99 7.21 40.03
N ASP A 227 22.78 6.87 40.47
CA ASP A 227 21.55 7.51 39.99
C ASP A 227 21.34 8.94 40.52
N ALA A 228 22.13 9.37 41.53
CA ALA A 228 22.09 10.73 42.07
C ALA A 228 23.07 11.69 41.38
N VAL A 229 23.94 11.20 40.49
CA VAL A 229 25.06 11.95 39.91
C VAL A 229 24.95 12.02 38.38
N GLU A 230 25.34 13.16 37.79
CA GLU A 230 25.48 13.33 36.34
C GLU A 230 26.68 14.19 35.94
N VAL A 231 27.12 14.04 34.70
CA VAL A 231 28.07 14.96 34.05
C VAL A 231 27.34 15.74 32.97
N HIS A 232 27.21 17.05 33.17
CA HIS A 232 26.61 17.99 32.22
C HIS A 232 27.69 18.56 31.30
N TYR A 233 27.39 18.72 30.01
CA TYR A 233 28.17 19.50 29.04
C TYR A 233 27.35 19.76 27.76
N GLN A 234 27.70 20.82 27.02
CA GLN A 234 27.28 21.08 25.64
C GLN A 234 28.44 20.78 24.68
N GLN A 235 28.13 20.35 23.46
CA GLN A 235 29.16 20.03 22.46
C GLN A 235 28.81 20.59 21.08
N SER A 236 29.75 21.35 20.49
CA SER A 236 29.70 21.82 19.12
C SER A 236 30.97 21.37 18.39
N GLY A 237 30.85 20.42 17.46
CA GLY A 237 31.99 19.78 16.84
C GLY A 237 32.91 19.09 17.86
N ARG A 238 34.15 19.60 18.00
CA ARG A 238 35.13 19.11 18.99
C ARG A 238 35.17 19.93 20.29
N GLU A 239 34.46 21.05 20.37
CA GLU A 239 34.46 21.92 21.54
C GLU A 239 33.40 21.46 22.55
N VAL A 240 33.79 21.47 23.83
CA VAL A 240 32.93 21.14 24.97
C VAL A 240 32.79 22.38 25.85
N SER A 241 31.56 22.83 26.09
CA SER A 241 31.21 23.94 26.98
C SER A 241 30.27 23.48 28.09
N ASP A 242 30.04 24.32 29.11
CA ASP A 242 29.14 24.04 30.25
C ASP A 242 29.43 22.72 30.99
N LEU A 243 30.70 22.33 31.09
CA LEU A 243 31.11 21.08 31.73
C LEU A 243 30.96 21.14 33.26
N ALA A 244 30.24 20.19 33.85
CA ALA A 244 30.09 20.08 35.31
C ALA A 244 29.75 18.65 35.77
N LEU A 245 30.36 18.18 36.86
CA LEU A 245 29.90 17.04 37.65
C LEU A 245 28.94 17.56 38.72
N ARG A 246 27.67 17.15 38.70
CA ARG A 246 26.66 17.70 39.62
C ARG A 246 25.63 16.67 40.06
N PRO A 247 24.87 16.94 41.14
CA PRO A 247 23.67 16.19 41.45
C PRO A 247 22.70 16.25 40.28
N ARG A 248 22.07 15.13 39.96
CA ARG A 248 21.14 15.04 38.83
C ARG A 248 19.86 15.83 39.12
N THR A 249 19.54 16.83 38.27
CA THR A 249 18.38 17.72 38.47
C THR A 249 17.20 17.42 37.53
N VAL A 250 17.44 16.75 36.40
CA VAL A 250 16.41 16.36 35.42
C VAL A 250 16.71 14.96 34.92
N PHE A 251 15.69 14.14 34.70
CA PHE A 251 15.87 12.79 34.20
C PHE A 251 16.04 12.80 32.67
N PRO A 252 16.91 11.93 32.11
CA PRO A 252 17.13 11.90 30.68
C PRO A 252 15.85 11.52 29.93
N SER A 253 15.64 12.20 28.80
CA SER A 253 14.47 12.02 27.94
C SER A 253 14.33 10.59 27.39
N ARG A 254 13.10 10.28 26.96
CA ARG A 254 12.51 9.00 26.53
C ARG A 254 13.25 8.23 25.39
N TYR A 255 14.45 8.62 24.97
CA TYR A 255 15.07 8.17 23.72
C TYR A 255 16.35 7.31 23.84
N GLY A 256 16.89 7.08 25.06
CA GLY A 256 18.04 6.18 25.29
C GLY A 256 17.62 4.71 25.42
N GLN A 257 18.38 3.76 24.84
CA GLN A 257 18.13 2.32 25.01
C GLN A 257 18.16 1.92 26.49
N GLN A 258 17.06 1.35 26.99
CA GLN A 258 16.88 0.88 28.37
C GLN A 258 17.30 -0.60 28.52
N ALA A 259 18.53 -0.94 28.15
CA ALA A 259 19.15 -2.11 28.77
C ALA A 259 19.55 -1.67 30.19
N LEU A 260 19.20 -2.45 31.21
CA LEU A 260 19.67 -2.30 32.60
C LEU A 260 20.74 -3.37 32.94
N PRO A 261 21.84 -3.47 32.17
CA PRO A 261 22.78 -4.58 32.30
C PRO A 261 23.54 -4.52 33.62
N ALA A 262 23.84 -3.32 34.15
CA ALA A 262 24.51 -3.15 35.44
C ALA A 262 23.60 -3.58 36.61
N GLU A 263 22.34 -3.15 36.60
CA GLU A 263 21.33 -3.49 37.60
C GLU A 263 20.98 -4.98 37.51
N GLY A 264 20.78 -5.51 36.30
CA GLY A 264 20.50 -6.92 36.05
C GLY A 264 21.66 -7.83 36.46
N ARG A 265 22.91 -7.40 36.23
CA ARG A 265 24.10 -8.09 36.71
C ARG A 265 24.13 -8.13 38.25
N LEU A 266 23.86 -7.01 38.91
CA LEU A 266 23.84 -6.94 40.37
C LEU A 266 22.69 -7.79 40.97
N ARG A 267 21.49 -7.73 40.39
CA ARG A 267 20.35 -8.59 40.75
C ARG A 267 20.71 -10.08 40.66
N THR A 268 21.43 -10.46 39.61
CA THR A 268 21.89 -11.85 39.43
C THR A 268 22.89 -12.26 40.52
N LEU A 269 23.85 -11.39 40.86
CA LEU A 269 24.81 -11.64 41.94
C LEU A 269 24.13 -11.74 43.31
N LEU A 270 23.13 -10.88 43.59
CA LEU A 270 22.33 -10.92 44.83
C LEU A 270 21.51 -12.21 44.94
N ALA A 271 20.84 -12.63 43.86
CA ALA A 271 20.06 -13.86 43.84
C ALA A 271 20.93 -15.09 44.14
N ALA A 272 22.18 -15.10 43.68
CA ALA A 272 23.15 -16.17 43.87
C ALA A 272 24.04 -16.03 45.13
N ALA A 273 23.91 -14.94 45.90
CA ALA A 273 24.80 -14.68 47.04
C ALA A 273 24.56 -15.64 48.21
N PRO A 274 25.61 -16.09 48.93
CA PRO A 274 25.46 -16.74 50.22
C PRO A 274 24.58 -15.91 51.16
N GLU A 275 23.82 -16.60 52.01
CA GLU A 275 22.81 -15.99 52.88
C GLU A 275 23.34 -14.84 53.77
N ALA A 276 24.57 -14.95 54.28
CA ALA A 276 25.18 -13.88 55.08
C ALA A 276 25.44 -12.60 54.26
N GLU A 277 26.07 -12.74 53.09
CA GLU A 277 26.38 -11.63 52.18
C GLU A 277 25.09 -11.00 51.60
N TYR A 278 24.08 -11.82 51.30
CA TYR A 278 22.76 -11.33 50.88
C TYR A 278 22.10 -10.47 51.96
N ARG A 279 22.13 -10.90 53.23
CA ARG A 279 21.55 -10.13 54.35
C ARG A 279 22.27 -8.80 54.58
N GLU A 280 23.59 -8.76 54.44
CA GLU A 280 24.36 -7.51 54.51
C GLU A 280 23.99 -6.56 53.37
N ALA A 281 23.92 -7.06 52.13
CA ALA A 281 23.50 -6.27 50.98
C ALA A 281 22.04 -5.78 51.10
N LEU A 282 21.14 -6.62 51.65
CA LEU A 282 19.75 -6.26 51.90
C LEU A 282 19.63 -5.17 52.96
N ALA A 283 20.46 -5.20 54.01
CA ALA A 283 20.51 -4.14 55.02
C ALA A 283 20.96 -2.80 54.41
N VAL A 284 21.92 -2.83 53.48
CA VAL A 284 22.32 -1.64 52.70
C VAL A 284 21.15 -1.13 51.85
N LEU A 285 20.45 -2.01 51.13
CA LEU A 285 19.26 -1.61 50.35
C LEU A 285 18.21 -0.96 51.26
N ALA A 286 17.87 -1.59 52.39
CA ALA A 286 16.88 -1.07 53.34
C ALA A 286 17.26 0.32 53.89
N ALA A 287 18.53 0.54 54.23
CA ALA A 287 19.02 1.81 54.77
C ALA A 287 19.04 2.97 53.75
N HIS A 288 18.93 2.67 52.44
CA HIS A 288 19.12 3.64 51.36
C HIS A 288 17.93 3.71 50.39
N ARG A 289 16.72 3.44 50.89
CA ARG A 289 15.41 3.57 50.21
C ARG A 289 14.76 4.96 50.40
N ASP A 290 15.56 6.02 50.36
CA ASP A 290 15.18 7.39 50.73
C ASP A 290 14.46 8.20 49.62
N THR A 291 14.51 7.73 48.37
CA THR A 291 13.80 8.36 47.23
C THR A 291 12.94 7.34 46.47
N PRO A 292 11.86 7.75 45.77
CA PRO A 292 11.03 6.84 44.97
C PRO A 292 11.83 5.95 44.00
N ARG A 293 12.86 6.52 43.37
CA ARG A 293 13.74 5.77 42.46
C ARG A 293 14.61 4.74 43.19
N ARG A 294 15.19 5.09 44.33
CA ARG A 294 15.97 4.13 45.13
C ARG A 294 15.08 3.04 45.73
N ARG A 295 13.82 3.35 46.08
CA ARG A 295 12.81 2.35 46.43
C ARG A 295 12.54 1.40 45.27
N ALA A 296 12.26 1.92 44.07
CA ALA A 296 12.00 1.10 42.89
C ALA A 296 13.22 0.23 42.49
N LEU A 297 14.43 0.80 42.51
CA LEU A 297 15.66 0.05 42.23
C LEU A 297 15.92 -1.01 43.31
N ALA A 298 15.63 -0.72 44.58
CA ALA A 298 15.77 -1.72 45.64
C ALA A 298 14.77 -2.87 45.50
N SER A 299 13.51 -2.57 45.14
CA SER A 299 12.50 -3.60 44.82
C SER A 299 12.87 -4.42 43.58
N TYR A 300 13.50 -3.79 42.57
CA TYR A 300 14.04 -4.48 41.40
C TYR A 300 15.21 -5.43 41.75
N LEU A 301 16.13 -5.00 42.60
CA LEU A 301 17.32 -5.78 42.98
C LEU A 301 17.00 -6.93 43.95
N ALA A 302 16.01 -6.73 44.83
CA ALA A 302 15.55 -7.71 45.80
C ALA A 302 14.02 -7.89 45.71
N PRO A 303 13.50 -8.51 44.63
CA PRO A 303 12.08 -8.79 44.48
C PRO A 303 11.62 -9.83 45.52
N GLY A 304 10.37 -9.74 45.97
CA GLY A 304 9.82 -10.66 46.98
C GLY A 304 10.06 -10.26 48.44
N VAL A 305 10.65 -9.10 48.70
CA VAL A 305 10.75 -8.56 50.07
C VAL A 305 9.38 -7.96 50.46
N PRO A 306 8.72 -8.46 51.52
CA PRO A 306 7.35 -8.04 51.85
C PRO A 306 7.20 -6.52 52.00
N GLY A 307 6.17 -5.95 51.37
CA GLY A 307 5.79 -4.53 51.44
C GLY A 307 6.64 -3.57 50.60
N TRP A 308 7.80 -4.00 50.09
CA TRP A 308 8.70 -3.11 49.34
C TRP A 308 8.14 -2.65 48.00
N LEU A 309 7.42 -3.52 47.29
CA LEU A 309 6.78 -3.18 46.02
C LEU A 309 5.53 -2.32 46.25
N ASP A 310 4.70 -2.65 47.24
CA ASP A 310 3.48 -1.90 47.56
C ASP A 310 3.79 -0.43 47.93
N GLU A 311 4.87 -0.20 48.68
CA GLU A 311 5.40 1.14 48.94
C GLU A 311 5.75 1.91 47.65
N CYS A 312 6.33 1.23 46.66
CA CYS A 312 6.67 1.85 45.38
C CYS A 312 5.44 2.14 44.52
N LEU A 313 4.39 1.32 44.61
CA LEU A 313 3.15 1.54 43.86
C LEU A 313 2.43 2.81 44.33
N ALA A 314 2.52 3.16 45.63
CA ALA A 314 2.00 4.42 46.14
C ALA A 314 2.70 5.65 45.53
N ASP A 315 3.99 5.53 45.17
CA ASP A 315 4.77 6.60 44.55
C ASP A 315 4.46 6.84 43.06
N LEU A 316 3.73 5.93 42.39
CA LEU A 316 3.37 6.04 40.97
C LEU A 316 2.22 7.03 40.69
N THR A 317 1.74 7.75 41.72
CA THR A 317 0.62 8.69 41.62
C THR A 317 1.11 10.15 41.68
N GLY A 318 1.55 10.75 40.56
CA GLY A 318 1.62 12.22 40.47
C GLY A 318 2.76 12.90 39.69
N ARG A 319 3.53 12.23 38.82
CA ARG A 319 4.56 12.86 37.94
C ARG A 319 4.72 12.16 36.57
N PRO A 320 4.28 12.78 35.45
CA PRO A 320 4.19 12.09 34.15
C PRO A 320 5.50 11.64 33.49
N ASP A 321 6.65 12.24 33.82
CA ASP A 321 7.94 11.92 33.15
C ASP A 321 8.81 10.91 33.92
N ASP A 322 8.59 10.75 35.23
CA ASP A 322 9.34 9.81 36.09
C ASP A 322 8.64 8.45 36.22
N GLU A 323 7.30 8.44 36.12
CA GLU A 323 6.44 7.26 36.30
C GLU A 323 6.82 6.10 35.37
N ALA A 324 7.09 6.36 34.09
CA ALA A 324 7.40 5.30 33.13
C ALA A 324 8.71 4.55 33.43
N GLN A 325 9.75 5.25 33.94
CA GLN A 325 11.03 4.63 34.28
C GLN A 325 10.93 3.80 35.55
N LEU A 326 10.20 4.30 36.55
CA LEU A 326 9.92 3.56 37.78
C LEU A 326 9.06 2.33 37.47
N ALA A 327 8.01 2.48 36.66
CA ALA A 327 7.13 1.39 36.28
C ALA A 327 7.88 0.22 35.63
N LEU A 328 8.83 0.50 34.72
CA LEU A 328 9.65 -0.54 34.08
C LEU A 328 10.48 -1.37 35.09
N LEU A 329 11.07 -0.72 36.10
CA LEU A 329 11.80 -1.43 37.17
C LEU A 329 10.85 -2.29 38.02
N LEU A 330 9.68 -1.75 38.36
CA LEU A 330 8.72 -2.39 39.25
C LEU A 330 8.02 -3.60 38.60
N LEU A 331 7.74 -3.55 37.29
CA LEU A 331 7.15 -4.66 36.54
C LEU A 331 8.02 -5.94 36.55
N HIS A 332 9.32 -5.83 36.79
CA HIS A 332 10.22 -6.97 36.97
C HIS A 332 10.19 -7.57 38.39
N SER A 333 9.34 -7.05 39.26
CA SER A 333 9.30 -7.36 40.69
C SER A 333 7.94 -7.89 41.15
N LEU A 334 6.97 -8.04 40.25
CA LEU A 334 5.62 -8.55 40.55
C LEU A 334 5.68 -9.95 41.20
N ASP A 335 4.91 -10.11 42.27
CA ASP A 335 4.77 -11.36 43.01
C ASP A 335 3.34 -11.64 43.51
N ASP A 336 2.42 -10.67 43.38
CA ASP A 336 0.99 -10.81 43.67
C ASP A 336 0.14 -10.35 42.46
N PRO A 337 -0.84 -11.15 42.00
CA PRO A 337 -1.80 -10.74 40.95
C PRO A 337 -2.45 -9.37 41.15
N ALA A 338 -2.70 -8.94 42.41
CA ALA A 338 -3.28 -7.64 42.71
C ALA A 338 -2.36 -6.46 42.34
N GLN A 339 -1.05 -6.68 42.22
CA GLN A 339 -0.08 -5.66 41.84
C GLN A 339 -0.09 -5.34 40.33
N VAL A 340 -0.87 -6.07 39.52
CA VAL A 340 -0.97 -5.82 38.07
C VAL A 340 -1.80 -4.56 37.78
N GLU A 341 -2.88 -4.35 38.54
CA GLU A 341 -3.87 -3.30 38.29
C GLU A 341 -3.26 -1.87 38.23
N PRO A 342 -2.33 -1.46 39.12
CA PRO A 342 -1.73 -0.14 39.07
C PRO A 342 -0.86 0.14 37.83
N PHE A 343 -0.55 -0.88 37.02
CA PHE A 343 0.22 -0.73 35.78
C PHE A 343 -0.66 -0.67 34.52
N LEU A 344 -1.97 -0.89 34.65
CA LEU A 344 -2.90 -0.71 33.54
C LEU A 344 -2.98 0.79 33.21
N ASP A 345 -3.03 1.13 31.92
CA ASP A 345 -3.02 2.50 31.39
C ASP A 345 -1.73 3.31 31.65
N VAL A 346 -0.71 2.72 32.30
CA VAL A 346 0.59 3.37 32.47
C VAL A 346 1.33 3.39 31.13
N PHE A 347 1.39 4.58 30.53
CA PHE A 347 2.10 4.80 29.28
C PHE A 347 3.62 4.70 29.48
N LEU A 348 4.19 3.53 29.21
CA LEU A 348 5.64 3.28 29.36
C LEU A 348 6.53 4.06 28.37
N GLY A 349 5.97 4.89 27.48
CA GLY A 349 6.73 5.67 26.50
C GLY A 349 7.51 4.83 25.48
N LEU A 350 7.20 3.54 25.39
CA LEU A 350 7.94 2.56 24.60
C LEU A 350 7.59 2.70 23.11
N TRP A 351 8.21 3.66 22.43
CA TRP A 351 8.31 3.65 20.96
C TRP A 351 9.17 2.47 20.43
N ARG A 352 9.70 1.61 21.32
CA ARG A 352 10.54 0.43 21.04
C ARG A 352 9.92 -0.87 21.60
N LYS A 353 10.44 -2.00 21.11
CA LYS A 353 10.01 -3.38 21.42
C LYS A 353 10.02 -3.70 22.92
N VAL A 354 8.89 -4.14 23.48
CA VAL A 354 8.82 -4.74 24.83
C VAL A 354 9.70 -6.01 24.85
N PRO A 355 10.68 -6.11 25.76
CA PRO A 355 11.56 -7.27 25.81
C PRO A 355 10.80 -8.50 26.32
N VAL A 356 11.04 -9.66 25.70
CA VAL A 356 10.43 -10.94 26.13
C VAL A 356 10.77 -11.27 27.59
N GLN A 357 11.92 -10.80 28.08
CA GLN A 357 12.34 -10.91 29.48
C GLN A 357 11.37 -10.25 30.45
N LEU A 358 10.80 -9.08 30.09
CA LEU A 358 9.81 -8.41 30.93
C LEU A 358 8.53 -9.23 31.04
N ILE A 359 7.99 -9.66 29.90
CA ILE A 359 6.78 -10.51 29.84
C ILE A 359 7.03 -11.81 30.62
N ALA A 360 8.14 -12.48 30.36
CA ALA A 360 8.48 -13.74 31.02
C ALA A 360 8.60 -13.58 32.54
N THR A 361 9.25 -12.51 33.02
CA THR A 361 9.45 -12.27 34.46
C THR A 361 8.14 -11.92 35.16
N ALA A 362 7.29 -11.09 34.53
CA ALA A 362 5.95 -10.77 35.06
C ALA A 362 5.07 -12.02 35.14
N VAL A 363 5.00 -12.82 34.06
CA VAL A 363 4.21 -14.05 34.01
C VAL A 363 4.72 -15.10 35.00
N ASP A 364 6.04 -15.20 35.22
CA ASP A 364 6.61 -16.07 36.26
C ASP A 364 6.20 -15.62 37.67
N GLY A 365 5.94 -14.31 37.87
CA GLY A 365 5.51 -13.75 39.16
C GLY A 365 4.02 -13.90 39.45
N VAL A 366 3.16 -13.61 38.48
CA VAL A 366 1.70 -13.50 38.69
C VAL A 366 0.86 -14.43 37.81
N GLY A 367 1.48 -15.28 37.00
CA GLY A 367 0.78 -16.25 36.14
C GLY A 367 -0.05 -15.58 35.03
N THR A 368 -1.25 -16.12 34.76
CA THR A 368 -2.16 -15.60 33.74
C THR A 368 -2.76 -14.23 34.08
N ALA A 369 -2.62 -13.76 35.33
CA ALA A 369 -3.02 -12.41 35.73
C ALA A 369 -2.24 -11.30 34.99
N ALA A 370 -1.12 -11.63 34.34
CA ALA A 370 -0.39 -10.71 33.46
C ALA A 370 -1.07 -10.50 32.08
N ALA A 371 -2.12 -11.25 31.71
CA ALA A 371 -2.76 -11.14 30.40
C ALA A 371 -3.31 -9.73 30.09
N PRO A 372 -4.04 -9.04 31.01
CA PRO A 372 -4.52 -7.68 30.79
C PRO A 372 -3.39 -6.69 30.53
N LEU A 373 -2.29 -6.82 31.27
CA LEU A 373 -1.09 -5.98 31.14
C LEU A 373 -0.45 -6.13 29.74
N VAL A 374 -0.29 -7.36 29.25
CA VAL A 374 0.23 -7.60 27.89
C VAL A 374 -0.76 -7.13 26.82
N GLY A 375 -2.06 -7.25 27.08
CA GLY A 375 -3.12 -6.73 26.22
C GLY A 375 -3.08 -5.21 26.09
N ASP A 376 -2.88 -4.50 27.20
CA ASP A 376 -2.76 -3.05 27.25
C ASP A 376 -1.48 -2.57 26.54
N TRP A 377 -0.35 -3.25 26.76
CA TRP A 377 0.87 -3.01 25.98
C TRP A 377 0.66 -3.24 24.49
N LEU A 378 -0.11 -4.26 24.10
CA LEU A 378 -0.47 -4.46 22.70
C LEU A 378 -1.32 -3.28 22.20
N ALA A 379 -2.28 -2.75 22.96
CA ALA A 379 -3.07 -1.58 22.55
C ALA A 379 -2.20 -0.33 22.30
N MET A 380 -1.20 -0.11 23.15
CA MET A 380 -0.25 1.01 23.04
C MET A 380 0.87 0.78 22.01
N ALA A 381 1.18 -0.47 21.64
CA ALA A 381 2.31 -0.80 20.78
C ALA A 381 2.23 -0.13 19.40
N ARG A 382 3.37 0.41 18.96
CA ARG A 382 3.60 0.96 17.61
C ARG A 382 4.78 0.22 16.95
N GLY A 383 4.73 0.03 15.63
CA GLY A 383 5.78 -0.66 14.86
C GLY A 383 5.63 -2.18 14.75
N THR A 384 6.08 -2.76 13.63
CA THR A 384 5.81 -4.15 13.22
C THR A 384 6.29 -5.20 14.22
N ASP A 385 7.55 -5.12 14.69
CA ASP A 385 8.14 -6.18 15.50
C ASP A 385 7.59 -6.22 16.94
N GLY A 386 7.24 -5.04 17.48
CA GLY A 386 6.60 -4.94 18.79
C GLY A 386 5.20 -5.55 18.80
N VAL A 387 4.38 -5.19 17.80
CA VAL A 387 3.01 -5.73 17.64
C VAL A 387 3.04 -7.25 17.46
N LYS A 388 3.91 -7.78 16.58
CA LYS A 388 4.03 -9.24 16.39
C LYS A 388 4.43 -9.97 17.67
N GLY A 389 5.40 -9.42 18.41
CA GLY A 389 5.91 -10.04 19.63
C GLY A 389 4.84 -10.14 20.72
N LEU A 390 4.12 -9.05 20.97
CA LEU A 390 3.06 -8.98 21.97
C LEU A 390 1.83 -9.82 21.56
N ALA A 391 1.41 -9.76 20.29
CA ALA A 391 0.31 -10.57 19.80
C ALA A 391 0.62 -12.08 19.89
N ALA A 392 1.83 -12.49 19.52
CA ALA A 392 2.28 -13.87 19.69
C ALA A 392 2.28 -14.29 21.17
N ALA A 393 2.68 -13.40 22.08
CA ALA A 393 2.66 -13.68 23.51
C ALA A 393 1.25 -13.96 24.05
N LEU A 394 0.25 -13.18 23.62
CA LEU A 394 -1.15 -13.37 24.01
C LEU A 394 -1.72 -14.75 23.61
N THR A 395 -1.22 -15.38 22.54
CA THR A 395 -1.68 -16.73 22.13
C THR A 395 -1.39 -17.83 23.15
N HIS A 396 -0.47 -17.58 24.08
CA HIS A 396 -0.13 -18.54 25.13
C HIS A 396 -1.04 -18.44 26.36
N PHE A 397 -1.84 -17.37 26.51
CA PHE A 397 -2.72 -17.17 27.66
C PHE A 397 -4.10 -17.79 27.39
N PRO A 398 -4.51 -18.83 28.14
CA PRO A 398 -5.84 -19.45 28.04
C PRO A 398 -6.90 -18.60 28.76
N THR A 399 -7.05 -17.33 28.38
CA THR A 399 -7.93 -16.37 29.06
C THR A 399 -8.77 -15.60 28.06
N ASP A 400 -9.99 -15.23 28.44
CA ASP A 400 -10.85 -14.40 27.60
C ASP A 400 -10.21 -13.02 27.34
N GLU A 401 -9.52 -12.46 28.33
CA GLU A 401 -8.87 -11.15 28.27
C GLU A 401 -7.83 -11.11 27.15
N ALA A 402 -7.00 -12.15 27.04
CA ALA A 402 -6.01 -12.28 25.97
C ALA A 402 -6.65 -12.41 24.59
N PHE A 403 -7.73 -13.21 24.46
CA PHE A 403 -8.44 -13.36 23.20
C PHE A 403 -9.13 -12.06 22.79
N ARG A 404 -9.78 -11.36 23.73
CA ARG A 404 -10.41 -10.04 23.49
C ARG A 404 -9.38 -8.98 23.12
N ALA A 405 -8.19 -8.99 23.73
CA ALA A 405 -7.11 -8.07 23.36
C ALA A 405 -6.61 -8.30 21.92
N LEU A 406 -6.55 -9.56 21.45
CA LEU A 406 -6.26 -9.87 20.05
C LEU A 406 -7.39 -9.46 19.11
N LEU A 407 -8.65 -9.70 19.52
CA LEU A 407 -9.85 -9.39 18.74
C LEU A 407 -10.06 -7.87 18.57
N ALA A 408 -9.76 -7.08 19.61
CA ALA A 408 -9.82 -5.63 19.58
C ALA A 408 -8.90 -5.01 18.50
N ARG A 409 -7.88 -5.75 18.06
CA ARG A 409 -6.96 -5.36 16.98
C ARG A 409 -7.00 -6.30 15.78
N GLN A 410 -8.13 -6.97 15.53
CA GLN A 410 -8.29 -7.96 14.44
C GLN A 410 -7.94 -7.44 13.03
N ASP A 411 -8.07 -6.13 12.78
CA ASP A 411 -7.75 -5.50 11.50
C ASP A 411 -6.24 -5.26 11.30
N ASP A 412 -5.43 -5.41 12.35
CA ASP A 412 -3.99 -5.30 12.25
C ASP A 412 -3.38 -6.56 11.61
N LYS A 413 -2.73 -6.37 10.46
CA LYS A 413 -2.06 -7.45 9.69
C LYS A 413 -1.03 -8.26 10.49
N HIS A 414 -0.51 -7.71 11.58
CA HIS A 414 0.46 -8.37 12.46
C HIS A 414 -0.19 -9.09 13.64
N VAL A 415 -1.41 -8.71 14.03
CA VAL A 415 -2.20 -9.35 15.10
C VAL A 415 -3.04 -10.50 14.55
N ARG A 416 -3.61 -10.35 13.35
CA ARG A 416 -4.52 -11.35 12.75
C ARG A 416 -3.97 -12.78 12.71
N PRO A 417 -2.68 -13.04 12.40
CA PRO A 417 -2.13 -14.40 12.47
C PRO A 417 -2.17 -14.98 13.90
N ALA A 418 -1.92 -14.16 14.91
CA ALA A 418 -1.98 -14.58 16.31
C ALA A 418 -3.43 -14.83 16.77
N LEU A 419 -4.38 -14.00 16.32
CA LEU A 419 -5.81 -14.23 16.57
C LEU A 419 -6.29 -15.56 15.97
N LEU A 420 -5.90 -15.87 14.73
CA LEU A 420 -6.24 -17.14 14.09
C LEU A 420 -5.58 -18.34 14.79
N GLU A 421 -4.32 -18.19 15.23
CA GLU A 421 -3.64 -19.23 16.01
C GLU A 421 -4.30 -19.43 17.39
N ALA A 422 -4.71 -18.35 18.06
CA ALA A 422 -5.49 -18.43 19.29
C ALA A 422 -6.85 -19.10 19.05
N ALA A 423 -7.54 -18.79 17.96
CA ALA A 423 -8.81 -19.44 17.60
C ALA A 423 -8.66 -20.93 17.28
N ARG A 424 -7.53 -21.33 16.69
CA ARG A 424 -7.18 -22.73 16.46
C ARG A 424 -6.86 -23.46 17.76
N ARG A 425 -6.18 -22.80 18.70
CA ARG A 425 -5.78 -23.36 19.99
C ARG A 425 -6.94 -23.45 20.99
N TYR A 426 -7.90 -22.53 20.88
CA TYR A 426 -9.06 -22.40 21.76
C TYR A 426 -10.37 -22.31 20.94
N PRO A 427 -10.76 -23.36 20.19
CA PRO A 427 -11.87 -23.31 19.24
C PRO A 427 -13.26 -23.09 19.87
N VAL A 428 -13.50 -23.53 21.10
CA VAL A 428 -14.78 -23.31 21.81
C VAL A 428 -14.86 -21.86 22.31
N ARG A 429 -13.78 -21.34 22.91
CA ARG A 429 -13.66 -19.93 23.29
C ARG A 429 -13.80 -19.00 22.08
N ALA A 430 -13.17 -19.36 20.96
CA ALA A 430 -13.27 -18.59 19.72
C ALA A 430 -14.71 -18.54 19.18
N LEU A 431 -15.42 -19.67 19.19
CA LEU A 431 -16.83 -19.72 18.78
C LEU A 431 -17.69 -18.76 19.61
N ARG A 432 -17.50 -18.75 20.93
CA ARG A 432 -18.21 -17.87 21.87
C ARG A 432 -17.85 -16.40 21.67
N LEU A 433 -16.56 -16.05 21.77
CA LEU A 433 -16.10 -14.66 21.75
C LEU A 433 -16.26 -14.00 20.37
N LEU A 434 -16.13 -14.75 19.27
CA LEU A 434 -16.43 -14.23 17.93
C LEU A 434 -17.94 -14.00 17.73
N ALA A 435 -18.80 -14.84 18.29
CA ALA A 435 -20.25 -14.64 18.25
C ALA A 435 -20.69 -13.42 19.07
N GLU A 436 -20.11 -13.22 20.26
CA GLU A 436 -20.33 -12.01 21.08
C GLU A 436 -19.90 -10.75 20.33
N ALA A 437 -18.68 -10.74 19.80
CA ALA A 437 -18.13 -9.57 19.10
C ALA A 437 -18.80 -9.30 17.74
N ALA A 438 -19.47 -10.29 17.13
CA ALA A 438 -20.17 -10.12 15.86
C ALA A 438 -21.49 -9.34 15.97
N VAL A 439 -21.94 -9.02 17.19
CA VAL A 439 -23.14 -8.23 17.45
C VAL A 439 -22.76 -6.80 17.81
N PRO A 440 -23.31 -5.78 17.13
CA PRO A 440 -23.08 -4.38 17.48
C PRO A 440 -23.81 -3.99 18.78
N ASP A 441 -23.16 -3.22 19.65
CA ASP A 441 -23.77 -2.67 20.87
C ASP A 441 -24.77 -1.54 20.54
N GLY A 442 -26.05 -1.73 20.88
CA GLY A 442 -27.06 -0.69 21.09
C GLY A 442 -27.75 -0.07 19.85
N PRO A 443 -28.95 0.54 20.03
CA PRO A 443 -29.76 1.12 18.95
C PRO A 443 -29.24 2.49 18.40
N ASP A 444 -28.34 3.17 19.10
CA ASP A 444 -27.87 4.53 18.72
C ASP A 444 -26.55 4.54 17.90
N GLY A 445 -25.99 3.38 17.55
CA GLY A 445 -24.71 3.24 16.83
C GLY A 445 -24.82 3.35 15.30
N GLN A 446 -25.51 4.38 14.77
CA GLN A 446 -25.75 4.46 13.32
C GLN A 446 -24.48 4.67 12.47
N ASP A 447 -23.38 5.23 13.00
CA ASP A 447 -22.12 5.45 12.26
C ASP A 447 -20.83 5.36 13.14
N GLY A 448 -20.67 4.31 13.96
CA GLY A 448 -19.50 4.15 14.85
C GLY A 448 -18.47 3.08 14.42
N PRO A 449 -17.19 3.18 14.84
CA PRO A 449 -16.12 2.19 14.58
C PRO A 449 -16.46 0.77 15.07
N ASN A 450 -17.42 0.63 15.98
CA ASN A 450 -17.87 -0.65 16.55
C ASN A 450 -18.57 -1.56 15.50
N ARG A 451 -19.22 -1.01 14.46
CA ARG A 451 -19.89 -1.84 13.43
C ARG A 451 -18.91 -2.54 12.49
N GLN A 452 -17.80 -1.90 12.16
CA GLN A 452 -16.76 -2.49 11.30
C GLN A 452 -16.05 -3.65 12.02
N ALA A 453 -15.75 -3.46 13.30
CA ALA A 453 -15.22 -4.52 14.16
C ALA A 453 -16.21 -5.70 14.27
N ALA A 454 -17.50 -5.44 14.44
CA ALA A 454 -18.52 -6.49 14.47
C ALA A 454 -18.64 -7.25 13.14
N ALA A 455 -18.53 -6.55 12.00
CA ALA A 455 -18.52 -7.18 10.69
C ALA A 455 -17.28 -8.09 10.48
N ALA A 456 -16.10 -7.65 10.92
CA ALA A 456 -14.87 -8.44 10.87
C ALA A 456 -14.95 -9.67 11.79
N ALA A 457 -15.48 -9.52 13.00
CA ALA A 457 -15.72 -10.62 13.93
C ALA A 457 -16.73 -11.63 13.36
N ARG A 458 -17.81 -11.15 12.73
CA ARG A 458 -18.79 -11.99 12.02
C ARG A 458 -18.14 -12.78 10.89
N GLN A 459 -17.19 -12.19 10.17
CA GLN A 459 -16.47 -12.91 9.12
C GLN A 459 -15.59 -14.01 9.70
N LEU A 460 -14.81 -13.70 10.74
CA LEU A 460 -13.99 -14.69 11.43
C LEU A 460 -14.88 -15.82 11.98
N LEU A 461 -16.07 -15.50 12.49
CA LEU A 461 -17.07 -16.48 12.91
C LEU A 461 -17.51 -17.39 11.75
N VAL A 462 -17.86 -16.85 10.58
CA VAL A 462 -18.27 -17.66 9.41
C VAL A 462 -17.14 -18.59 8.95
N VAL A 463 -15.90 -18.10 8.95
CA VAL A 463 -14.72 -18.90 8.63
C VAL A 463 -14.52 -20.00 9.67
N HIS A 464 -14.66 -19.67 10.96
CA HIS A 464 -14.54 -20.60 12.08
C HIS A 464 -15.61 -21.71 12.01
N LEU A 465 -16.87 -21.34 11.77
CA LEU A 465 -17.98 -22.27 11.56
C LEU A 465 -17.71 -23.23 10.39
N SER A 466 -17.15 -22.71 9.30
CA SER A 466 -16.82 -23.51 8.12
C SER A 466 -15.61 -24.44 8.35
N ALA A 467 -14.64 -24.01 9.15
CA ALA A 467 -13.45 -24.79 9.47
C ALA A 467 -13.71 -25.91 10.50
N HIS A 468 -14.67 -25.70 11.41
CA HIS A 468 -14.95 -26.60 12.54
C HIS A 468 -16.34 -27.26 12.46
N ARG A 469 -16.85 -27.52 11.25
CA ARG A 469 -18.20 -28.08 11.00
C ARG A 469 -18.52 -29.35 11.82
N GLU A 470 -17.52 -30.20 12.04
CA GLU A 470 -17.67 -31.46 12.78
C GLU A 470 -17.76 -31.26 14.31
N LEU A 471 -17.24 -30.13 14.82
CA LEU A 471 -17.24 -29.75 16.23
C LEU A 471 -18.52 -28.99 16.63
N LEU A 472 -19.20 -28.35 15.67
CA LEU A 472 -20.39 -27.52 15.92
C LEU A 472 -21.53 -28.24 16.66
N PRO A 473 -21.92 -29.49 16.31
CA PRO A 473 -23.01 -30.17 17.00
C PRO A 473 -22.76 -30.40 18.51
N ARG A 474 -21.49 -30.46 18.93
CA ARG A 474 -21.09 -30.68 20.33
C ARG A 474 -20.80 -29.38 21.08
N ALA A 475 -20.22 -28.39 20.41
CA ALA A 475 -19.89 -27.11 21.03
C ALA A 475 -21.13 -26.21 21.22
N LEU A 476 -22.04 -26.17 20.24
CA LEU A 476 -23.21 -25.28 20.26
C LEU A 476 -24.09 -25.43 21.51
N PRO A 477 -24.42 -26.64 22.02
CA PRO A 477 -25.20 -26.81 23.26
C PRO A 477 -24.56 -26.16 24.50
N SER A 478 -23.22 -26.13 24.58
CA SER A 478 -22.49 -25.54 25.70
C SER A 478 -22.25 -24.03 25.54
N VAL A 479 -22.18 -23.54 24.30
CA VAL A 479 -21.87 -22.13 23.98
C VAL A 479 -23.13 -21.27 23.96
N LEU A 480 -24.23 -21.75 23.37
CA LEU A 480 -25.47 -20.97 23.24
C LEU A 480 -26.01 -20.42 24.57
N PRO A 481 -25.98 -21.15 25.71
CA PRO A 481 -26.43 -20.63 27.00
C PRO A 481 -25.55 -19.51 27.59
N LEU A 482 -24.31 -19.39 27.12
CA LEU A 482 -23.34 -18.38 27.59
C LEU A 482 -23.45 -17.06 26.81
N LEU A 483 -24.15 -17.07 25.67
CA LEU A 483 -24.27 -15.92 24.77
C LEU A 483 -25.49 -15.05 25.12
N GLY A 484 -25.36 -13.74 24.89
CA GLY A 484 -26.51 -12.83 24.88
C GLY A 484 -27.51 -13.18 23.76
N PRO A 485 -28.79 -12.77 23.86
CA PRO A 485 -29.85 -13.19 22.94
C PRO A 485 -29.55 -12.91 21.45
N ALA A 486 -28.95 -11.76 21.15
CA ALA A 486 -28.61 -11.36 19.79
C ALA A 486 -27.45 -12.21 19.20
N ALA A 487 -26.45 -12.53 20.02
CA ALA A 487 -25.31 -13.35 19.59
C ALA A 487 -25.73 -14.81 19.39
N ALA A 488 -26.60 -15.33 20.27
CA ALA A 488 -27.19 -16.65 20.13
C ALA A 488 -28.05 -16.76 18.85
N ALA A 489 -28.88 -15.75 18.53
CA ALA A 489 -29.69 -15.72 17.33
C ALA A 489 -28.84 -15.66 16.05
N LEU A 490 -27.82 -14.80 16.02
CA LEU A 490 -26.87 -14.69 14.90
C LEU A 490 -26.14 -16.00 14.65
N LEU A 491 -25.67 -16.65 15.72
CA LEU A 491 -24.97 -17.93 15.63
C LEU A 491 -25.90 -19.04 15.09
N ALA A 492 -27.16 -19.05 15.51
CA ALA A 492 -28.17 -19.98 15.00
C ALA A 492 -28.54 -19.73 13.52
N GLU A 493 -28.56 -18.47 13.08
CA GLU A 493 -28.81 -18.08 11.67
C GLU A 493 -27.66 -18.49 10.74
N LEU A 494 -26.41 -18.36 11.17
CA LEU A 494 -25.23 -18.62 10.34
C LEU A 494 -24.86 -20.11 10.25
N ALA A 495 -25.42 -20.94 11.12
CA ALA A 495 -25.14 -22.37 11.19
C ALA A 495 -25.73 -23.26 10.04
N PRO A 496 -26.86 -22.95 9.35
CA PRO A 496 -27.44 -23.81 8.30
C PRO A 496 -26.83 -23.60 6.88
N VAL A 497 -26.82 -24.64 6.01
CA VAL A 497 -26.28 -24.65 4.63
C VAL A 497 -27.36 -24.32 3.56
N ARG A 498 -27.07 -23.51 2.52
CA ARG A 498 -28.01 -23.06 1.44
C ARG A 498 -28.45 -24.18 0.45
N PRO A 499 -29.65 -24.11 -0.18
CA PRO A 499 -30.07 -25.02 -1.27
C PRO A 499 -29.36 -24.72 -2.62
N GLN A 500 -29.06 -25.77 -3.40
CA GLN A 500 -28.23 -25.73 -4.62
C GLN A 500 -29.01 -26.11 -5.90
N ALA A 501 -28.70 -25.46 -7.03
CA ALA A 501 -29.16 -25.82 -8.38
C ALA A 501 -28.43 -27.08 -8.91
N PRO A 502 -29.05 -27.85 -9.84
CA PRO A 502 -28.45 -29.08 -10.38
C PRO A 502 -27.18 -28.80 -11.20
N GLU A 503 -26.15 -29.64 -11.00
CA GLU A 503 -24.85 -29.52 -11.67
C GLU A 503 -24.87 -30.08 -13.10
N ALA A 504 -24.16 -29.42 -14.01
CA ALA A 504 -23.99 -29.86 -15.39
C ALA A 504 -23.04 -31.06 -15.51
N GLY A 505 -23.37 -32.00 -16.40
CA GLY A 505 -22.51 -33.15 -16.71
C GLY A 505 -21.23 -32.74 -17.48
N PRO A 506 -20.13 -33.52 -17.40
CA PRO A 506 -18.85 -33.16 -18.01
C PRO A 506 -18.89 -33.02 -19.54
N GLY A 507 -19.85 -33.65 -20.23
CA GLY A 507 -20.04 -33.52 -21.68
C GLY A 507 -20.65 -32.18 -22.12
N ALA A 508 -21.24 -31.41 -21.20
CA ALA A 508 -21.78 -30.07 -21.46
C ALA A 508 -20.75 -28.96 -21.22
N LEU A 509 -19.53 -29.31 -20.78
CA LEU A 509 -18.48 -28.36 -20.41
C LEU A 509 -17.33 -28.38 -21.42
N PRO A 510 -16.72 -27.23 -21.75
CA PRO A 510 -15.48 -27.19 -22.51
C PRO A 510 -14.37 -28.05 -21.86
N PRO A 511 -13.49 -28.71 -22.64
CA PRO A 511 -12.40 -29.52 -22.10
C PRO A 511 -11.50 -28.78 -21.11
N LEU A 512 -11.39 -27.46 -21.26
CA LEU A 512 -10.65 -26.58 -20.36
C LEU A 512 -11.21 -26.56 -18.93
N LEU A 513 -12.53 -26.61 -18.76
CA LEU A 513 -13.18 -26.61 -17.43
C LEU A 513 -13.17 -28.00 -16.77
N VAL A 514 -13.06 -29.06 -17.57
CA VAL A 514 -12.98 -30.45 -17.07
C VAL A 514 -11.54 -30.84 -16.73
N ALA A 515 -10.59 -30.54 -17.62
CA ALA A 515 -9.19 -30.95 -17.49
C ALA A 515 -8.23 -29.83 -17.96
N PRO A 516 -8.08 -28.75 -17.17
CA PRO A 516 -7.24 -27.62 -17.54
C PRO A 516 -5.75 -27.97 -17.62
N PRO A 517 -4.91 -27.17 -18.33
CA PRO A 517 -3.51 -27.52 -18.58
C PRO A 517 -2.65 -27.79 -17.32
N TRP A 518 -2.93 -27.12 -16.20
CA TRP A 518 -2.19 -27.33 -14.95
C TRP A 518 -2.51 -28.64 -14.22
N THR A 519 -3.53 -29.39 -14.65
CA THR A 519 -3.79 -30.75 -14.15
C THR A 519 -3.03 -31.82 -14.91
N ARG A 520 -2.31 -31.45 -15.99
CA ARG A 520 -1.53 -32.35 -16.84
C ARG A 520 -0.02 -32.11 -16.68
N PRO A 521 0.85 -33.11 -16.93
CA PRO A 521 2.30 -32.92 -16.97
C PRO A 521 2.74 -31.97 -18.11
N ARG A 522 3.55 -30.94 -17.81
CA ARG A 522 4.01 -29.96 -18.83
C ARG A 522 4.92 -30.61 -19.88
N THR A 523 4.67 -30.38 -21.16
CA THR A 523 5.54 -30.83 -22.26
C THR A 523 6.59 -29.75 -22.58
N ARG A 524 7.90 -30.04 -22.46
CA ARG A 524 8.96 -29.07 -22.81
C ARG A 524 9.49 -29.36 -24.21
N ARG A 525 9.34 -28.41 -25.14
CA ARG A 525 9.96 -28.47 -26.49
C ARG A 525 11.41 -28.00 -26.41
N ALA A 526 12.31 -28.66 -27.14
CA ALA A 526 13.72 -28.28 -27.18
C ALA A 526 13.89 -26.95 -27.96
N PRO A 527 14.60 -25.95 -27.41
CA PRO A 527 14.76 -24.66 -28.05
C PRO A 527 15.66 -24.71 -29.29
N ARG A 528 15.22 -24.11 -30.41
CA ARG A 528 16.08 -23.84 -31.58
C ARG A 528 17.07 -22.71 -31.22
N VAL A 529 18.35 -22.94 -31.45
CA VAL A 529 19.45 -21.99 -31.15
C VAL A 529 20.05 -21.52 -32.47
N VAL A 530 20.18 -20.20 -32.65
CA VAL A 530 20.86 -19.58 -33.80
C VAL A 530 22.18 -19.00 -33.30
N GLU A 531 23.30 -19.58 -33.74
CA GLU A 531 24.65 -19.15 -33.33
C GLU A 531 25.14 -17.95 -34.18
N GLY A 532 26.02 -17.13 -33.60
CA GLY A 532 26.75 -16.09 -34.33
C GLY A 532 26.03 -14.75 -34.54
N LEU A 533 24.88 -14.50 -33.90
CA LEU A 533 24.24 -13.18 -33.94
C LEU A 533 24.94 -12.20 -32.98
N PRO A 534 25.62 -11.15 -33.48
CA PRO A 534 26.17 -10.11 -32.62
C PRO A 534 25.05 -9.31 -31.94
N PRO A 535 25.26 -8.82 -30.70
CA PRO A 535 24.27 -8.03 -29.96
C PRO A 535 23.84 -6.75 -30.68
N ASN A 536 24.63 -6.30 -31.65
CA ASN A 536 24.45 -5.06 -32.42
C ASN A 536 24.20 -5.29 -33.93
N GLY A 537 23.90 -6.52 -34.38
CA GLY A 537 23.69 -6.81 -35.80
C GLY A 537 25.00 -7.09 -36.59
N PRO A 538 24.90 -7.77 -37.75
CA PRO A 538 26.01 -8.47 -38.42
C PRO A 538 27.22 -7.60 -38.82
N GLU A 539 27.07 -6.27 -38.88
CA GLU A 539 28.13 -5.32 -39.30
C GLU A 539 28.64 -4.40 -38.17
N GLY A 540 28.15 -4.53 -36.93
CA GLY A 540 28.50 -3.62 -35.84
C GLY A 540 27.68 -2.32 -35.81
N ASP A 541 26.82 -2.09 -36.81
CA ASP A 541 25.83 -1.01 -36.93
C ASP A 541 24.59 -1.22 -36.05
N GLY A 542 24.83 -1.46 -34.76
CA GLY A 542 23.80 -1.33 -33.73
C GLY A 542 23.31 0.10 -33.65
N PRO A 543 22.04 0.38 -33.28
CA PRO A 543 21.71 1.72 -32.85
C PRO A 543 22.63 2.02 -31.66
N GLU A 544 23.60 2.90 -31.90
CA GLU A 544 24.31 3.61 -30.86
C GLU A 544 23.28 4.07 -29.80
N THR A 545 23.54 3.85 -28.51
CA THR A 545 22.63 4.20 -27.40
C THR A 545 21.86 5.50 -27.70
N GLU A 546 20.57 5.42 -27.97
CA GLU A 546 19.77 6.59 -28.34
C GLU A 546 18.99 7.11 -27.13
N LEU A 547 18.79 8.43 -27.05
CA LEU A 547 17.97 9.07 -26.03
C LEU A 547 16.62 9.46 -26.61
N VAL A 548 15.58 8.73 -26.25
CA VAL A 548 14.18 8.96 -26.67
C VAL A 548 13.40 9.58 -25.52
N TRP A 549 13.28 10.91 -25.55
CA TRP A 549 12.50 11.70 -24.60
C TRP A 549 11.07 11.91 -25.08
N ARG A 550 10.09 11.91 -24.16
CA ARG A 550 8.75 12.44 -24.46
C ARG A 550 8.75 13.97 -24.40
N ALA A 551 7.78 14.61 -25.06
CA ALA A 551 7.60 16.06 -25.00
C ALA A 551 7.53 16.56 -23.53
N GLY A 552 8.35 17.55 -23.17
CA GLY A 552 8.40 18.13 -21.81
C GLY A 552 9.00 17.22 -20.72
N GLU A 553 9.47 16.01 -21.05
CA GLU A 553 10.03 15.06 -20.07
C GLU A 553 11.43 15.49 -19.60
N ARG A 554 12.28 15.91 -20.54
CA ARG A 554 13.66 16.31 -20.24
C ARG A 554 13.70 17.58 -19.39
N GLU A 555 12.83 18.53 -19.68
CA GLU A 555 12.71 19.80 -18.97
C GLU A 555 12.30 19.56 -17.52
N ARG A 556 11.31 18.68 -17.27
CA ARG A 556 10.91 18.27 -15.92
C ARG A 556 12.04 17.61 -15.14
N TRP A 557 12.84 16.76 -15.79
CA TRP A 557 13.97 16.09 -15.13
C TRP A 557 15.10 17.07 -14.76
N THR A 558 15.11 18.28 -15.32
CA THR A 558 16.12 19.31 -15.05
C THR A 558 15.84 20.11 -13.76
N GLN A 559 14.66 19.95 -13.14
CA GLN A 559 14.15 20.81 -12.04
C GLN A 559 14.65 20.45 -10.63
N ALA A 560 15.80 19.80 -10.47
CA ALA A 560 16.31 19.52 -9.12
C ALA A 560 16.69 20.84 -8.41
N ASP A 561 16.00 21.16 -7.30
CA ASP A 561 16.25 22.39 -6.56
C ASP A 561 17.45 22.23 -5.60
N PHE A 562 18.51 22.99 -5.89
CA PHE A 562 19.65 23.17 -4.99
C PHE A 562 19.79 24.64 -4.56
N SER A 563 18.69 25.39 -4.58
CA SER A 563 18.62 26.79 -4.17
C SER A 563 19.17 26.97 -2.75
N GLY A 564 19.98 28.01 -2.55
CA GLY A 564 20.70 28.26 -1.30
C GLY A 564 22.10 27.61 -1.18
N TYR A 565 22.45 26.63 -2.02
CA TYR A 565 23.73 25.89 -1.89
C TYR A 565 24.56 25.89 -3.18
N ARG A 566 25.08 27.05 -3.59
CA ARG A 566 25.91 27.21 -4.79
C ARG A 566 27.40 26.98 -4.52
N TYR A 567 28.09 26.36 -5.49
CA TYR A 567 29.55 26.33 -5.49
C TYR A 567 30.14 27.72 -5.81
N PRO A 568 31.27 28.11 -5.20
CA PRO A 568 32.01 29.32 -5.56
C PRO A 568 32.38 29.37 -7.06
N ALA A 569 32.54 30.57 -7.62
CA ALA A 569 32.86 30.73 -9.05
C ALA A 569 34.26 30.20 -9.41
N ASP A 570 35.18 30.13 -8.45
CA ASP A 570 36.56 29.65 -8.56
C ASP A 570 36.73 28.16 -8.17
N THR A 571 35.64 27.41 -8.10
CA THR A 571 35.66 25.98 -7.74
C THR A 571 36.54 25.16 -8.68
N ASP A 572 37.48 24.40 -8.09
CA ASP A 572 38.19 23.33 -8.79
C ASP A 572 37.29 22.09 -8.88
N TRP A 573 36.60 21.98 -10.03
CA TRP A 573 35.67 20.90 -10.31
C TRP A 573 36.33 19.52 -10.34
N ALA A 574 37.60 19.42 -10.74
CA ALA A 574 38.31 18.14 -10.82
C ALA A 574 38.67 17.64 -9.41
N ALA A 575 39.16 18.52 -8.54
CA ALA A 575 39.44 18.20 -7.15
C ALA A 575 38.16 17.80 -6.39
N GLU A 576 37.06 18.52 -6.61
CA GLU A 576 35.80 18.23 -5.94
C GLU A 576 35.14 16.93 -6.45
N ALA A 577 35.30 16.61 -7.74
CA ALA A 577 34.92 15.30 -8.29
C ALA A 577 35.71 14.16 -7.65
N ALA A 578 37.03 14.31 -7.51
CA ALA A 578 37.89 13.33 -6.83
C ALA A 578 37.60 13.21 -5.32
N ARG A 579 36.90 14.17 -4.72
CA ARG A 579 36.48 14.09 -3.33
C ARG A 579 35.11 13.41 -3.18
N LEU A 580 34.15 13.80 -4.02
CA LEU A 580 32.73 13.45 -3.87
C LEU A 580 32.27 12.26 -4.70
N LEU A 581 32.95 11.93 -5.80
CA LEU A 581 32.58 10.82 -6.68
C LEU A 581 33.42 9.55 -6.44
N THR A 582 34.49 9.63 -5.65
CA THR A 582 35.33 8.45 -5.31
C THR A 582 35.38 8.15 -3.81
N GLY A 583 34.81 9.00 -2.94
CA GLY A 583 34.74 8.79 -1.49
C GLY A 583 33.35 8.37 -0.98
N ALA A 584 33.24 7.97 0.29
CA ALA A 584 31.98 7.63 0.97
C ALA A 584 31.16 8.89 1.33
N SER A 585 30.79 9.67 0.32
CA SER A 585 29.95 10.86 0.44
C SER A 585 28.48 10.53 0.18
N GLY A 586 27.55 11.23 0.85
CA GLY A 586 26.12 11.04 0.65
C GLY A 586 25.65 11.50 -0.74
N LEU A 587 24.63 10.82 -1.28
CA LEU A 587 24.18 11.01 -2.68
C LEU A 587 23.87 12.48 -3.02
N TRP A 588 23.29 13.22 -2.09
CA TRP A 588 22.92 14.63 -2.24
C TRP A 588 24.11 15.51 -2.63
N TYR A 589 25.29 15.31 -2.03
CA TYR A 589 26.47 16.14 -2.31
C TYR A 589 27.03 15.87 -3.71
N SER A 590 27.08 14.59 -4.10
CA SER A 590 27.57 14.15 -5.40
C SER A 590 26.66 14.60 -6.54
N THR A 591 25.34 14.54 -6.35
CA THR A 591 24.38 15.02 -7.36
C THR A 591 24.36 16.54 -7.47
N ARG A 592 24.50 17.28 -6.36
CA ARG A 592 24.67 18.74 -6.37
C ARG A 592 25.89 19.15 -7.19
N LEU A 593 27.03 18.47 -7.00
CA LEU A 593 28.25 18.70 -7.79
C LEU A 593 27.97 18.52 -9.29
N LEU A 594 27.38 17.38 -9.67
CA LEU A 594 27.07 17.05 -11.07
C LEU A 594 26.05 18.03 -11.68
N ALA A 595 25.05 18.46 -10.90
CA ALA A 595 24.03 19.40 -11.35
C ALA A 595 24.59 20.81 -11.60
N GLN A 596 25.57 21.27 -10.82
CA GLN A 596 26.11 22.63 -10.94
C GLN A 596 27.40 22.73 -11.79
N GLY A 597 28.26 21.72 -11.79
CA GLY A 597 29.57 21.79 -12.46
C GLY A 597 29.51 21.66 -13.99
N PRO A 598 30.57 22.06 -14.72
CA PRO A 598 30.63 21.99 -16.17
C PRO A 598 30.70 20.53 -16.64
N VAL A 599 29.95 20.21 -17.69
CA VAL A 599 29.81 18.82 -18.20
C VAL A 599 31.16 18.29 -18.67
N GLU A 600 31.96 19.13 -19.32
CA GLU A 600 33.25 18.78 -19.89
C GLU A 600 34.26 18.33 -18.81
N ALA A 601 34.20 18.93 -17.62
CA ALA A 601 35.10 18.59 -16.52
C ALA A 601 34.66 17.33 -15.75
N LEU A 602 33.33 17.13 -15.62
CA LEU A 602 32.77 16.10 -14.74
C LEU A 602 32.37 14.81 -15.46
N ALA A 603 32.17 14.83 -16.78
CA ALA A 603 31.77 13.65 -17.54
C ALA A 603 32.73 12.45 -17.42
N PRO A 604 34.07 12.62 -17.41
CA PRO A 604 34.99 11.50 -17.20
C PRO A 604 34.81 10.84 -15.83
N ALA A 605 34.66 11.64 -14.76
CA ALA A 605 34.44 11.13 -13.42
C ALA A 605 33.07 10.44 -13.25
N LEU A 606 32.02 10.95 -13.93
CA LEU A 606 30.70 10.33 -13.96
C LEU A 606 30.72 8.93 -14.60
N ALA A 607 31.52 8.72 -15.64
CA ALA A 607 31.59 7.44 -16.36
C ALA A 607 31.96 6.28 -15.42
N ASP A 608 32.88 6.53 -14.48
CA ASP A 608 33.37 5.56 -13.50
C ASP A 608 32.56 5.57 -12.19
N TRP A 609 31.76 6.62 -11.94
CA TRP A 609 31.04 6.78 -10.68
C TRP A 609 29.91 5.75 -10.48
N ARG A 610 29.93 5.04 -9.35
CA ARG A 610 28.92 4.07 -8.94
C ARG A 610 28.51 4.36 -7.49
N PRO A 611 27.41 5.10 -7.25
CA PRO A 611 27.02 5.46 -5.88
C PRO A 611 26.57 4.23 -5.09
N ASP A 612 27.05 4.12 -3.84
CA ASP A 612 26.67 3.09 -2.87
C ASP A 612 25.47 3.52 -2.01
N ASP A 613 25.42 4.81 -1.64
CA ASP A 613 24.25 5.42 -1.03
C ASP A 613 23.28 5.88 -2.13
N LEU A 614 22.05 5.35 -2.09
CA LEU A 614 20.98 5.62 -3.04
C LEU A 614 19.76 6.24 -2.35
N TRP A 615 19.92 6.83 -1.17
CA TRP A 615 18.86 7.58 -0.51
C TRP A 615 18.52 8.85 -1.30
N GLY A 616 17.24 9.08 -1.58
CA GLY A 616 16.78 10.21 -2.42
C GLY A 616 17.08 10.06 -3.93
N GLY A 617 17.53 8.90 -4.40
CA GLY A 617 17.96 8.73 -5.80
C GLY A 617 16.87 9.00 -6.86
N SER A 618 15.60 8.80 -6.54
CA SER A 618 14.48 9.12 -7.44
C SER A 618 14.27 10.62 -7.62
N GLU A 619 14.74 11.44 -6.68
CA GLU A 619 14.64 12.90 -6.71
C GLU A 619 15.85 13.51 -7.42
N TYR A 620 17.07 13.05 -7.11
CA TYR A 620 18.28 13.74 -7.54
C TYR A 620 18.89 13.21 -8.85
N LEU A 621 18.87 11.89 -9.10
CA LEU A 621 19.53 11.30 -10.27
C LEU A 621 18.89 11.63 -11.64
N PRO A 622 17.57 11.91 -11.76
CA PRO A 622 16.98 12.34 -13.03
C PRO A 622 17.67 13.58 -13.63
N SER A 623 18.07 14.55 -12.80
CA SER A 623 18.78 15.76 -13.23
C SER A 623 20.15 15.46 -13.83
N VAL A 624 20.84 14.45 -13.30
CA VAL A 624 22.12 13.97 -13.85
C VAL A 624 21.90 13.33 -15.22
N VAL A 625 20.84 12.52 -15.39
CA VAL A 625 20.49 11.93 -16.70
C VAL A 625 20.12 13.00 -17.72
N ALA A 626 19.29 13.99 -17.35
CA ALA A 626 18.87 15.06 -18.25
C ALA A 626 20.04 15.95 -18.72
N LYS A 627 21.02 16.19 -17.83
CA LYS A 627 22.20 17.02 -18.10
C LYS A 627 23.30 16.29 -18.87
N TYR A 628 23.66 15.08 -18.45
CA TYR A 628 24.81 14.34 -19.02
C TYR A 628 24.41 13.35 -20.12
N GLY A 629 23.10 13.10 -20.31
CA GLY A 629 22.59 12.26 -21.38
C GLY A 629 23.22 10.86 -21.41
N ARG A 630 23.80 10.47 -22.56
CA ARG A 630 24.39 9.14 -22.79
C ARG A 630 25.50 8.81 -21.79
N ALA A 631 26.26 9.80 -21.33
CA ALA A 631 27.35 9.61 -20.37
C ALA A 631 26.86 9.15 -18.98
N ALA A 632 25.58 9.38 -18.65
CA ALA A 632 24.99 8.93 -17.38
C ALA A 632 24.52 7.46 -17.40
N LEU A 633 24.49 6.80 -18.58
CA LEU A 633 23.97 5.44 -18.72
C LEU A 633 24.63 4.42 -17.75
N PRO A 634 25.97 4.40 -17.57
CA PRO A 634 26.59 3.43 -16.67
C PRO A 634 26.14 3.59 -15.21
N MET A 635 25.98 4.84 -14.74
CA MET A 635 25.44 5.16 -13.43
C MET A 635 23.96 4.76 -13.33
N ALA A 636 23.14 5.09 -14.35
CA ALA A 636 21.73 4.74 -14.37
C ALA A 636 21.49 3.22 -14.33
N LEU A 637 22.28 2.45 -15.09
CA LEU A 637 22.25 0.98 -15.07
C LEU A 637 22.69 0.41 -13.71
N HIS A 638 23.64 1.04 -13.03
CA HIS A 638 24.05 0.65 -11.67
C HIS A 638 22.94 0.93 -10.66
N ALA A 639 22.40 2.15 -10.65
CA ALA A 639 21.32 2.55 -9.77
C ALA A 639 20.07 1.67 -9.95
N ALA A 640 19.68 1.39 -11.19
CA ALA A 640 18.58 0.49 -11.52
C ALA A 640 18.84 -0.96 -11.09
N ARG A 641 20.09 -1.45 -11.14
CA ARG A 641 20.42 -2.79 -10.60
C ARG A 641 20.36 -2.84 -9.07
N SER A 642 20.85 -1.80 -8.42
CA SER A 642 20.95 -1.73 -6.96
C SER A 642 19.58 -1.52 -6.28
N LYS A 643 18.71 -0.68 -6.87
CA LYS A 643 17.33 -0.47 -6.39
C LYS A 643 16.30 -0.52 -7.53
N PRO A 644 16.02 -1.70 -8.12
CA PRO A 644 15.19 -1.84 -9.32
C PRO A 644 13.79 -1.26 -9.20
N GLY A 645 13.11 -1.46 -8.07
CA GLY A 645 11.73 -1.01 -7.90
C GLY A 645 11.54 0.51 -7.82
N VAL A 646 12.63 1.26 -7.60
CA VAL A 646 12.59 2.72 -7.45
C VAL A 646 13.31 3.41 -8.60
N LEU A 647 14.43 2.86 -9.08
CA LEU A 647 15.36 3.55 -9.98
C LEU A 647 15.37 3.00 -11.42
N SER A 648 14.58 1.98 -11.75
CA SER A 648 14.46 1.52 -13.15
C SER A 648 13.86 2.59 -14.08
N SER A 649 13.15 3.58 -13.55
CA SER A 649 12.61 4.70 -14.33
C SER A 649 13.69 5.56 -14.96
N LEU A 650 14.91 5.58 -14.40
CA LEU A 650 16.07 6.26 -14.99
C LEU A 650 16.43 5.71 -16.37
N LEU A 651 16.02 4.47 -16.69
CA LEU A 651 16.31 3.81 -17.96
C LEU A 651 15.29 4.14 -19.07
N LEU A 652 14.17 4.79 -18.75
CA LEU A 652 13.10 5.12 -19.70
C LEU A 652 13.59 5.78 -21.00
N PRO A 653 14.46 6.81 -20.97
CA PRO A 653 14.90 7.47 -22.19
C PRO A 653 15.96 6.68 -22.98
N PHE A 654 16.61 5.66 -22.42
CA PHE A 654 17.72 4.98 -23.07
C PHE A 654 17.25 3.80 -23.94
N LEU A 655 17.37 3.94 -25.27
CA LEU A 655 17.31 2.81 -26.20
C LEU A 655 18.69 2.13 -26.23
N ASP A 656 18.87 1.13 -25.36
CA ASP A 656 20.16 0.48 -25.11
C ASP A 656 19.98 -1.02 -24.79
N ALA A 657 20.90 -1.87 -25.23
CA ALA A 657 20.82 -3.31 -25.00
C ALA A 657 20.91 -3.69 -23.51
N GLY A 658 21.71 -2.98 -22.71
CA GLY A 658 21.82 -3.16 -21.27
C GLY A 658 20.52 -2.78 -20.55
N ALA A 659 19.89 -1.67 -20.96
CA ALA A 659 18.59 -1.27 -20.45
C ALA A 659 17.49 -2.27 -20.82
N ALA A 660 17.45 -2.70 -22.09
CA ALA A 660 16.50 -3.69 -22.59
C ALA A 660 16.58 -5.01 -21.81
N ARG A 661 17.79 -5.54 -21.58
CA ARG A 661 18.01 -6.77 -20.81
C ARG A 661 17.58 -6.65 -19.36
N LEU A 662 17.93 -5.54 -18.69
CA LEU A 662 17.57 -5.30 -17.30
C LEU A 662 16.05 -5.21 -17.14
N LEU A 663 15.38 -4.50 -18.05
CA LEU A 663 13.93 -4.34 -18.03
C LEU A 663 13.19 -5.60 -18.46
N ALA A 664 13.74 -6.41 -19.38
CA ALA A 664 13.21 -7.73 -19.71
C ALA A 664 13.29 -8.70 -18.51
N ASP A 665 14.43 -8.75 -17.81
CA ASP A 665 14.57 -9.55 -16.57
C ASP A 665 13.62 -9.04 -15.47
N GLY A 666 13.52 -7.72 -15.32
CA GLY A 666 12.61 -7.07 -14.39
C GLY A 666 11.14 -7.37 -14.70
N LEU A 667 10.76 -7.37 -15.98
CA LEU A 667 9.43 -7.73 -16.46
C LEU A 667 9.07 -9.19 -16.17
N LEU A 668 10.06 -10.09 -16.20
CA LEU A 668 9.86 -11.50 -15.91
C LEU A 668 9.70 -11.77 -14.39
N ARG A 669 10.44 -11.05 -13.54
CA ARG A 669 10.64 -11.45 -12.13
C ARG A 669 10.15 -10.44 -11.08
N LEU A 670 10.14 -9.15 -11.38
CA LEU A 670 9.99 -8.09 -10.37
C LEU A 670 8.71 -7.28 -10.58
N LYS A 671 7.68 -7.55 -9.77
CA LYS A 671 6.39 -6.82 -9.80
C LYS A 671 6.57 -5.30 -9.77
N SER A 672 7.54 -4.80 -9.00
CA SER A 672 7.85 -3.36 -8.88
C SER A 672 8.42 -2.74 -10.15
N VAL A 673 8.93 -3.54 -11.10
CA VAL A 673 9.53 -3.07 -12.36
C VAL A 673 8.56 -3.23 -13.55
N HIS A 674 7.51 -4.04 -13.43
CA HIS A 674 6.59 -4.36 -14.54
C HIS A 674 6.04 -3.12 -15.25
N ALA A 675 5.57 -2.12 -14.50
CA ALA A 675 5.00 -0.90 -15.08
C ALA A 675 6.05 -0.12 -15.87
N THR A 676 7.25 0.06 -15.30
CA THR A 676 8.36 0.75 -15.95
C THR A 676 8.85 0.01 -17.19
N ALA A 677 9.00 -1.32 -17.12
CA ALA A 677 9.41 -2.13 -18.26
C ALA A 677 8.38 -2.09 -19.39
N ARG A 678 7.08 -2.19 -19.08
CA ARG A 678 6.01 -2.03 -20.08
C ARG A 678 6.01 -0.64 -20.70
N SER A 679 6.25 0.40 -19.90
CA SER A 679 6.37 1.78 -20.40
C SER A 679 7.58 1.94 -21.34
N TRP A 680 8.72 1.33 -21.01
CA TRP A 680 9.90 1.31 -21.86
C TRP A 680 9.63 0.57 -23.18
N PHE A 681 9.09 -0.66 -23.16
CA PHE A 681 8.77 -1.38 -24.41
C PHE A 681 7.66 -0.72 -25.23
N ALA A 682 6.73 0.00 -24.60
CA ALA A 682 5.75 0.82 -25.32
C ALA A 682 6.39 2.05 -25.97
N ARG A 683 7.40 2.64 -25.33
CA ARG A 683 8.16 3.79 -25.86
C ARG A 683 9.04 3.39 -27.04
N HIS A 684 9.70 2.24 -26.96
CA HIS A 684 10.75 1.83 -27.91
C HIS A 684 10.29 0.77 -28.93
N GLY A 685 9.13 0.14 -28.72
CA GLY A 685 8.47 -0.76 -29.66
C GLY A 685 9.38 -1.85 -30.25
N VAL A 686 9.31 -2.01 -31.58
CA VAL A 686 10.11 -2.98 -32.34
C VAL A 686 11.61 -2.72 -32.20
N ALA A 687 12.06 -1.46 -32.13
CA ALA A 687 13.48 -1.14 -31.96
C ALA A 687 14.03 -1.69 -30.63
N GLY A 688 13.26 -1.57 -29.54
CA GLY A 688 13.61 -2.18 -28.26
C GLY A 688 13.59 -3.72 -28.27
N ALA A 689 12.65 -4.32 -29.01
CA ALA A 689 12.57 -5.77 -29.19
C ALA A 689 13.77 -6.35 -29.97
N LEU A 690 14.22 -5.66 -31.02
CA LEU A 690 15.37 -6.07 -31.83
C LEU A 690 16.67 -6.21 -31.02
N LEU A 691 16.83 -5.45 -29.94
CA LEU A 691 17.97 -5.54 -29.03
C LEU A 691 17.99 -6.84 -28.22
N LEU A 692 16.86 -7.54 -28.11
CA LEU A 692 16.70 -8.78 -27.33
C LEU A 692 16.70 -10.04 -28.21
N VAL A 693 16.64 -9.92 -29.53
CA VAL A 693 16.61 -11.07 -30.46
C VAL A 693 17.80 -12.01 -30.24
N PRO A 694 19.06 -11.54 -30.12
CA PRO A 694 20.21 -12.43 -29.87
C PRO A 694 20.07 -13.23 -28.57
N ASP A 695 19.46 -12.67 -27.54
CA ASP A 695 19.20 -13.36 -26.27
C ASP A 695 18.03 -14.36 -26.42
N ALA A 696 17.00 -14.02 -27.21
CA ALA A 696 15.83 -14.88 -27.44
C ALA A 696 16.11 -16.13 -28.28
N VAL A 697 17.05 -16.06 -29.23
CA VAL A 697 17.47 -17.20 -30.07
C VAL A 697 18.78 -17.84 -29.61
N GLY A 698 19.35 -17.33 -28.50
CA GLY A 698 20.55 -17.86 -27.87
C GLY A 698 20.33 -19.15 -27.06
N PRO A 699 21.33 -19.63 -26.31
CA PRO A 699 21.20 -20.86 -25.52
C PRO A 699 20.11 -20.77 -24.45
N ALA A 700 19.55 -21.93 -24.08
CA ALA A 700 18.53 -22.01 -23.03
C ALA A 700 19.04 -21.42 -21.72
N GLY A 701 18.25 -20.54 -21.10
CA GLY A 701 18.60 -19.90 -19.86
C GLY A 701 17.76 -18.67 -19.56
N ARG A 702 18.03 -18.04 -18.42
CA ARG A 702 17.23 -16.93 -17.91
C ARG A 702 17.18 -15.71 -18.85
N GLY A 703 18.29 -15.41 -19.52
CA GLY A 703 18.34 -14.31 -20.49
C GLY A 703 17.39 -14.55 -21.67
N ARG A 704 17.33 -15.79 -22.16
CA ARG A 704 16.39 -16.22 -23.19
C ARG A 704 14.94 -16.10 -22.73
N ASP A 705 14.60 -16.64 -21.56
CA ASP A 705 13.23 -16.58 -21.03
C ASP A 705 12.73 -15.12 -20.90
N ALA A 706 13.60 -14.22 -20.44
CA ALA A 706 13.29 -12.80 -20.30
C ALA A 706 13.09 -12.12 -21.66
N ALA A 707 13.99 -12.41 -22.62
CA ALA A 707 13.91 -11.89 -23.99
C ALA A 707 12.65 -12.39 -24.71
N GLU A 708 12.35 -13.69 -24.67
CA GLU A 708 11.14 -14.26 -25.27
C GLU A 708 9.87 -13.62 -24.70
N ASN A 709 9.80 -13.44 -23.38
CA ASN A 709 8.65 -12.77 -22.73
C ASN A 709 8.49 -11.31 -23.18
N ALA A 710 9.60 -10.58 -23.37
CA ALA A 710 9.58 -9.21 -23.89
C ALA A 710 9.18 -9.15 -25.37
N LEU A 711 9.65 -10.07 -26.21
CA LEU A 711 9.26 -10.15 -27.63
C LEU A 711 7.76 -10.42 -27.79
N ARG A 712 7.19 -11.35 -26.99
CA ARG A 712 5.75 -11.59 -26.95
C ARG A 712 4.95 -10.34 -26.55
N LEU A 713 5.45 -9.58 -25.56
CA LEU A 713 4.81 -8.33 -25.14
C LEU A 713 4.76 -7.30 -26.27
N VAL A 714 5.84 -7.16 -27.05
CA VAL A 714 5.90 -6.20 -28.17
C VAL A 714 5.02 -6.68 -29.33
N ALA A 715 5.10 -7.95 -29.72
CA ALA A 715 4.28 -8.54 -30.79
C ALA A 715 2.77 -8.42 -30.52
N ALA A 716 2.34 -8.55 -29.25
CA ALA A 716 0.94 -8.40 -28.87
C ALA A 716 0.41 -6.96 -28.95
N LYS A 717 1.29 -5.93 -28.96
CA LYS A 717 0.91 -4.51 -28.86
C LYS A 717 0.95 -3.75 -30.19
N THR A 718 1.78 -4.15 -31.15
CA THR A 718 1.87 -3.50 -32.47
C THR A 718 0.70 -3.83 -33.41
N GLY A 719 -0.25 -4.67 -32.98
CA GLY A 719 -1.47 -5.03 -33.73
C GLY A 719 -2.70 -4.19 -33.40
N THR A 720 -2.59 -2.86 -33.32
CA THR A 720 -3.77 -1.99 -33.24
C THR A 720 -3.82 -1.04 -34.44
N ALA A 721 -4.18 -1.60 -35.59
CA ALA A 721 -4.85 -0.90 -36.69
C ALA A 721 -5.71 -1.89 -37.49
N GLY A 722 -6.75 -2.48 -36.88
CA GLY A 722 -7.72 -3.29 -37.61
C GLY A 722 -8.76 -2.42 -38.33
N ALA A 723 -8.66 -2.29 -39.65
CA ALA A 723 -9.76 -1.85 -40.50
C ALA A 723 -10.82 -2.95 -40.66
N GLU A 724 -12.08 -2.49 -40.77
CA GLU A 724 -13.36 -3.19 -41.03
C GLU A 724 -13.59 -4.59 -40.42
N GLY A 725 -14.48 -4.64 -39.41
CA GLY A 725 -15.00 -5.88 -38.86
C GLY A 725 -15.78 -6.73 -39.88
N THR A 726 -15.68 -8.05 -39.75
CA THR A 726 -16.53 -9.01 -40.49
C THR A 726 -18.01 -8.76 -40.21
N ALA A 727 -18.83 -8.71 -41.26
CA ALA A 727 -20.29 -8.59 -41.15
C ALA A 727 -20.87 -9.65 -40.19
N GLY A 728 -21.71 -9.21 -39.26
CA GLY A 728 -22.46 -10.09 -38.35
C GLY A 728 -23.35 -11.07 -39.11
N ALA A 729 -23.59 -12.25 -38.55
CA ALA A 729 -24.51 -13.23 -39.12
C ALA A 729 -25.93 -12.64 -39.22
N ALA A 730 -26.55 -12.76 -40.40
CA ALA A 730 -27.89 -12.25 -40.66
C ALA A 730 -28.91 -12.83 -39.66
N GLY A 731 -29.68 -11.96 -39.01
CA GLY A 731 -30.81 -12.36 -38.16
C GLY A 731 -31.89 -13.08 -38.97
N THR A 732 -32.53 -14.09 -38.36
CA THR A 732 -33.70 -14.75 -38.94
C THR A 732 -34.87 -13.77 -39.03
N ALA A 733 -35.50 -13.68 -40.20
CA ALA A 733 -36.69 -12.86 -40.40
C ALA A 733 -37.84 -13.32 -39.49
N GLY A 734 -38.39 -12.40 -38.70
CA GLY A 734 -39.64 -12.62 -37.98
C GLY A 734 -40.84 -12.63 -38.93
N ALA A 735 -41.81 -13.51 -38.67
CA ALA A 735 -43.09 -13.47 -39.36
C ALA A 735 -43.88 -12.21 -38.97
N ALA A 736 -44.71 -11.70 -39.89
CA ALA A 736 -45.42 -10.42 -39.79
C ALA A 736 -46.08 -10.21 -38.41
N GLY A 737 -45.55 -9.24 -37.65
CA GLY A 737 -46.07 -8.85 -36.33
C GLY A 737 -45.02 -8.76 -35.21
N THR A 738 -43.79 -9.23 -35.43
CA THR A 738 -42.69 -9.10 -34.45
C THR A 738 -41.45 -8.51 -35.12
N ALA A 739 -40.90 -7.44 -34.55
CA ALA A 739 -39.62 -6.90 -34.97
C ALA A 739 -38.52 -7.90 -34.58
N GLY A 740 -37.79 -8.43 -35.56
CA GLY A 740 -36.59 -9.22 -35.30
C GLY A 740 -35.56 -8.38 -34.53
N THR A 741 -34.88 -8.97 -33.56
CA THR A 741 -33.78 -8.34 -32.83
C THR A 741 -32.61 -8.07 -33.78
N ALA A 742 -32.11 -6.83 -33.79
CA ALA A 742 -30.83 -6.53 -34.42
C ALA A 742 -29.72 -7.31 -33.71
N GLY A 743 -28.85 -7.98 -34.47
CA GLY A 743 -27.70 -8.70 -33.94
C GLY A 743 -26.80 -7.75 -33.14
N THR A 744 -26.26 -8.23 -32.02
CA THR A 744 -25.26 -7.49 -31.24
C THR A 744 -23.96 -7.36 -32.04
N ALA A 745 -23.35 -6.17 -32.03
CA ALA A 745 -21.98 -6.02 -32.48
C ALA A 745 -21.07 -6.83 -31.53
N GLY A 746 -20.48 -7.91 -32.02
CA GLY A 746 -19.46 -8.65 -31.29
C GLY A 746 -18.11 -7.93 -31.40
N THR A 747 -17.48 -7.61 -30.28
CA THR A 747 -16.04 -7.31 -30.24
C THR A 747 -15.28 -8.63 -30.15
N ALA A 748 -14.73 -9.11 -31.26
CA ALA A 748 -13.69 -10.12 -31.24
C ALA A 748 -12.33 -9.44 -30.99
N GLY A 749 -11.60 -9.89 -29.96
CA GLY A 749 -10.17 -9.63 -29.88
C GLY A 749 -9.46 -10.48 -30.93
N THR A 750 -8.97 -9.87 -31.99
CA THR A 750 -8.04 -10.52 -32.92
C THR A 750 -6.67 -10.61 -32.26
N ALA A 751 -6.00 -11.75 -32.42
CA ALA A 751 -4.58 -11.86 -32.10
C ALA A 751 -3.80 -10.87 -32.99
N GLY A 752 -2.76 -10.22 -32.44
CA GLY A 752 -1.96 -9.19 -33.11
C GLY A 752 -1.13 -9.69 -34.30
N THR A 753 -1.78 -10.18 -35.35
CA THR A 753 -1.16 -10.67 -36.58
C THR A 753 -0.29 -9.59 -37.22
N GLU A 754 -0.77 -8.35 -37.32
CA GLU A 754 0.03 -7.22 -37.83
C GLU A 754 1.26 -6.93 -36.98
N GLY A 755 1.14 -6.99 -35.65
CA GLY A 755 2.26 -6.73 -34.74
C GLY A 755 3.33 -7.83 -34.76
N THR A 756 2.88 -9.07 -34.95
CA THR A 756 3.73 -10.24 -35.14
C THR A 756 4.45 -10.16 -36.48
N GLU A 757 3.74 -9.84 -37.57
CA GLU A 757 4.31 -9.66 -38.90
C GLU A 757 5.34 -8.53 -38.96
N ALA A 758 5.03 -7.37 -38.37
CA ALA A 758 5.96 -6.23 -38.31
C ALA A 758 7.24 -6.55 -37.53
N LEU A 759 7.13 -7.26 -36.40
CA LEU A 759 8.30 -7.70 -35.64
C LEU A 759 9.12 -8.71 -36.45
N LEU A 760 8.49 -9.73 -37.03
CA LEU A 760 9.18 -10.75 -37.82
C LEU A 760 9.86 -10.17 -39.06
N ALA A 761 9.22 -9.23 -39.76
CA ALA A 761 9.82 -8.51 -40.90
C ALA A 761 11.05 -7.70 -40.46
N ALA A 762 10.99 -7.02 -39.32
CA ALA A 762 12.12 -6.29 -38.77
C ALA A 762 13.26 -7.22 -38.30
N VAL A 763 12.94 -8.39 -37.73
CA VAL A 763 13.93 -9.42 -37.39
C VAL A 763 14.60 -9.96 -38.65
N ALA A 764 13.82 -10.29 -39.69
CA ALA A 764 14.35 -10.79 -40.97
C ALA A 764 15.28 -9.76 -41.62
N ALA A 765 14.89 -8.49 -41.63
CA ALA A 765 15.70 -7.40 -42.19
C ALA A 765 17.03 -7.20 -41.44
N ARG A 766 17.06 -7.37 -40.11
CA ARG A 766 18.23 -7.06 -39.28
C ARG A 766 19.14 -8.25 -38.98
N TYR A 767 18.57 -9.44 -38.80
CA TYR A 767 19.28 -10.65 -38.35
C TYR A 767 19.10 -11.84 -39.32
N GLY A 768 18.37 -11.66 -40.41
CA GLY A 768 18.13 -12.69 -41.43
C GLY A 768 16.95 -13.61 -41.14
N GLU A 769 16.51 -14.33 -42.17
CA GLU A 769 15.32 -15.20 -42.14
C GLU A 769 15.40 -16.32 -41.08
N ALA A 770 16.58 -16.89 -40.85
CA ALA A 770 16.76 -17.93 -39.84
C ALA A 770 16.45 -17.45 -38.41
N ALA A 771 16.73 -16.18 -38.10
CA ALA A 771 16.38 -15.59 -36.81
C ALA A 771 14.88 -15.28 -36.73
N ALA A 772 14.26 -14.85 -37.84
CA ALA A 772 12.82 -14.62 -37.92
C ALA A 772 12.04 -15.92 -37.71
N GLU A 773 12.45 -17.04 -38.32
CA GLU A 773 11.85 -18.35 -38.09
C GLU A 773 11.93 -18.79 -36.62
N ALA A 774 13.10 -18.63 -35.99
CA ALA A 774 13.29 -18.99 -34.58
C ALA A 774 12.44 -18.12 -33.64
N VAL A 775 12.30 -16.83 -33.95
CA VAL A 775 11.39 -15.93 -33.21
C VAL A 775 9.91 -16.30 -33.47
N ALA A 776 9.55 -16.69 -34.69
CA ALA A 776 8.19 -17.15 -35.01
C ALA A 776 7.80 -18.39 -34.19
N GLU A 777 8.72 -19.36 -34.02
CA GLU A 777 8.50 -20.52 -33.12
C GLU A 777 8.28 -20.10 -31.66
N VAL A 778 8.99 -19.08 -31.17
CA VAL A 778 8.83 -18.51 -29.82
C VAL A 778 7.45 -17.87 -29.63
N LEU A 779 6.93 -17.23 -30.69
CA LEU A 779 5.62 -16.58 -30.71
C LEU A 779 4.47 -17.58 -30.90
N ALA A 780 4.71 -18.76 -31.46
CA ALA A 780 3.70 -19.78 -31.76
C ALA A 780 3.32 -20.73 -30.59
N ALA A 781 3.91 -20.56 -29.40
CA ALA A 781 3.65 -21.43 -28.25
C ALA A 781 2.26 -21.20 -27.62
N ASP A 782 1.55 -22.27 -27.20
CA ASP A 782 0.19 -22.20 -26.66
C ASP A 782 0.10 -21.20 -25.47
N PRO A 783 -0.67 -20.11 -25.59
CA PRO A 783 -0.88 -19.14 -24.52
C PRO A 783 -1.40 -19.75 -23.21
N LEU A 784 -2.16 -20.84 -23.27
CA LEU A 784 -2.70 -21.54 -22.11
C LEU A 784 -1.60 -22.23 -21.29
N GLU A 785 -0.55 -22.74 -21.93
CA GLU A 785 0.55 -23.41 -21.23
C GLU A 785 1.68 -22.45 -20.85
N THR A 786 1.95 -21.46 -21.70
CA THR A 786 3.01 -20.47 -21.50
C THR A 786 2.65 -19.46 -20.40
N ALA A 787 1.37 -19.16 -20.19
CA ALA A 787 0.92 -18.29 -19.11
C ALA A 787 1.02 -18.92 -17.70
N LEU A 788 1.28 -20.24 -17.59
CA LEU A 788 1.33 -20.92 -16.29
C LEU A 788 2.61 -20.60 -15.50
N PRO A 789 2.49 -20.11 -14.25
CA PRO A 789 3.63 -19.84 -13.39
C PRO A 789 4.39 -21.13 -13.03
N ALA A 790 5.63 -20.98 -12.58
CA ALA A 790 6.42 -22.11 -12.07
C ALA A 790 5.80 -22.75 -10.82
N ARG A 791 5.08 -21.96 -10.02
CA ARG A 791 4.31 -22.42 -8.86
C ARG A 791 2.87 -21.93 -9.00
N MET A 792 1.94 -22.87 -8.99
CA MET A 792 0.51 -22.56 -9.06
C MET A 792 0.05 -21.79 -7.81
N PRO A 793 -0.88 -20.83 -7.97
CA PRO A 793 -1.50 -20.15 -6.85
C PRO A 793 -2.29 -21.15 -6.00
N VAL A 794 -2.26 -20.97 -4.68
CA VAL A 794 -3.11 -21.71 -3.75
C VAL A 794 -4.29 -20.80 -3.42
N LEU A 795 -5.52 -21.29 -3.66
CA LEU A 795 -6.71 -20.50 -3.36
C LEU A 795 -6.84 -20.27 -1.85
N PRO A 796 -7.12 -19.03 -1.41
CA PRO A 796 -7.29 -18.72 0.00
C PRO A 796 -8.60 -19.33 0.53
N VAL A 797 -8.68 -19.56 1.84
CA VAL A 797 -9.83 -20.23 2.48
C VAL A 797 -11.16 -19.50 2.25
N TRP A 798 -11.13 -18.17 2.10
CA TRP A 798 -12.31 -17.35 1.81
C TRP A 798 -12.79 -17.43 0.35
N ALA A 799 -11.96 -17.92 -0.59
CA ALA A 799 -12.30 -18.09 -2.00
C ALA A 799 -12.55 -19.56 -2.34
N ARG A 800 -13.62 -20.13 -1.78
CA ARG A 800 -14.06 -21.50 -2.07
C ARG A 800 -15.38 -21.48 -2.85
N PRO A 801 -15.56 -22.34 -3.86
CA PRO A 801 -16.82 -22.39 -4.61
C PRO A 801 -18.05 -22.55 -3.70
N GLY A 802 -17.99 -23.41 -2.68
CA GLY A 802 -19.12 -23.65 -1.75
C GLY A 802 -19.59 -22.45 -0.90
N VAL A 803 -18.87 -21.31 -0.90
CA VAL A 803 -19.32 -20.06 -0.23
C VAL A 803 -19.76 -18.96 -1.22
N LEU A 804 -19.69 -19.23 -2.53
CA LEU A 804 -20.02 -18.29 -3.60
C LEU A 804 -21.35 -18.68 -4.29
N PRO A 805 -22.03 -17.74 -4.97
CA PRO A 805 -23.14 -18.07 -5.86
C PRO A 805 -22.73 -19.10 -6.92
N GLN A 806 -23.67 -19.92 -7.41
CA GLN A 806 -23.39 -20.87 -8.48
C GLN A 806 -23.26 -20.14 -9.83
N LEU A 807 -22.26 -20.51 -10.63
CA LEU A 807 -22.12 -20.06 -12.02
C LEU A 807 -23.07 -20.89 -12.90
N LEU A 808 -24.00 -20.25 -13.58
CA LEU A 808 -25.00 -20.91 -14.42
C LEU A 808 -24.53 -20.95 -15.88
N LEU A 809 -24.86 -22.03 -16.59
CA LEU A 809 -24.60 -22.13 -18.02
C LEU A 809 -25.50 -21.17 -18.83
N ARG A 810 -24.95 -20.62 -19.92
CA ARG A 810 -25.67 -19.71 -20.84
C ARG A 810 -26.71 -20.42 -21.72
N ASP A 811 -26.73 -21.75 -21.73
CA ASP A 811 -27.55 -22.59 -22.60
C ASP A 811 -29.06 -22.59 -22.28
N GLY A 812 -29.50 -21.84 -21.27
CA GLY A 812 -30.90 -21.75 -20.86
C GLY A 812 -31.42 -22.97 -20.08
N SER A 813 -30.55 -23.93 -19.74
CA SER A 813 -30.93 -25.14 -18.99
C SER A 813 -31.19 -24.91 -17.51
N GLY A 814 -30.68 -23.79 -16.95
CA GLY A 814 -30.70 -23.52 -15.51
C GLY A 814 -29.73 -24.39 -14.69
N THR A 815 -28.80 -25.10 -15.34
CA THR A 815 -27.78 -25.92 -14.67
C THR A 815 -26.54 -25.10 -14.27
N ALA A 816 -25.91 -25.52 -13.18
CA ALA A 816 -24.72 -24.87 -12.63
C ALA A 816 -23.42 -25.60 -13.02
N LEU A 817 -22.30 -24.87 -13.05
CA LEU A 817 -20.98 -25.49 -13.08
C LEU A 817 -20.79 -26.38 -11.83
N PRO A 818 -20.29 -27.62 -11.99
CA PRO A 818 -19.87 -28.44 -10.86
C PRO A 818 -18.84 -27.72 -9.98
N GLU A 819 -18.82 -28.04 -8.67
CA GLU A 819 -17.91 -27.36 -7.72
C GLU A 819 -16.44 -27.39 -8.17
N ALA A 820 -15.98 -28.50 -8.73
CA ALA A 820 -14.64 -28.65 -9.27
C ALA A 820 -14.35 -27.70 -10.45
N ALA A 821 -15.31 -27.53 -11.36
CA ALA A 821 -15.19 -26.62 -12.49
C ALA A 821 -15.19 -25.15 -12.04
N ALA A 822 -16.03 -24.80 -11.06
CA ALA A 822 -16.01 -23.48 -10.43
C ALA A 822 -14.65 -23.23 -9.72
N GLY A 823 -14.05 -24.26 -9.11
CA GLY A 823 -12.68 -24.20 -8.58
C GLY A 823 -11.61 -23.93 -9.65
N HIS A 824 -11.78 -24.48 -10.86
CA HIS A 824 -10.91 -24.15 -12.00
C HIS A 824 -11.07 -22.68 -12.44
N VAL A 825 -12.29 -22.15 -12.47
CA VAL A 825 -12.53 -20.71 -12.77
C VAL A 825 -11.84 -19.82 -11.72
N LEU A 826 -11.98 -20.12 -10.43
CA LEU A 826 -11.24 -19.40 -9.37
C LEU A 826 -9.72 -19.49 -9.55
N THR A 827 -9.21 -20.64 -10.00
CA THR A 827 -7.78 -20.80 -10.30
C THR A 827 -7.37 -19.92 -11.49
N MET A 828 -8.16 -19.84 -12.56
CA MET A 828 -7.91 -18.93 -13.69
C MET A 828 -7.93 -17.46 -13.26
N LEU A 829 -8.85 -17.07 -12.38
CA LEU A 829 -8.89 -15.73 -11.79
C LEU A 829 -7.64 -15.44 -10.94
N ALA A 830 -7.20 -16.41 -10.13
CA ALA A 830 -5.97 -16.27 -9.33
C ALA A 830 -4.67 -16.31 -10.18
N LEU A 831 -4.71 -16.93 -11.36
CA LEU A 831 -3.63 -16.89 -12.35
C LEU A 831 -3.56 -15.55 -13.09
N SER A 832 -4.69 -14.84 -13.19
CA SER A 832 -4.82 -13.58 -13.92
C SER A 832 -4.03 -12.47 -13.23
N ARG A 833 -3.43 -11.58 -14.04
CA ARG A 833 -2.69 -10.41 -13.56
C ARG A 833 -3.47 -9.13 -13.91
N PRO A 834 -3.26 -8.01 -13.20
CA PRO A 834 -3.87 -6.73 -13.56
C PRO A 834 -3.55 -6.38 -15.02
N GLY A 835 -4.58 -6.16 -15.84
CA GLY A 835 -4.46 -5.86 -17.27
C GLY A 835 -3.97 -7.02 -18.16
N ALA A 836 -3.89 -8.25 -17.65
CA ALA A 836 -3.50 -9.44 -18.40
C ALA A 836 -4.22 -10.68 -17.81
N PRO A 837 -5.50 -10.91 -18.17
CA PRO A 837 -6.24 -12.09 -17.74
C PRO A 837 -5.60 -13.37 -18.29
N TYR A 838 -5.74 -14.47 -17.56
CA TYR A 838 -5.32 -15.78 -18.06
C TYR A 838 -6.14 -16.13 -19.30
N PRO A 839 -5.53 -16.57 -20.44
CA PRO A 839 -6.26 -16.74 -21.70
C PRO A 839 -7.46 -17.69 -21.62
N GLY A 840 -7.40 -18.71 -20.77
CA GLY A 840 -8.50 -19.66 -20.59
C GLY A 840 -9.74 -19.07 -19.91
N LEU A 841 -9.63 -17.90 -19.28
CA LEU A 841 -10.76 -17.26 -18.61
C LEU A 841 -11.82 -16.80 -19.62
N ALA A 842 -11.43 -16.35 -20.81
CA ALA A 842 -12.37 -15.96 -21.86
C ALA A 842 -13.30 -17.12 -22.25
N VAL A 843 -12.72 -18.32 -22.45
CA VAL A 843 -13.46 -19.55 -22.77
C VAL A 843 -14.41 -19.96 -21.64
N ALA A 844 -13.98 -19.80 -20.39
CA ALA A 844 -14.81 -20.09 -19.23
C ALA A 844 -16.00 -19.12 -19.08
N VAL A 845 -15.79 -17.84 -19.38
CA VAL A 845 -16.84 -16.80 -19.28
C VAL A 845 -17.86 -16.96 -20.41
N GLU A 846 -17.45 -17.34 -21.60
CA GLU A 846 -18.34 -17.48 -22.77
C GLU A 846 -19.47 -18.50 -22.56
N VAL A 847 -19.21 -19.56 -21.79
CA VAL A 847 -20.21 -20.60 -21.46
C VAL A 847 -21.07 -20.27 -20.24
N CYS A 848 -20.71 -19.24 -19.45
CA CYS A 848 -21.45 -18.81 -18.28
C CYS A 848 -22.48 -17.72 -18.65
N GLY A 849 -23.62 -17.70 -17.97
CA GLY A 849 -24.59 -16.62 -18.08
C GLY A 849 -24.04 -15.33 -17.47
N ALA A 850 -24.10 -14.21 -18.21
CA ALA A 850 -23.51 -12.92 -17.82
C ALA A 850 -23.96 -12.43 -16.44
N GLU A 851 -25.25 -12.54 -16.11
CA GLU A 851 -25.78 -12.15 -14.79
C GLU A 851 -25.20 -13.01 -13.65
N SER A 852 -25.14 -14.34 -13.84
CA SER A 852 -24.57 -15.25 -12.85
C SER A 852 -23.07 -15.05 -12.66
N ALA A 853 -22.34 -14.71 -13.74
CA ALA A 853 -20.92 -14.39 -13.69
C ALA A 853 -20.66 -13.08 -12.94
N ALA A 854 -21.46 -12.04 -13.20
CA ALA A 854 -21.37 -10.76 -12.49
C ALA A 854 -21.66 -10.92 -10.99
N GLU A 855 -22.69 -11.68 -10.61
CA GLU A 855 -22.98 -11.97 -9.20
C GLU A 855 -21.91 -12.83 -8.53
N PHE A 856 -21.36 -13.83 -9.23
CA PHE A 856 -20.22 -14.60 -8.75
C PHE A 856 -19.00 -13.71 -8.48
N GLY A 857 -18.64 -12.85 -9.45
CA GLY A 857 -17.54 -11.90 -9.33
C GLY A 857 -17.75 -10.91 -8.19
N TRP A 858 -18.97 -10.36 -8.05
CA TRP A 858 -19.32 -9.46 -6.97
C TRP A 858 -19.24 -10.14 -5.59
N ALA A 859 -19.76 -11.35 -5.45
CA ALA A 859 -19.68 -12.10 -4.21
C ALA A 859 -18.23 -12.45 -3.84
N LEU A 860 -17.40 -12.83 -4.82
CA LEU A 860 -15.97 -13.07 -4.62
C LEU A 860 -15.24 -11.79 -4.14
N PHE A 861 -15.54 -10.65 -4.75
CA PHE A 861 -15.02 -9.35 -4.34
C PHE A 861 -15.45 -8.98 -2.91
N GLU A 862 -16.71 -9.23 -2.55
CA GLU A 862 -17.20 -9.02 -1.19
C GLU A 862 -16.55 -9.97 -0.18
N GLN A 863 -16.34 -11.25 -0.51
CA GLN A 863 -15.60 -12.17 0.35
C GLN A 863 -14.15 -11.69 0.56
N TRP A 864 -13.49 -11.18 -0.48
CA TRP A 864 -12.16 -10.58 -0.37
C TRP A 864 -12.16 -9.32 0.51
N ARG A 865 -13.15 -8.43 0.34
CA ARG A 865 -13.31 -7.23 1.17
C ARG A 865 -13.56 -7.56 2.63
N GLN A 866 -14.48 -8.49 2.87
CA GLN A 866 -14.76 -9.02 4.20
C GLN A 866 -13.48 -9.60 4.79
N ALA A 867 -12.65 -10.28 3.99
CA ALA A 867 -11.34 -10.81 4.41
C ALA A 867 -10.28 -9.75 4.71
N GLY A 868 -10.64 -8.47 4.79
CA GLY A 868 -9.72 -7.36 5.03
C GLY A 868 -8.97 -6.92 3.76
N ALA A 869 -9.45 -7.34 2.59
CA ALA A 869 -8.88 -7.02 1.28
C ALA A 869 -7.34 -7.27 1.21
N PRO A 870 -6.87 -8.49 1.54
CA PRO A 870 -5.45 -8.77 1.61
C PRO A 870 -4.79 -8.55 0.24
N ALA A 871 -3.66 -7.84 0.25
CA ALA A 871 -3.02 -7.32 -0.97
C ALA A 871 -2.45 -8.41 -1.89
N LYS A 872 -2.16 -9.60 -1.38
CA LYS A 872 -1.68 -10.73 -2.21
C LYS A 872 -2.80 -11.31 -3.07
N GLU A 873 -4.04 -11.11 -2.66
CA GLU A 873 -5.23 -11.64 -3.30
C GLU A 873 -6.08 -10.54 -3.97
N SER A 874 -5.46 -9.41 -4.34
CA SER A 874 -6.14 -8.33 -5.07
C SER A 874 -6.70 -8.77 -6.43
N TRP A 875 -6.33 -9.95 -6.92
CA TRP A 875 -6.93 -10.58 -8.09
C TRP A 875 -8.46 -10.71 -7.98
N ALA A 876 -9.05 -10.75 -6.78
CA ALA A 876 -10.50 -10.74 -6.60
C ALA A 876 -11.15 -9.39 -6.96
N LEU A 877 -10.47 -8.26 -6.77
CA LEU A 877 -10.90 -6.97 -7.33
C LEU A 877 -10.80 -7.00 -8.85
N HIS A 878 -9.68 -7.48 -9.39
CA HIS A 878 -9.46 -7.55 -10.84
C HIS A 878 -10.41 -8.53 -11.56
N ALA A 879 -10.94 -9.53 -10.86
CA ALA A 879 -11.96 -10.44 -11.38
C ALA A 879 -13.22 -9.70 -11.86
N LEU A 880 -13.58 -8.58 -11.21
CA LEU A 880 -14.69 -7.73 -11.63
C LEU A 880 -14.47 -7.12 -13.02
N GLY A 881 -13.22 -6.95 -13.45
CA GLY A 881 -12.90 -6.42 -14.78
C GLY A 881 -13.29 -7.37 -15.92
N VAL A 882 -13.37 -8.67 -15.63
CA VAL A 882 -13.68 -9.72 -16.62
C VAL A 882 -15.10 -10.25 -16.45
N LEU A 883 -15.56 -10.37 -15.20
CA LEU A 883 -16.87 -10.93 -14.88
C LEU A 883 -17.96 -9.86 -14.70
N GLY A 884 -17.57 -8.60 -14.51
CA GLY A 884 -18.49 -7.52 -14.17
C GLY A 884 -19.24 -6.94 -15.37
N ASP A 885 -20.39 -6.37 -15.06
CA ASP A 885 -21.31 -5.67 -15.96
C ASP A 885 -21.59 -4.25 -15.44
N ASP A 886 -22.54 -3.55 -16.07
CA ASP A 886 -23.00 -2.23 -15.62
C ASP A 886 -23.59 -2.24 -14.19
N GLY A 887 -24.13 -3.37 -13.74
CA GLY A 887 -24.54 -3.57 -12.35
C GLY A 887 -23.35 -3.54 -11.40
N THR A 888 -22.25 -4.18 -11.78
CA THR A 888 -20.96 -4.14 -11.07
C THR A 888 -20.37 -2.73 -11.04
N VAL A 889 -20.38 -1.99 -12.16
CA VAL A 889 -19.90 -0.59 -12.24
C VAL A 889 -20.58 0.32 -11.20
N ARG A 890 -21.91 0.20 -11.08
CA ARG A 890 -22.72 1.00 -10.13
C ARG A 890 -22.39 0.70 -8.68
N ARG A 891 -22.11 -0.57 -8.37
CA ARG A 891 -21.77 -1.03 -7.02
C ARG A 891 -20.31 -0.70 -6.66
N LEU A 892 -19.40 -0.79 -7.63
CA LEU A 892 -17.96 -0.57 -7.45
C LEU A 892 -17.59 0.92 -7.38
N THR A 893 -18.22 1.78 -8.19
CA THR A 893 -17.85 3.22 -8.26
C THR A 893 -17.89 3.94 -6.90
N PRO A 894 -18.95 3.80 -6.06
CA PRO A 894 -18.96 4.40 -4.73
C PRO A 894 -17.82 3.87 -3.85
N VAL A 895 -17.55 2.57 -3.91
CA VAL A 895 -16.47 1.92 -3.14
C VAL A 895 -15.09 2.50 -3.52
N ILE A 896 -14.85 2.72 -4.82
CA ILE A 896 -13.61 3.34 -5.31
C ILE A 896 -13.44 4.77 -4.77
N ARG A 897 -14.54 5.55 -4.69
CA ARG A 897 -14.52 6.94 -4.22
C ARG A 897 -14.27 7.05 -2.71
N ASP A 898 -14.71 6.06 -1.95
CA ASP A 898 -14.58 6.04 -0.48
C ASP A 898 -13.21 5.54 -0.01
N TRP A 899 -12.59 4.62 -0.75
CA TRP A 899 -11.32 3.99 -0.37
C TRP A 899 -10.18 4.95 0.00
N PRO A 900 -9.92 6.06 -0.73
CA PRO A 900 -8.88 6.99 -0.31
C PRO A 900 -9.14 7.61 1.07
N GLY A 901 -10.40 7.84 1.45
CA GLY A 901 -10.78 8.31 2.79
C GLY A 901 -10.57 7.27 3.89
N GLN A 902 -10.48 5.99 3.49
CA GLN A 902 -10.18 4.85 4.37
C GLN A 902 -8.69 4.47 4.35
N GLY A 903 -7.81 5.33 3.79
CA GLY A 903 -6.37 5.04 3.66
C GLY A 903 -6.03 3.97 2.61
N ALA A 904 -6.97 3.63 1.72
CA ALA A 904 -6.86 2.53 0.75
C ALA A 904 -6.57 3.02 -0.69
N HIS A 905 -5.69 4.02 -0.84
CA HIS A 905 -5.39 4.68 -2.12
C HIS A 905 -5.05 3.71 -3.26
N GLN A 906 -4.21 2.71 -2.99
CA GLN A 906 -3.79 1.74 -4.01
C GLN A 906 -4.97 0.91 -4.55
N ARG A 907 -5.93 0.54 -3.70
CA ARG A 907 -7.15 -0.18 -4.12
C ARG A 907 -8.03 0.71 -4.99
N ALA A 908 -8.12 2.01 -4.66
CA ALA A 908 -8.84 2.96 -5.50
C ALA A 908 -8.25 3.07 -6.89
N VAL A 909 -6.91 3.15 -6.99
CA VAL A 909 -6.21 3.13 -8.29
C VAL A 909 -6.47 1.83 -9.05
N GLU A 910 -6.35 0.67 -8.40
CA GLU A 910 -6.64 -0.63 -9.02
C GLU A 910 -8.11 -0.76 -9.45
N GLY A 911 -9.04 -0.14 -8.73
CA GLY A 911 -10.45 -0.06 -9.10
C GLY A 911 -10.71 0.76 -10.37
N LEU A 912 -9.92 1.80 -10.64
CA LEU A 912 -10.00 2.53 -11.92
C LEU A 912 -9.61 1.62 -13.09
N ASP A 913 -8.56 0.81 -12.91
CA ASP A 913 -8.13 -0.17 -13.91
C ASP A 913 -9.22 -1.22 -14.15
N VAL A 914 -9.99 -1.58 -13.12
CA VAL A 914 -11.14 -2.48 -13.25
C VAL A 914 -12.27 -1.84 -14.06
N LEU A 915 -12.61 -0.57 -13.81
CA LEU A 915 -13.63 0.12 -14.62
C LEU A 915 -13.20 0.22 -16.09
N ALA A 916 -11.92 0.53 -16.34
CA ALA A 916 -11.37 0.52 -17.69
C ALA A 916 -11.43 -0.87 -18.35
N ALA A 917 -11.21 -1.94 -17.58
CA ALA A 917 -11.27 -3.31 -18.07
C ALA A 917 -12.69 -3.80 -18.38
N ILE A 918 -13.70 -3.37 -17.61
CA ILE A 918 -15.12 -3.65 -17.92
C ILE A 918 -15.49 -3.04 -19.27
N GLY A 919 -15.01 -1.82 -19.55
CA GLY A 919 -14.99 -1.25 -20.89
C GLY A 919 -16.35 -0.86 -21.49
N THR A 920 -17.44 -0.92 -20.73
CA THR A 920 -18.76 -0.43 -21.19
C THR A 920 -18.79 1.11 -21.20
N ASP A 921 -19.68 1.70 -22.00
CA ASP A 921 -19.86 3.18 -22.04
C ASP A 921 -20.14 3.73 -20.65
N LEU A 922 -20.95 3.04 -19.85
CA LEU A 922 -21.22 3.41 -18.47
C LEU A 922 -19.97 3.33 -17.59
N ALA A 923 -19.13 2.31 -17.76
CA ALA A 923 -17.86 2.19 -17.01
C ALA A 923 -16.91 3.35 -17.33
N LEU A 924 -16.77 3.69 -18.62
CA LEU A 924 -15.93 4.80 -19.07
C LEU A 924 -16.49 6.17 -18.64
N LEU A 925 -17.82 6.36 -18.68
CA LEU A 925 -18.50 7.55 -18.16
C LEU A 925 -18.26 7.72 -16.65
N HIS A 926 -18.35 6.63 -15.89
CA HIS A 926 -18.05 6.64 -14.45
C HIS A 926 -16.57 6.93 -14.15
N LEU A 927 -15.65 6.37 -14.93
CA LEU A 927 -14.22 6.63 -14.85
C LEU A 927 -13.89 8.09 -15.16
N HIS A 928 -14.44 8.65 -16.25
CA HIS A 928 -14.35 10.07 -16.56
C HIS A 928 -14.93 10.93 -15.43
N GLY A 929 -16.11 10.56 -14.91
CA GLY A 929 -16.72 11.25 -13.77
C GLY A 929 -15.84 11.27 -12.51
N ILE A 930 -15.04 10.23 -12.27
CA ILE A 930 -14.02 10.19 -11.19
C ILE A 930 -12.85 11.13 -11.51
N SER A 931 -12.33 11.11 -12.75
CA SER A 931 -11.23 11.98 -13.21
C SER A 931 -11.51 13.47 -13.02
N GLN A 932 -12.78 13.87 -13.05
CA GLN A 932 -13.17 15.27 -12.91
C GLN A 932 -13.41 15.68 -11.45
N ARG A 933 -14.03 14.80 -10.64
CA ARG A 933 -14.72 15.22 -9.39
C ARG A 933 -14.18 14.64 -8.10
N VAL A 934 -13.30 13.64 -8.15
CA VAL A 934 -12.85 13.03 -6.90
C VAL A 934 -11.96 13.99 -6.12
N LYS A 935 -12.26 14.19 -4.83
CA LYS A 935 -11.54 15.12 -3.94
C LYS A 935 -10.08 14.76 -3.69
N PHE A 936 -9.70 13.52 -3.98
CA PHE A 936 -8.37 12.98 -3.72
C PHE A 936 -7.45 13.20 -4.94
N LYS A 937 -6.51 14.15 -4.84
CA LYS A 937 -5.62 14.59 -5.95
C LYS A 937 -4.92 13.42 -6.67
N ALA A 938 -4.33 12.48 -5.93
CA ALA A 938 -3.61 11.35 -6.52
C ALA A 938 -4.52 10.40 -7.32
N LEU A 939 -5.73 10.12 -6.82
CA LEU A 939 -6.71 9.30 -7.53
C LEU A 939 -7.26 10.03 -8.76
N LYS A 940 -7.49 11.34 -8.65
CA LYS A 940 -7.94 12.20 -9.75
C LYS A 940 -6.92 12.17 -10.90
N ALA A 941 -5.65 12.43 -10.60
CA ALA A 941 -4.56 12.39 -11.58
C ALA A 941 -4.48 11.02 -12.27
N ARG A 942 -4.57 9.93 -11.51
CA ARG A 942 -4.53 8.58 -12.08
C ARG A 942 -5.72 8.26 -12.97
N ALA A 943 -6.92 8.70 -12.61
CA ALA A 943 -8.11 8.55 -13.47
C ALA A 943 -7.98 9.39 -14.76
N GLN A 944 -7.41 10.60 -14.68
CA GLN A 944 -7.13 11.44 -15.84
C GLN A 944 -6.12 10.78 -16.79
N GLU A 945 -5.03 10.23 -16.24
CA GLU A 945 -4.05 9.46 -17.03
C GLU A 945 -4.72 8.30 -17.77
N ARG A 946 -5.57 7.50 -17.09
CA ARG A 946 -6.25 6.37 -17.73
C ARG A 946 -7.21 6.79 -18.84
N ILE A 947 -8.01 7.83 -18.63
CA ILE A 947 -8.89 8.36 -19.66
C ILE A 947 -8.10 8.90 -20.84
N THR A 948 -6.98 9.58 -20.58
CA THR A 948 -6.10 10.09 -21.64
C THR A 948 -5.49 8.94 -22.44
N GLU A 949 -4.99 7.88 -21.77
CA GLU A 949 -4.47 6.67 -22.43
C GLU A 949 -5.54 6.00 -23.33
N ILE A 950 -6.80 5.93 -22.87
CA ILE A 950 -7.91 5.35 -23.64
C ILE A 950 -8.26 6.26 -24.83
N ALA A 951 -8.33 7.57 -24.61
CA ALA A 951 -8.68 8.54 -25.65
C ALA A 951 -7.60 8.61 -26.74
N GLU A 952 -6.32 8.68 -26.36
CA GLU A 952 -5.18 8.65 -27.30
C GLU A 952 -5.19 7.37 -28.14
N GLY A 953 -5.51 6.22 -27.53
CA GLY A 953 -5.65 4.94 -28.24
C GLY A 953 -6.77 4.93 -29.29
N LEU A 954 -7.74 5.84 -29.17
CA LEU A 954 -8.85 6.03 -30.10
C LEU A 954 -8.66 7.27 -31.02
N GLY A 955 -7.54 7.99 -30.91
CA GLY A 955 -7.30 9.22 -31.66
C GLY A 955 -8.18 10.40 -31.21
N LEU A 956 -8.65 10.41 -29.96
CA LEU A 956 -9.54 11.42 -29.39
C LEU A 956 -8.87 12.15 -28.21
N THR A 957 -9.35 13.36 -27.89
CA THR A 957 -9.08 13.97 -26.57
C THR A 957 -9.99 13.35 -25.49
N ALA A 958 -9.64 13.55 -24.22
CA ALA A 958 -10.45 13.08 -23.09
C ALA A 958 -11.88 13.66 -23.13
N GLU A 959 -12.02 14.92 -23.56
CA GLU A 959 -13.30 15.62 -23.71
C GLU A 959 -14.08 15.08 -24.92
N GLN A 960 -13.41 14.84 -26.05
CA GLN A 960 -14.02 14.24 -27.24
C GLN A 960 -14.51 12.82 -26.99
N LEU A 961 -13.77 12.04 -26.20
CA LEU A 961 -14.20 10.72 -25.74
C LEU A 961 -15.44 10.86 -24.85
N ALA A 962 -15.43 11.76 -23.86
CA ALA A 962 -16.57 11.96 -22.96
C ALA A 962 -17.86 12.39 -23.69
N ASP A 963 -17.76 13.18 -24.75
CA ASP A 963 -18.92 13.58 -25.56
C ASP A 963 -19.55 12.38 -26.31
N ARG A 964 -18.73 11.40 -26.72
CA ARG A 964 -19.17 10.18 -27.42
C ARG A 964 -19.67 9.08 -26.48
N LEU A 965 -19.30 9.11 -25.21
CA LEU A 965 -19.65 8.10 -24.18
C LEU A 965 -21.05 8.28 -23.58
N VAL A 966 -21.89 9.17 -24.13
CA VAL A 966 -23.27 9.32 -23.66
C VAL A 966 -24.08 8.12 -24.16
N PRO A 967 -24.64 7.27 -23.29
CA PRO A 967 -25.43 6.14 -23.76
C PRO A 967 -26.74 6.60 -24.39
N ASP A 968 -27.18 5.89 -25.43
CA ASP A 968 -28.51 6.06 -26.02
C ASP A 968 -29.65 5.56 -25.11
N PHE A 969 -29.31 4.77 -24.09
CA PHE A 969 -30.22 4.09 -23.16
C PHE A 969 -31.28 3.19 -23.84
N GLY A 970 -31.01 2.73 -25.05
CA GLY A 970 -31.98 2.01 -25.88
C GLY A 970 -33.18 2.87 -26.29
N LEU A 971 -33.01 4.19 -26.35
CA LEU A 971 -34.02 5.11 -26.86
C LEU A 971 -34.04 5.07 -28.39
N ASP A 972 -35.23 5.21 -28.97
CA ASP A 972 -35.41 5.41 -30.40
C ASP A 972 -34.99 6.82 -30.84
N PRO A 973 -34.93 7.11 -32.16
CA PRO A 973 -34.58 8.45 -32.65
C PRO A 973 -35.49 9.56 -32.16
N ALA A 974 -36.72 9.28 -31.68
CA ALA A 974 -37.60 10.28 -31.09
C ALA A 974 -37.29 10.57 -29.60
N GLY A 975 -36.31 9.86 -29.02
CA GLY A 975 -35.94 9.99 -27.61
C GLY A 975 -36.87 9.22 -26.67
N THR A 976 -37.54 8.17 -27.16
CA THR A 976 -38.49 7.37 -26.36
C THR A 976 -38.14 5.88 -26.31
N THR A 977 -38.65 5.16 -25.32
CA THR A 977 -38.56 3.68 -25.26
C THR A 977 -39.86 3.07 -24.76
N ALA A 978 -40.18 1.88 -25.26
CA ALA A 978 -41.33 1.11 -24.79
C ALA A 978 -40.97 0.23 -23.58
N ILE A 979 -41.92 0.09 -22.64
CA ILE A 979 -41.89 -0.84 -21.51
C ILE A 979 -43.09 -1.77 -21.64
N ASP A 980 -42.84 -3.08 -21.69
CA ASP A 980 -43.87 -4.09 -21.97
C ASP A 980 -44.24 -4.92 -20.72
N TYR A 981 -45.52 -4.92 -20.36
CA TYR A 981 -46.08 -5.78 -19.31
C TYR A 981 -46.82 -7.00 -19.88
N GLY A 982 -46.70 -7.26 -21.18
CA GLY A 982 -47.38 -8.32 -21.94
C GLY A 982 -48.79 -7.90 -22.39
N THR A 983 -49.65 -7.49 -21.46
CA THR A 983 -51.03 -7.09 -21.80
C THR A 983 -51.20 -5.60 -22.10
N ARG A 984 -50.19 -4.80 -21.78
CA ARG A 984 -50.16 -3.35 -21.97
C ARG A 984 -48.73 -2.85 -22.07
N THR A 985 -48.51 -1.88 -22.94
CA THR A 985 -47.22 -1.22 -23.17
C THR A 985 -47.27 0.24 -22.73
N PHE A 986 -46.15 0.74 -22.23
CA PHE A 986 -45.99 2.12 -21.80
C PHE A 986 -44.86 2.78 -22.58
N THR A 987 -44.97 4.07 -22.89
CA THR A 987 -43.92 4.82 -23.57
C THR A 987 -43.21 5.74 -22.59
N VAL A 988 -41.90 5.63 -22.47
CA VAL A 988 -41.06 6.51 -21.65
C VAL A 988 -40.59 7.69 -22.48
N GLY A 989 -40.73 8.91 -21.96
CA GLY A 989 -40.18 10.14 -22.55
C GLY A 989 -39.51 11.02 -21.49
N PHE A 990 -38.96 12.17 -21.88
CA PHE A 990 -38.17 13.05 -21.00
C PHE A 990 -38.68 14.49 -21.00
N ASP A 991 -38.65 15.11 -19.81
CA ASP A 991 -39.05 16.49 -19.63
C ASP A 991 -37.91 17.50 -19.88
N GLU A 992 -38.19 18.77 -19.61
CA GLU A 992 -37.28 19.90 -19.76
C GLU A 992 -35.95 19.74 -18.99
N GLN A 993 -35.94 18.92 -17.93
CA GLN A 993 -34.77 18.64 -17.09
C GLN A 993 -34.25 17.21 -17.27
N LEU A 994 -34.58 16.56 -18.40
CA LEU A 994 -34.27 15.16 -18.68
C LEU A 994 -34.82 14.18 -17.63
N ARG A 995 -35.91 14.51 -16.93
CA ARG A 995 -36.54 13.58 -15.99
C ARG A 995 -37.48 12.65 -16.76
N PRO A 996 -37.36 11.32 -16.58
CA PRO A 996 -38.23 10.39 -17.27
C PRO A 996 -39.68 10.49 -16.78
N TYR A 997 -40.62 10.50 -17.72
CA TYR A 997 -42.05 10.31 -17.50
C TYR A 997 -42.56 9.13 -18.32
N VAL A 998 -43.75 8.65 -17.99
CA VAL A 998 -44.39 7.51 -18.66
C VAL A 998 -45.72 7.95 -19.26
N LEU A 999 -45.97 7.60 -20.52
CA LEU A 999 -47.28 7.68 -21.16
C LEU A 999 -47.94 6.31 -21.11
N ASP A 1000 -49.19 6.26 -20.65
CA ASP A 1000 -50.00 5.05 -20.74
C ASP A 1000 -50.56 4.84 -22.17
N PRO A 1001 -51.21 3.69 -22.48
CA PRO A 1001 -51.76 3.44 -23.80
C PRO A 1001 -52.76 4.50 -24.29
N ASP A 1002 -53.38 5.25 -23.37
CA ASP A 1002 -54.31 6.34 -23.69
C ASP A 1002 -53.59 7.69 -23.90
N GLY A 1003 -52.26 7.72 -23.85
CA GLY A 1003 -51.42 8.91 -24.02
C GLY A 1003 -51.33 9.80 -22.77
N LYS A 1004 -51.82 9.35 -21.60
CA LYS A 1004 -51.81 10.16 -20.37
C LYS A 1004 -50.45 10.07 -19.66
N ARG A 1005 -49.88 11.23 -19.35
CA ARG A 1005 -48.59 11.38 -18.66
C ARG A 1005 -48.67 11.00 -17.17
N ARG A 1006 -47.72 10.19 -16.73
CA ARG A 1006 -47.54 9.68 -15.36
C ARG A 1006 -46.08 9.84 -14.92
N LYS A 1007 -45.86 10.00 -13.61
CA LYS A 1007 -44.52 10.16 -13.02
C LYS A 1007 -43.76 8.83 -12.85
N ASP A 1008 -44.47 7.71 -12.87
CA ASP A 1008 -43.88 6.38 -12.68
C ASP A 1008 -44.73 5.30 -13.36
N LEU A 1009 -44.14 4.11 -13.52
CA LEU A 1009 -44.81 2.93 -14.02
C LEU A 1009 -45.87 2.44 -13.01
N PRO A 1010 -47.05 2.01 -13.47
CA PRO A 1010 -48.06 1.42 -12.60
C PRO A 1010 -47.57 0.10 -11.98
N ALA A 1011 -48.20 -0.28 -10.85
CA ALA A 1011 -47.96 -1.58 -10.23
C ALA A 1011 -48.34 -2.74 -11.18
N VAL A 1012 -47.63 -3.85 -11.04
CA VAL A 1012 -47.91 -5.09 -11.78
C VAL A 1012 -49.26 -5.62 -11.34
N GLY A 1013 -50.19 -5.73 -12.28
CA GLY A 1013 -51.53 -6.28 -12.08
C GLY A 1013 -51.53 -7.81 -12.21
N THR A 1014 -52.65 -8.43 -11.81
CA THR A 1014 -52.83 -9.88 -11.89
C THR A 1014 -52.95 -10.43 -13.32
N ARG A 1015 -53.23 -9.56 -14.30
CA ARG A 1015 -53.29 -9.91 -15.73
C ARG A 1015 -51.98 -9.64 -16.48
N ASP A 1016 -51.04 -8.93 -15.86
CA ASP A 1016 -49.74 -8.67 -16.46
C ASP A 1016 -48.86 -9.93 -16.38
N ASP A 1017 -47.84 -10.00 -17.23
CA ASP A 1017 -46.88 -11.10 -17.20
C ASP A 1017 -46.05 -11.03 -15.90
N GLN A 1018 -46.11 -12.11 -15.09
CA GLN A 1018 -45.54 -12.15 -13.75
C GLN A 1018 -44.01 -12.30 -13.74
N VAL A 1019 -43.38 -12.57 -14.89
CA VAL A 1019 -41.93 -12.66 -15.04
C VAL A 1019 -41.41 -11.40 -15.74
N LEU A 1020 -42.03 -11.01 -16.86
CA LEU A 1020 -41.60 -9.87 -17.67
C LEU A 1020 -41.83 -8.53 -16.96
N ALA A 1021 -43.02 -8.31 -16.36
CA ALA A 1021 -43.36 -7.00 -15.80
C ALA A 1021 -42.47 -6.58 -14.60
N PRO A 1022 -42.12 -7.46 -13.65
CA PRO A 1022 -41.13 -7.12 -12.62
C PRO A 1022 -39.74 -6.80 -13.18
N ALA A 1023 -39.29 -7.52 -14.22
CA ALA A 1023 -38.01 -7.29 -14.88
C ALA A 1023 -37.98 -5.93 -15.58
N GLU A 1024 -39.05 -5.58 -16.30
CA GLU A 1024 -39.21 -4.30 -16.99
C GLU A 1024 -39.34 -3.12 -16.01
N ARG A 1025 -39.99 -3.29 -14.85
CA ARG A 1025 -39.94 -2.29 -13.77
C ARG A 1025 -38.53 -2.07 -13.23
N LYS A 1026 -37.76 -3.15 -13.06
CA LYS A 1026 -36.35 -3.07 -12.64
C LYS A 1026 -35.52 -2.32 -13.68
N ARG A 1027 -35.74 -2.59 -14.97
CA ARG A 1027 -35.09 -1.87 -16.10
C ARG A 1027 -35.41 -0.38 -16.08
N PHE A 1028 -36.68 0.01 -15.92
CA PHE A 1028 -37.07 1.42 -15.85
C PHE A 1028 -36.48 2.15 -14.62
N ALA A 1029 -36.43 1.48 -13.46
CA ALA A 1029 -35.80 2.06 -12.27
C ALA A 1029 -34.30 2.31 -12.48
N ALA A 1030 -33.59 1.40 -13.17
CA ALA A 1030 -32.20 1.58 -13.56
C ALA A 1030 -32.04 2.76 -14.54
N LEU A 1031 -32.88 2.82 -15.58
CA LEU A 1031 -32.92 3.93 -16.55
C LEU A 1031 -33.06 5.30 -15.86
N LYS A 1032 -34.01 5.44 -14.92
CA LYS A 1032 -34.21 6.69 -14.15
C LYS A 1032 -32.96 7.16 -13.42
N LYS A 1033 -32.17 6.21 -12.89
CA LYS A 1033 -30.94 6.52 -12.16
C LYS A 1033 -29.82 6.94 -13.11
N ASP A 1034 -29.71 6.27 -14.26
CA ASP A 1034 -28.62 6.55 -15.22
C ASP A 1034 -28.81 7.84 -15.97
N VAL A 1035 -30.02 8.08 -16.46
CA VAL A 1035 -30.32 9.34 -17.17
C VAL A 1035 -30.10 10.52 -16.22
N ARG A 1036 -30.53 10.44 -14.96
CA ARG A 1036 -30.27 11.51 -13.98
C ARG A 1036 -28.78 11.79 -13.79
N THR A 1037 -27.97 10.73 -13.71
CA THR A 1037 -26.52 10.86 -13.51
C THR A 1037 -25.84 11.45 -14.74
N THR A 1038 -26.24 10.98 -15.92
CA THR A 1038 -25.71 11.40 -17.23
C THR A 1038 -26.13 12.82 -17.57
N ALA A 1039 -27.39 13.18 -17.34
CA ALA A 1039 -27.91 14.54 -17.52
C ALA A 1039 -27.16 15.55 -16.66
N ALA A 1040 -27.02 15.30 -15.35
CA ALA A 1040 -26.30 16.21 -14.45
C ALA A 1040 -24.83 16.40 -14.88
N ASP A 1041 -24.21 15.35 -15.43
CA ASP A 1041 -22.85 15.43 -15.96
C ASP A 1041 -22.77 16.24 -17.26
N LEU A 1042 -23.71 16.03 -18.19
CA LEU A 1042 -23.82 16.74 -19.46
C LEU A 1042 -24.06 18.23 -19.28
N LEU A 1043 -25.00 18.64 -18.41
CA LEU A 1043 -25.27 20.06 -18.16
C LEU A 1043 -24.01 20.81 -17.73
N ARG A 1044 -23.27 20.23 -16.79
CA ARG A 1044 -22.03 20.80 -16.27
C ARG A 1044 -20.94 20.87 -17.35
N ARG A 1045 -20.85 19.87 -18.23
CA ARG A 1045 -19.89 19.87 -19.35
C ARG A 1045 -20.23 20.92 -20.40
N LEU A 1046 -21.52 21.11 -20.72
CA LEU A 1046 -21.98 22.15 -21.64
C LEU A 1046 -21.70 23.55 -21.08
N GLU A 1047 -21.99 23.79 -19.79
CA GLU A 1047 -21.67 25.07 -19.15
C GLU A 1047 -20.15 25.35 -19.15
N ALA A 1048 -19.33 24.34 -18.81
CA ALA A 1048 -17.87 24.47 -18.88
C ALA A 1048 -17.38 24.71 -20.31
N ALA A 1049 -18.00 24.07 -21.32
CA ALA A 1049 -17.67 24.27 -22.73
C ALA A 1049 -18.00 25.70 -23.20
N MET A 1050 -19.08 26.30 -22.71
CA MET A 1050 -19.40 27.71 -22.98
C MET A 1050 -18.33 28.65 -22.41
N VAL A 1051 -17.90 28.43 -21.15
CA VAL A 1051 -16.90 29.27 -20.48
C VAL A 1051 -15.51 29.12 -21.10
N THR A 1052 -15.13 27.89 -21.47
CA THR A 1052 -13.83 27.60 -22.11
C THR A 1052 -13.84 27.80 -23.63
N GLN A 1053 -14.96 28.30 -24.17
CA GLN A 1053 -15.18 28.54 -25.60
C GLN A 1053 -14.85 27.33 -26.48
N ARG A 1054 -15.15 26.12 -25.99
CA ARG A 1054 -14.86 24.89 -26.71
C ARG A 1054 -15.65 24.82 -28.02
N THR A 1055 -14.98 24.32 -29.05
CA THR A 1055 -15.51 24.22 -30.41
C THR A 1055 -15.68 22.78 -30.87
N TRP A 1056 -16.58 22.58 -31.81
CA TRP A 1056 -16.82 21.33 -32.53
C TRP A 1056 -16.90 21.59 -34.03
N SER A 1057 -16.57 20.61 -34.86
CA SER A 1057 -16.92 20.66 -36.28
C SER A 1057 -18.44 20.58 -36.48
N ALA A 1058 -18.96 21.04 -37.62
CA ALA A 1058 -20.37 20.92 -37.97
C ALA A 1058 -20.87 19.46 -37.95
N GLU A 1059 -20.02 18.52 -38.39
CA GLU A 1059 -20.30 17.08 -38.37
C GLU A 1059 -20.44 16.55 -36.94
N GLU A 1060 -19.45 16.84 -36.08
CA GLU A 1060 -19.50 16.45 -34.67
C GLU A 1060 -20.70 17.09 -33.96
N PHE A 1061 -20.99 18.35 -34.24
CA PHE A 1061 -22.14 19.05 -33.66
C PHE A 1061 -23.45 18.32 -33.99
N THR A 1062 -23.62 17.94 -35.25
CA THR A 1062 -24.83 17.25 -35.72
C THR A 1062 -24.97 15.89 -35.06
N ALA A 1063 -23.92 15.06 -35.11
CA ALA A 1063 -23.96 13.72 -34.56
C ALA A 1063 -24.18 13.70 -33.03
N LEU A 1064 -23.47 14.57 -32.30
CA LEU A 1064 -23.45 14.54 -30.84
C LEU A 1064 -24.64 15.26 -30.19
N PHE A 1065 -25.13 16.34 -30.80
CA PHE A 1065 -26.13 17.21 -30.18
C PHE A 1065 -27.48 17.22 -30.90
N VAL A 1066 -27.52 17.05 -32.22
CA VAL A 1066 -28.78 17.13 -32.99
C VAL A 1066 -29.42 15.73 -33.12
N GLU A 1067 -28.63 14.72 -33.47
CA GLU A 1067 -29.12 13.38 -33.78
C GLU A 1067 -29.28 12.50 -32.54
N HIS A 1068 -28.42 12.70 -31.53
CA HIS A 1068 -28.38 11.87 -30.34
C HIS A 1068 -29.73 11.89 -29.58
N PRO A 1069 -30.34 10.72 -29.28
CA PRO A 1069 -31.73 10.61 -28.80
C PRO A 1069 -31.99 11.24 -27.43
N LEU A 1070 -30.99 11.29 -26.55
CA LEU A 1070 -31.08 11.99 -25.25
C LEU A 1070 -30.56 13.45 -25.27
N VAL A 1071 -29.38 13.71 -25.85
CA VAL A 1071 -28.66 15.00 -25.73
C VAL A 1071 -29.41 16.15 -26.41
N TRP A 1072 -30.12 15.88 -27.50
CA TRP A 1072 -30.84 16.91 -28.27
C TRP A 1072 -31.86 17.69 -27.44
N HIS A 1073 -32.49 17.05 -26.44
CA HIS A 1073 -33.43 17.68 -25.53
C HIS A 1073 -32.81 18.85 -24.72
N LEU A 1074 -31.50 18.79 -24.44
CA LEU A 1074 -30.75 19.88 -23.81
C LEU A 1074 -30.19 20.85 -24.84
N ALA A 1075 -29.62 20.34 -25.93
CA ALA A 1075 -28.95 21.16 -26.94
C ALA A 1075 -29.90 22.19 -27.58
N ARG A 1076 -31.16 21.83 -27.81
CA ARG A 1076 -32.18 22.73 -28.37
C ARG A 1076 -32.61 23.88 -27.45
N ARG A 1077 -32.21 23.85 -26.18
CA ARG A 1077 -32.53 24.87 -25.16
C ARG A 1077 -31.36 25.83 -24.93
N LEU A 1078 -30.38 25.80 -25.83
CA LEU A 1078 -29.18 26.61 -25.77
C LEU A 1078 -29.03 27.36 -27.09
N VAL A 1079 -28.41 28.54 -27.02
CA VAL A 1079 -28.00 29.31 -28.19
C VAL A 1079 -26.59 28.88 -28.57
N TRP A 1080 -26.42 28.54 -29.84
CA TRP A 1080 -25.15 28.12 -30.43
C TRP A 1080 -24.64 29.23 -31.36
N GLN A 1081 -23.35 29.19 -31.67
CA GLN A 1081 -22.72 30.15 -32.58
C GLN A 1081 -21.77 29.42 -33.52
N ALA A 1082 -21.87 29.70 -34.82
CA ALA A 1082 -20.92 29.24 -35.82
C ALA A 1082 -19.88 30.33 -36.08
N GLU A 1083 -18.60 29.96 -36.23
CA GLU A 1083 -17.56 30.90 -36.62
C GLU A 1083 -17.78 31.39 -38.06
N GLY A 1084 -17.83 32.70 -38.26
CA GLY A 1084 -18.24 33.30 -39.55
C GLY A 1084 -19.75 33.24 -39.84
N GLY A 1085 -20.53 32.54 -39.01
CA GLY A 1085 -21.99 32.50 -39.03
C GLY A 1085 -22.63 33.27 -37.86
N GLY A 1086 -23.93 33.55 -37.95
CA GLY A 1086 -24.69 34.13 -36.85
C GLY A 1086 -24.96 33.14 -35.71
N PRO A 1087 -25.48 33.60 -34.56
CA PRO A 1087 -26.03 32.71 -33.54
C PRO A 1087 -27.28 31.99 -34.04
N PHE A 1088 -27.56 30.79 -33.52
CA PHE A 1088 -28.70 29.96 -33.92
C PHE A 1088 -29.19 29.03 -32.78
N ARG A 1089 -30.40 28.48 -32.93
CA ARG A 1089 -31.00 27.43 -32.09
C ARG A 1089 -31.30 26.15 -32.89
N ILE A 1090 -31.58 25.06 -32.19
CA ILE A 1090 -32.14 23.83 -32.79
C ILE A 1090 -33.67 23.86 -32.56
N ALA A 1091 -34.45 23.73 -33.63
CA ALA A 1091 -35.91 23.69 -33.57
C ALA A 1091 -36.46 22.30 -33.19
N GLU A 1092 -37.77 22.24 -32.96
CA GLU A 1092 -38.54 21.06 -32.54
C GLU A 1092 -38.39 19.89 -33.52
N ASP A 1093 -38.25 20.20 -34.81
CA ASP A 1093 -38.07 19.27 -35.92
C ASP A 1093 -36.59 18.98 -36.24
N ARG A 1094 -35.67 19.45 -35.39
CA ARG A 1094 -34.20 19.36 -35.52
C ARG A 1094 -33.59 20.23 -36.63
N SER A 1095 -34.35 21.13 -37.25
CA SER A 1095 -33.79 22.16 -38.12
C SER A 1095 -33.07 23.26 -37.31
N LEU A 1096 -32.24 24.08 -37.96
CA LEU A 1096 -31.57 25.21 -37.32
C LEU A 1096 -32.27 26.52 -37.67
N ALA A 1097 -32.41 27.43 -36.71
CA ALA A 1097 -33.06 28.73 -36.90
C ALA A 1097 -32.28 29.86 -36.23
N ASP A 1098 -32.31 31.06 -36.82
CA ASP A 1098 -31.70 32.27 -36.27
C ASP A 1098 -32.64 33.00 -35.27
N ALA A 1099 -32.25 34.21 -34.84
CA ALA A 1099 -33.00 34.99 -33.86
C ALA A 1099 -34.37 35.49 -34.38
N ASP A 1100 -34.54 35.58 -35.71
CA ASP A 1100 -35.79 35.94 -36.37
C ASP A 1100 -36.63 34.69 -36.71
N ASP A 1101 -36.25 33.53 -36.16
CA ASP A 1101 -36.83 32.22 -36.42
C ASP A 1101 -36.76 31.78 -37.89
N THR A 1102 -35.79 32.32 -38.64
CA THR A 1102 -35.57 31.98 -40.04
C THR A 1102 -34.67 30.75 -40.14
N PRO A 1103 -35.05 29.73 -40.95
CA PRO A 1103 -34.22 28.53 -41.14
C PRO A 1103 -32.83 28.87 -41.68
N CYS A 1104 -31.80 28.29 -41.07
CA CYS A 1104 -30.41 28.46 -41.47
C CYS A 1104 -29.71 27.09 -41.62
N THR A 1105 -28.54 27.08 -42.26
CA THR A 1105 -27.72 25.87 -42.46
C THR A 1105 -26.27 26.15 -42.11
N LEU A 1106 -25.57 25.13 -41.61
CA LEU A 1106 -24.15 25.21 -41.30
C LEU A 1106 -23.31 24.79 -42.52
N PRO A 1107 -22.31 25.58 -42.94
CA PRO A 1107 -21.27 25.10 -43.83
C PRO A 1107 -20.59 23.82 -43.31
N ALA A 1108 -20.12 22.95 -44.19
CA ALA A 1108 -19.51 21.67 -43.80
C ALA A 1108 -18.21 21.86 -42.98
N ASP A 1109 -17.49 22.95 -43.21
CA ASP A 1109 -16.27 23.36 -42.50
C ASP A 1109 -16.55 24.32 -41.34
N ALA A 1110 -17.83 24.55 -40.99
CA ALA A 1110 -18.18 25.45 -39.90
C ALA A 1110 -17.69 24.91 -38.55
N VAL A 1111 -17.18 25.83 -37.74
CA VAL A 1111 -16.78 25.59 -36.36
C VAL A 1111 -17.89 26.10 -35.45
N VAL A 1112 -18.48 25.22 -34.66
CA VAL A 1112 -19.62 25.53 -33.78
C VAL A 1112 -19.16 25.60 -32.33
N ARG A 1113 -19.69 26.54 -31.56
CA ARG A 1113 -19.50 26.65 -30.10
C ARG A 1113 -20.80 27.05 -29.40
N LEU A 1114 -20.84 26.90 -28.08
CA LEU A 1114 -21.90 27.51 -27.27
C LEU A 1114 -21.70 29.02 -27.19
N ALA A 1115 -22.77 29.78 -27.38
CA ALA A 1115 -22.70 31.23 -27.35
C ALA A 1115 -22.56 31.74 -25.91
N HIS A 1116 -21.56 32.58 -25.66
CA HIS A 1116 -21.38 33.28 -24.38
C HIS A 1116 -21.98 34.70 -24.48
N PRO A 1117 -22.74 35.19 -23.49
CA PRO A 1117 -23.43 36.49 -23.58
C PRO A 1117 -22.48 37.68 -23.82
N LEU A 1118 -21.27 37.66 -23.22
CA LEU A 1118 -20.22 38.65 -23.49
C LEU A 1118 -19.88 38.77 -24.99
N LEU A 1119 -19.83 37.65 -25.70
CA LEU A 1119 -19.45 37.61 -27.13
C LEU A 1119 -20.63 37.80 -28.07
N LEU A 1120 -21.86 37.51 -27.61
CA LEU A 1120 -23.09 37.81 -28.35
C LEU A 1120 -23.37 39.31 -28.40
N GLY A 1121 -23.06 40.02 -27.33
CA GLY A 1121 -23.41 41.43 -27.16
C GLY A 1121 -24.86 41.64 -26.72
N GLU A 1122 -25.12 42.77 -26.08
CA GLU A 1122 -26.40 43.04 -25.38
C GLU A 1122 -27.62 42.96 -26.31
N ALA A 1123 -27.53 43.48 -27.53
CA ALA A 1123 -28.64 43.49 -28.47
C ALA A 1123 -29.06 42.07 -28.90
N ALA A 1124 -28.09 41.19 -29.18
CA ALA A 1124 -28.38 39.80 -29.53
C ALA A 1124 -28.90 39.03 -28.31
N VAL A 1125 -28.34 39.26 -27.11
CA VAL A 1125 -28.83 38.64 -25.87
C VAL A 1125 -30.30 39.01 -25.62
N ALA A 1126 -30.70 40.27 -25.84
CA ALA A 1126 -32.09 40.70 -25.73
C ALA A 1126 -33.01 39.96 -26.72
N ALA A 1127 -32.64 39.93 -28.01
CA ALA A 1127 -33.44 39.25 -29.05
C ALA A 1127 -33.62 37.75 -28.76
N TRP A 1128 -32.55 37.05 -28.38
CA TRP A 1128 -32.62 35.63 -28.02
C TRP A 1128 -33.42 35.37 -26.75
N SER A 1129 -33.36 36.29 -25.77
CA SER A 1129 -34.10 36.17 -24.51
C SER A 1129 -35.60 36.32 -24.74
N GLU A 1130 -36.02 37.23 -25.63
CA GLU A 1130 -37.41 37.41 -26.05
C GLU A 1130 -37.91 36.16 -26.78
N LEU A 1131 -37.17 35.67 -27.79
CA LEU A 1131 -37.52 34.46 -28.53
C LEU A 1131 -37.67 33.23 -27.61
N PHE A 1132 -36.74 33.02 -26.67
CA PHE A 1132 -36.82 31.88 -25.75
C PHE A 1132 -37.99 32.02 -24.78
N ALA A 1133 -38.36 33.24 -24.39
CA ALA A 1133 -39.55 33.49 -23.57
C ALA A 1133 -40.84 33.18 -24.34
N ASP A 1134 -40.94 33.61 -25.61
CA ASP A 1134 -42.10 33.37 -26.48
C ASP A 1134 -42.37 31.88 -26.70
N TYR A 1135 -41.30 31.08 -26.83
CA TYR A 1135 -41.38 29.62 -26.96
C TYR A 1135 -41.40 28.86 -25.63
N GLU A 1136 -41.47 29.55 -24.49
CA GLU A 1136 -41.42 28.98 -23.12
C GLU A 1136 -40.19 28.06 -22.89
N ILE A 1137 -39.07 28.37 -23.53
CA ILE A 1137 -37.83 27.60 -23.45
C ILE A 1137 -37.05 27.96 -22.19
N LEU A 1138 -37.10 27.08 -21.19
CA LEU A 1138 -36.23 27.18 -20.02
C LEU A 1138 -34.81 26.68 -20.34
N GLN A 1139 -33.82 27.56 -20.18
CA GLN A 1139 -32.40 27.21 -20.34
C GLN A 1139 -31.92 26.27 -19.21
N PRO A 1140 -31.09 25.25 -19.54
CA PRO A 1140 -30.65 24.25 -18.56
C PRO A 1140 -29.64 24.80 -17.54
N PHE A 1141 -28.96 25.91 -17.86
CA PHE A 1141 -28.12 26.71 -16.97
C PHE A 1141 -28.21 28.19 -17.39
N PRO A 1142 -27.79 29.16 -16.56
CA PRO A 1142 -27.79 30.57 -16.93
C PRO A 1142 -26.80 30.82 -18.09
N GLN A 1143 -27.32 30.85 -19.34
CA GLN A 1143 -26.56 31.22 -20.53
C GLN A 1143 -26.84 32.69 -20.88
N LEU A 1144 -28.08 33.04 -21.26
CA LEU A 1144 -28.43 34.42 -21.65
C LEU A 1144 -28.50 35.35 -20.44
N GLY A 1145 -28.97 34.85 -19.30
CA GLY A 1145 -29.01 35.59 -18.03
C GLY A 1145 -27.72 35.54 -17.22
N ARG A 1146 -26.60 35.09 -17.80
CA ARG A 1146 -25.31 35.01 -17.09
C ARG A 1146 -24.74 36.43 -16.90
N PRO A 1147 -24.31 36.81 -15.68
CA PRO A 1147 -23.65 38.10 -15.45
C PRO A 1147 -22.40 38.27 -16.32
N VAL A 1148 -22.23 39.46 -16.89
CA VAL A 1148 -21.08 39.83 -17.71
C VAL A 1148 -20.31 40.94 -17.00
N HIS A 1149 -19.01 40.74 -16.81
CA HIS A 1149 -18.14 41.68 -16.12
C HIS A 1149 -17.00 42.12 -17.04
N HIS A 1150 -16.65 43.40 -16.99
CA HIS A 1150 -15.57 43.98 -17.78
C HIS A 1150 -14.45 44.50 -16.89
N LEU A 1151 -13.21 44.36 -17.37
CA LEU A 1151 -12.04 45.04 -16.84
C LEU A 1151 -12.09 46.51 -17.24
N THR A 1152 -11.72 47.42 -16.33
CA THR A 1152 -11.47 48.81 -16.71
C THR A 1152 -10.18 48.90 -17.55
N PRO A 1153 -9.97 49.97 -18.33
CA PRO A 1153 -8.72 50.17 -19.07
C PRO A 1153 -7.47 50.15 -18.18
N GLU A 1154 -7.60 50.62 -16.93
CA GLU A 1154 -6.54 50.64 -15.93
C GLU A 1154 -6.22 49.23 -15.41
N GLU A 1155 -7.25 48.44 -15.08
CA GLU A 1155 -7.08 47.05 -14.64
C GLU A 1155 -6.50 46.18 -15.76
N ALA A 1156 -6.97 46.37 -17.00
CA ALA A 1156 -6.45 45.66 -18.17
C ALA A 1156 -4.94 45.91 -18.39
N ALA A 1157 -4.46 47.12 -18.09
CA ALA A 1157 -3.05 47.50 -18.18
C ALA A 1157 -2.21 47.09 -16.96
N ALA A 1158 -2.81 46.56 -15.90
CA ALA A 1158 -2.14 46.20 -14.65
C ALA A 1158 -1.87 44.68 -14.54
N ASN A 1159 -0.95 44.32 -13.65
CA ASN A 1159 -0.71 42.93 -13.19
C ASN A 1159 -1.39 42.62 -11.86
N ARG A 1160 -1.94 43.64 -11.18
CA ARG A 1160 -2.54 43.58 -9.84
C ARG A 1160 -3.96 44.12 -9.89
N LEU A 1161 -4.89 43.44 -9.22
CA LEU A 1161 -6.32 43.76 -9.22
C LEU A 1161 -6.76 44.30 -7.85
N HIS A 1162 -6.79 45.62 -7.71
CA HIS A 1162 -7.15 46.29 -6.45
C HIS A 1162 -8.63 46.17 -6.06
N ARG A 1163 -9.52 45.84 -7.02
CA ARG A 1163 -10.99 45.84 -6.86
C ARG A 1163 -11.49 45.04 -5.65
N PHE A 1164 -10.80 43.96 -5.28
CA PHE A 1164 -11.22 43.01 -4.24
C PHE A 1164 -10.26 42.95 -3.04
N GLU A 1165 -9.21 43.78 -3.02
CA GLU A 1165 -8.27 43.83 -1.88
C GLU A 1165 -8.93 44.43 -0.63
N GLY A 1166 -8.54 43.95 0.54
CA GLY A 1166 -9.10 44.35 1.84
C GLY A 1166 -10.48 43.74 2.15
N ARG A 1167 -11.02 42.89 1.28
CA ARG A 1167 -12.25 42.13 1.55
C ARG A 1167 -11.94 40.95 2.48
N THR A 1168 -12.73 40.78 3.53
CA THR A 1168 -12.64 39.66 4.48
C THR A 1168 -13.72 38.64 4.17
N VAL A 1169 -13.34 37.36 4.07
CA VAL A 1169 -14.24 36.26 3.76
C VAL A 1169 -14.01 35.08 4.70
N PRO A 1170 -15.06 34.33 5.11
CA PRO A 1170 -14.89 33.11 5.88
C PRO A 1170 -14.08 32.06 5.11
N VAL A 1171 -13.19 31.32 5.79
CA VAL A 1171 -12.39 30.23 5.20
C VAL A 1171 -13.27 29.21 4.49
N GLY A 1172 -14.46 28.91 5.02
CA GLY A 1172 -15.41 28.00 4.38
C GLY A 1172 -15.84 28.45 2.97
N ARG A 1173 -15.95 29.77 2.72
CA ARG A 1173 -16.26 30.33 1.39
C ARG A 1173 -15.06 30.21 0.43
N LEU A 1174 -13.85 30.49 0.92
CA LEU A 1174 -12.60 30.28 0.16
C LEU A 1174 -12.42 28.81 -0.23
N LEU A 1175 -12.65 27.88 0.70
CA LEU A 1175 -12.62 26.44 0.40
C LEU A 1175 -13.70 26.04 -0.62
N GLY A 1176 -14.79 26.79 -0.73
CA GLY A 1176 -15.80 26.61 -1.78
C GLY A 1176 -15.22 26.80 -3.20
N LEU A 1177 -14.28 27.74 -3.37
CA LEU A 1177 -13.64 28.02 -4.65
C LEU A 1177 -12.79 26.86 -5.18
N THR A 1178 -12.33 25.92 -4.34
CA THR A 1178 -11.60 24.73 -4.84
C THR A 1178 -12.47 23.88 -5.78
N LYS A 1179 -13.80 24.01 -5.70
CA LYS A 1179 -14.74 23.36 -6.63
C LYS A 1179 -14.72 23.98 -8.04
N ARG A 1180 -14.17 25.19 -8.19
CA ARG A 1180 -14.10 25.97 -9.44
C ARG A 1180 -12.67 26.09 -9.99
N GLY A 1181 -11.81 25.12 -9.66
CA GLY A 1181 -10.45 25.03 -10.19
C GLY A 1181 -9.40 25.85 -9.45
N TRP A 1182 -9.73 26.38 -8.27
CA TRP A 1182 -8.76 27.03 -7.41
C TRP A 1182 -7.98 26.04 -6.52
N GLU A 1183 -6.75 26.42 -6.19
CA GLU A 1183 -5.79 25.62 -5.45
C GLU A 1183 -5.28 26.37 -4.21
N ARG A 1184 -5.10 25.62 -3.11
CA ARG A 1184 -4.47 26.10 -1.88
C ARG A 1184 -2.95 26.16 -2.08
N GLY A 1185 -2.31 27.16 -1.47
CA GLY A 1185 -0.85 27.26 -1.42
C GLY A 1185 -0.20 26.09 -0.71
N ALA A 1186 1.11 25.91 -0.93
CA ALA A 1186 1.88 24.92 -0.20
C ALA A 1186 2.05 25.37 1.26
N PRO A 1187 1.96 24.45 2.25
CA PRO A 1187 2.22 24.80 3.65
C PRO A 1187 3.64 25.35 3.81
N GLN A 1188 3.74 26.54 4.38
CA GLN A 1188 5.01 27.20 4.69
C GLN A 1188 5.47 26.86 6.12
N ASP A 1189 6.37 27.66 6.67
CA ASP A 1189 6.76 27.59 8.08
C ASP A 1189 5.51 27.60 8.99
N ALA A 1190 5.58 26.81 10.07
CA ALA A 1190 4.46 26.53 10.97
C ALA A 1190 3.23 25.85 10.32
N GLY A 1191 3.30 25.40 9.06
CA GLY A 1191 2.21 24.69 8.39
C GLY A 1191 1.07 25.60 7.93
N VAL A 1192 1.35 26.87 7.65
CA VAL A 1192 0.35 27.85 7.21
C VAL A 1192 0.37 27.99 5.68
N GLU A 1193 -0.80 27.98 5.05
CA GLU A 1193 -0.96 28.22 3.61
C GLU A 1193 -1.36 29.69 3.37
N ARG A 1194 -0.43 30.48 2.83
CA ARG A 1194 -0.55 31.95 2.75
C ARG A 1194 -1.22 32.50 1.50
N TRP A 1195 -1.55 31.63 0.54
CA TRP A 1195 -2.15 32.06 -0.72
C TRP A 1195 -3.12 31.03 -1.28
N PHE A 1196 -3.92 31.51 -2.24
CA PHE A 1196 -4.89 30.74 -2.99
C PHE A 1196 -4.76 31.11 -4.48
N SER A 1197 -4.75 30.14 -5.38
CA SER A 1197 -4.42 30.42 -6.79
C SER A 1197 -5.29 29.67 -7.78
N LYS A 1198 -5.54 30.26 -8.95
CA LYS A 1198 -6.22 29.60 -10.08
C LYS A 1198 -5.35 29.67 -11.31
N ARG A 1199 -5.13 28.51 -11.94
CA ARG A 1199 -4.44 28.43 -13.24
C ARG A 1199 -5.39 28.89 -14.35
N LEU A 1200 -4.97 29.88 -15.12
CA LEU A 1200 -5.74 30.45 -16.22
C LEU A 1200 -5.25 29.92 -17.58
N ALA A 1201 -3.94 29.81 -17.74
CA ALA A 1201 -3.27 29.20 -18.90
C ALA A 1201 -1.91 28.62 -18.46
N ASP A 1202 -1.19 27.95 -19.36
CA ASP A 1202 0.16 27.48 -19.06
C ASP A 1202 1.07 28.69 -18.77
N GLY A 1203 1.70 28.69 -17.58
CA GLY A 1203 2.51 29.81 -17.12
C GLY A 1203 1.72 31.08 -16.79
N CYS A 1204 0.43 30.98 -16.49
CA CYS A 1204 -0.38 32.12 -16.04
C CYS A 1204 -1.34 31.69 -14.91
N HIS A 1205 -1.12 32.23 -13.72
CA HIS A 1205 -1.92 32.01 -12.52
C HIS A 1205 -2.42 33.34 -11.99
N LEU A 1206 -3.68 33.35 -11.53
CA LEU A 1206 -4.15 34.37 -10.59
C LEU A 1206 -3.81 33.89 -9.19
N VAL A 1207 -3.20 34.75 -8.37
CA VAL A 1207 -2.86 34.47 -6.97
C VAL A 1207 -3.53 35.49 -6.07
N ILE A 1208 -4.15 35.00 -4.99
CA ILE A 1208 -4.69 35.77 -3.87
C ILE A 1208 -3.80 35.50 -2.67
N GLN A 1209 -3.12 36.51 -2.16
CA GLN A 1209 -2.42 36.45 -0.88
C GLN A 1209 -3.41 36.70 0.26
N LEU A 1210 -3.35 35.86 1.28
CA LEU A 1210 -4.22 35.90 2.44
C LEU A 1210 -3.46 36.50 3.63
N ASP A 1211 -4.14 37.36 4.38
CA ASP A 1211 -3.69 37.77 5.71
C ASP A 1211 -3.92 36.64 6.71
N GLU A 1212 -2.96 36.39 7.61
CA GLU A 1212 -2.83 35.21 8.50
C GLU A 1212 -2.63 33.85 7.82
N GLY A 1213 -3.36 33.54 6.75
CA GLY A 1213 -3.29 32.26 6.03
C GLY A 1213 -4.07 31.13 6.71
N ILE A 1214 -4.15 29.96 6.05
CA ILE A 1214 -4.92 28.81 6.54
C ILE A 1214 -3.98 27.81 7.24
N ALA A 1215 -4.17 27.56 8.53
CA ALA A 1215 -3.39 26.60 9.30
C ALA A 1215 -3.76 25.14 8.95
N VAL A 1216 -2.76 24.33 8.56
CA VAL A 1216 -2.97 22.93 8.17
C VAL A 1216 -3.39 22.09 9.39
N GLY A 1217 -4.59 21.51 9.32
CA GLY A 1217 -5.13 20.65 10.37
C GLY A 1217 -5.93 21.40 11.45
N LEU A 1218 -5.94 22.74 11.43
CA LEU A 1218 -6.66 23.61 12.35
C LEU A 1218 -7.42 24.70 11.56
N LEU A 1219 -8.40 24.29 10.75
CA LEU A 1219 -9.14 25.20 9.86
C LEU A 1219 -9.90 26.33 10.59
N ASP A 1220 -10.17 26.15 11.89
CA ASP A 1220 -10.90 27.12 12.71
C ASP A 1220 -9.98 28.09 13.47
N GLU A 1221 -8.65 27.96 13.33
CA GLU A 1221 -7.68 28.85 14.01
C GLU A 1221 -7.79 30.30 13.50
N PHE A 1222 -7.96 30.47 12.19
CA PHE A 1222 -8.22 31.74 11.52
C PHE A 1222 -9.49 31.60 10.66
N PRO A 1223 -10.69 31.75 11.24
CA PRO A 1223 -11.95 31.40 10.58
C PRO A 1223 -12.32 32.35 9.42
N ASP A 1224 -11.74 33.55 9.40
CA ASP A 1224 -11.89 34.57 8.37
C ASP A 1224 -10.52 34.91 7.76
N GLN A 1225 -10.49 35.31 6.49
CA GLN A 1225 -9.27 35.66 5.77
C GLN A 1225 -9.48 36.94 4.98
N THR A 1226 -8.50 37.84 5.02
CA THR A 1226 -8.51 39.09 4.25
C THR A 1226 -7.66 38.96 3.00
N PHE A 1227 -8.18 39.42 1.86
CA PHE A 1227 -7.42 39.43 0.60
C PHE A 1227 -6.42 40.59 0.60
N GLU A 1228 -5.13 40.31 0.82
CA GLU A 1228 -4.10 41.36 0.87
C GLU A 1228 -3.70 41.87 -0.52
N THR A 1229 -3.45 40.94 -1.44
CA THR A 1229 -2.97 41.27 -2.79
C THR A 1229 -3.45 40.23 -3.78
N ILE A 1230 -3.91 40.69 -4.95
CA ILE A 1230 -4.41 39.83 -6.03
C ILE A 1230 -3.63 40.17 -7.30
N TRP A 1231 -2.89 39.21 -7.87
CA TRP A 1231 -2.02 39.47 -9.03
C TRP A 1231 -1.88 38.26 -9.97
N LEU A 1232 -1.32 38.53 -11.15
CA LEU A 1232 -0.95 37.51 -12.13
C LEU A 1232 0.54 37.15 -12.02
N ASP A 1233 0.84 35.85 -12.04
CA ASP A 1233 2.21 35.33 -12.05
C ASP A 1233 2.35 34.05 -12.89
N SER A 1234 3.58 33.73 -13.28
CA SER A 1234 3.97 32.51 -13.97
C SER A 1234 3.89 31.26 -13.09
N SER A 1235 4.05 31.42 -11.77
CA SER A 1235 3.91 30.37 -10.76
C SER A 1235 3.24 30.90 -9.50
N PRO A 1236 2.44 30.08 -8.78
CA PRO A 1236 1.84 30.50 -7.52
C PRO A 1236 2.88 30.60 -6.40
N GLY A 1237 2.82 31.64 -5.57
CA GLY A 1237 3.72 31.88 -4.45
C GLY A 1237 3.38 33.16 -3.70
N ASP A 1238 4.26 33.59 -2.79
CA ASP A 1238 4.11 34.87 -2.07
C ASP A 1238 4.33 36.07 -3.00
N HIS A 1239 3.59 37.16 -2.76
CA HIS A 1239 3.82 38.41 -3.49
C HIS A 1239 5.07 39.12 -2.94
N HIS A 1240 5.98 39.50 -3.83
CA HIS A 1240 7.20 40.24 -3.50
C HIS A 1240 7.19 41.62 -4.14
N PRO A 1241 7.08 42.71 -3.35
CA PRO A 1241 6.98 44.08 -3.89
C PRO A 1241 8.17 44.56 -4.74
N ARG A 1242 9.29 43.82 -4.72
CA ARG A 1242 10.51 44.13 -5.46
C ARG A 1242 10.66 43.33 -6.76
N VAL A 1243 9.73 42.43 -7.05
CA VAL A 1243 9.70 41.60 -8.26
C VAL A 1243 8.86 42.31 -9.32
N ASP A 1244 9.36 42.32 -10.56
CA ASP A 1244 8.60 42.80 -11.72
C ASP A 1244 7.78 41.63 -12.29
N TYR A 1245 6.46 41.78 -12.30
CA TYR A 1245 5.54 40.76 -12.80
C TYR A 1245 5.13 41.11 -14.23
N PRO A 1246 5.49 40.33 -15.25
CA PRO A 1246 5.32 40.70 -16.66
C PRO A 1246 3.89 40.49 -17.21
N LEU A 1247 3.06 39.70 -16.53
CA LEU A 1247 1.70 39.37 -17.00
C LEU A 1247 0.72 40.54 -16.78
N ARG A 1248 -0.30 40.64 -17.64
CA ARG A 1248 -1.30 41.72 -17.60
C ARG A 1248 -2.72 41.16 -17.79
N TYR A 1249 -3.70 41.72 -17.08
CA TYR A 1249 -5.09 41.23 -17.17
C TYR A 1249 -5.69 41.40 -18.57
N GLY A 1250 -5.29 42.43 -19.32
CA GLY A 1250 -5.75 42.66 -20.69
C GLY A 1250 -5.25 41.63 -21.71
N ALA A 1251 -4.28 40.78 -21.33
CA ALA A 1251 -3.82 39.67 -22.17
C ALA A 1251 -4.64 38.37 -21.96
N LEU A 1252 -5.55 38.35 -20.98
CA LEU A 1252 -6.44 37.22 -20.74
C LEU A 1252 -7.56 37.17 -21.80
N ASP A 1253 -8.07 35.97 -22.08
CA ASP A 1253 -9.30 35.82 -22.86
C ASP A 1253 -10.46 36.61 -22.19
N PRO A 1254 -11.25 37.40 -22.94
CA PRO A 1254 -12.31 38.22 -22.37
C PRO A 1254 -13.36 37.44 -21.57
N VAL A 1255 -13.70 36.21 -22.00
CA VAL A 1255 -14.65 35.36 -21.26
C VAL A 1255 -13.99 34.88 -19.98
N ALA A 1256 -12.76 34.38 -20.04
CA ALA A 1256 -12.01 33.97 -18.84
C ALA A 1256 -11.88 35.11 -17.82
N ALA A 1257 -11.63 36.35 -18.27
CA ALA A 1257 -11.57 37.53 -17.41
C ALA A 1257 -12.95 37.87 -16.78
N SER A 1258 -14.03 37.86 -17.56
CA SER A 1258 -15.39 38.09 -17.06
C SER A 1258 -15.79 37.05 -16.00
N GLU A 1259 -15.52 35.77 -16.26
CA GLU A 1259 -15.82 34.67 -15.34
C GLU A 1259 -14.99 34.72 -14.07
N LEU A 1260 -13.71 35.10 -14.17
CA LEU A 1260 -12.84 35.31 -13.03
C LEU A 1260 -13.34 36.45 -12.13
N LEU A 1261 -13.78 37.56 -12.73
CA LEU A 1261 -14.38 38.68 -11.97
C LEU A 1261 -15.69 38.26 -11.30
N ALA A 1262 -16.54 37.48 -11.98
CA ALA A 1262 -17.77 36.96 -11.39
C ALA A 1262 -17.50 36.06 -10.17
N GLU A 1263 -16.50 35.18 -10.25
CA GLU A 1263 -16.09 34.33 -9.12
C GLU A 1263 -15.57 35.13 -7.92
N LEU A 1264 -14.75 36.17 -8.18
CA LEU A 1264 -14.22 37.05 -7.14
C LEU A 1264 -15.33 37.91 -6.51
N GLU A 1265 -16.28 38.38 -7.31
CA GLU A 1265 -17.44 39.12 -6.81
C GLU A 1265 -18.35 38.23 -5.96
N GLU A 1266 -18.62 36.99 -6.38
CA GLU A 1266 -19.42 36.05 -5.60
C GLU A 1266 -18.76 35.66 -4.27
N VAL A 1267 -17.45 35.38 -4.25
CA VAL A 1267 -16.78 35.00 -2.99
C VAL A 1267 -16.73 36.18 -2.01
N THR A 1268 -16.55 37.40 -2.52
CA THR A 1268 -16.48 38.64 -1.72
C THR A 1268 -17.84 39.29 -1.46
N ALA A 1269 -18.93 38.81 -2.06
CA ALA A 1269 -20.29 39.22 -1.77
C ALA A 1269 -20.69 38.75 -0.36
N GLY A 1270 -20.56 39.63 0.63
CA GLY A 1270 -20.82 39.34 2.05
C GLY A 1270 -21.18 40.61 2.78
#